data_AF-A0AAV9BW78-F1
#
_entry.id   AF-A0AAV9BW78-F1
#
_cell.length_a   1.000
_cell.length_b   1.000
_cell.length_c   1.000
_cell.angle_alpha   90.00
_cell.angle_beta   90.00
_cell.angle_gamma   90.00
#
_symmetry.space_group_name_H-M   'P 1'
#
loop_
_entity.id
_entity.type
_entity.pdbx_description
1 polymer ?
#
loop_
_entity_poly.entity_id
_entity_poly.type
_entity_poly.pdbx_seq_one_letter_code
_entity_poly.pdbx_strand_id
1 'polypeptide(L)'
;MAHPPSPPSPPPPPLPLPPPPPPSLLLPPGSCQVRCAGCKQILTVAAGMTEFSCPKCQLPQMLPPELMSSAAAAAAAARRGLNGGVGAAPQGIDPTKIQLPCAHCKAILNVPHGLSRFKCPQCDVELAVDLSKLRQYFSSAGVEPPEEINEVAIDVEREEDEGGMVGETFMEYRHPKLSIGAPHPDPVVETSSLSAVQPPEPTYDLKIKDELETSKALSSLQIETIVYACQRHLHHLQNSVRAGFFIGDGAGVGKGRTIAGLIWENWHHGRHKALWISVGSDLKFDARRDLDDVGAMCVEVHALNKLPYSKLDSKSVGIRDGVVFLTYSSLIASSEKGRSRLQQLLQWCGADFDGLVIFDECHKAKNLIPEAGGQATRTGEAVLEIQAKLPEARVIYCSATGASEPRNMAYMVRLGLWGAGTCFNKFQEFLGALEKGGVGALELVAMDMKARGMYLSRTLSYKGAEFEVIEAPLEENMMDMYKKAAEFWAELRVELLTASAFLSEERPASNQLWRLYWASHQRFFRHMCMSAKVPAAVRLSKKALSENKCVVIGLQSTGEARTEEAVSKYGLELDDFVSGPRELLLKLVDENYPLPPKPESMPGEESVKELQRKRHSAAPDVSLKGRVRKAAKWNVSGEGFSDEESLTASDCDSTESDDEFQICDICNNEGDKRKLLCCSCCGQLVHPSCLEPPMTELVSEDWSCHTCKEKTDEYIQARHAYMAELLKRYEAAKDRKSKILDIIRTLDLPNNPLDDIIDQLGGPDNVAEMTGRRGMLVRASNGKGVIYQARNTKDVSMEMVNMHEKQLFMDGKKLAAIISEAGSAGVSLHADRRAINQKRRVHLTLELPWSADRAIQQFGRTHRSNQTSAPEYRILFTNLGGERRFASIVAKRLETLGALTQGDRRAGLSLSAYNYDSTYGKKALVMMYRAIMEQDPLPVTPFGCSSEKPSTIQDFILKAKAALVSVGIIRDSVLANGKEGGKITGRIVDSDMHDVGRFLNRLLGLPPDIQNRLFEFFISILDLLVYNARNEGHFDSGIVDIKANLVELQGPPKTVHVDNTSGASTVLFTFTVDRGITWEYARSLLEEKQKDGNASNSDGFYESRREWLGRRHFLLAFEGSASGIFKLYRPAVGESLREMPLTELKNKYRKVSSIDKACKGWQDEYEVSSKQCMHGPKCKVGSYCTVGRRVQEVNVLGGLILPVWGAIEKALSKQARQSHKRLRVVRVETTADNRRIVGLLVPNAAVELVLQDLSWVQEIDD
;
A
#
# COMPACT_ATOMS: atom_id res chain seq x y z
N MET A 1 -2.56 -14.34 66.71
CA MET A 1 -1.59 -15.12 67.51
C MET A 1 -0.19 -14.83 67.00
N ALA A 2 0.71 -14.55 67.95
CA ALA A 2 2.06 -14.01 67.82
C ALA A 2 2.15 -12.58 67.29
N HIS A 3 2.19 -11.68 68.28
CA HIS A 3 2.29 -10.23 68.23
C HIS A 3 3.58 -9.70 67.57
N PRO A 4 3.62 -8.38 67.29
CA PRO A 4 4.77 -7.57 66.85
C PRO A 4 5.64 -7.30 68.12
N PRO A 5 6.24 -6.14 68.47
CA PRO A 5 6.48 -4.86 67.79
C PRO A 5 7.91 -4.29 68.07
N SER A 6 8.43 -3.34 67.27
CA SER A 6 8.66 -1.91 67.63
C SER A 6 9.72 -1.66 68.75
N PRO A 7 10.13 -0.43 69.09
CA PRO A 7 9.94 0.89 68.49
C PRO A 7 11.32 1.64 68.50
N PRO A 8 11.44 2.92 68.83
CA PRO A 8 10.99 4.12 68.11
C PRO A 8 12.15 5.06 67.75
N SER A 9 11.85 6.01 66.88
CA SER A 9 12.46 7.35 66.83
C SER A 9 12.58 7.99 68.22
N PRO A 10 13.53 8.88 68.53
CA PRO A 10 13.28 10.31 68.25
C PRO A 10 14.61 11.09 68.02
N PRO A 11 14.66 12.43 68.09
CA PRO A 11 14.65 13.23 66.88
C PRO A 11 15.82 14.26 66.92
N PRO A 12 15.78 15.45 66.28
CA PRO A 12 16.93 16.09 65.65
C PRO A 12 17.74 16.95 66.67
N PRO A 13 18.94 17.48 66.35
CA PRO A 13 19.03 18.76 65.60
C PRO A 13 20.37 18.86 64.81
N PRO A 14 20.89 20.05 64.50
CA PRO A 14 20.50 20.98 63.46
C PRO A 14 21.59 21.10 62.36
N LEU A 15 21.27 21.84 61.29
CA LEU A 15 22.13 22.07 60.12
C LEU A 15 23.55 22.55 60.46
N PRO A 16 24.55 22.07 59.70
CA PRO A 16 25.55 23.00 59.17
C PRO A 16 25.91 22.77 57.69
N LEU A 17 26.14 23.92 57.03
CA LEU A 17 27.02 24.26 55.88
C LEU A 17 27.44 23.17 54.87
N PRO A 18 27.50 23.52 53.57
CA PRO A 18 27.80 22.55 52.52
C PRO A 18 29.25 22.05 52.62
N PRO A 19 29.48 20.72 52.62
CA PRO A 19 30.82 20.16 52.51
C PRO A 19 31.36 20.22 51.06
N PRO A 20 32.69 20.24 50.90
CA PRO A 20 33.37 20.27 49.60
C PRO A 20 33.19 18.92 48.85
N PRO A 21 33.46 18.87 47.53
CA PRO A 21 33.05 17.73 46.70
C PRO A 21 33.82 16.44 47.06
N PRO A 22 33.16 15.27 47.08
CA PRO A 22 33.82 13.99 47.20
C PRO A 22 34.44 13.52 45.86
N PRO A 23 35.42 12.60 45.91
CA PRO A 23 36.47 12.46 44.91
C PRO A 23 36.00 11.70 43.66
N SER A 24 36.57 12.09 42.53
CA SER A 24 36.55 11.36 41.26
C SER A 24 36.88 9.88 41.48
N LEU A 25 35.92 9.00 41.15
CA LEU A 25 36.17 7.57 40.96
C LEU A 25 37.23 7.41 39.87
N LEU A 26 38.45 7.14 40.30
CA LEU A 26 39.59 6.82 39.44
C LEU A 26 39.25 5.58 38.63
N LEU A 27 39.08 5.76 37.32
CA LEU A 27 39.05 4.68 36.34
C LEU A 27 40.36 3.87 36.46
N PRO A 28 40.31 2.53 36.37
CA PRO A 28 41.51 1.70 36.28
C PRO A 28 42.43 2.22 35.17
N PRO A 29 43.75 2.34 35.40
CA PRO A 29 44.66 2.97 34.47
C PRO A 29 44.60 2.30 33.10
N GLY A 30 44.21 3.06 32.07
CA GLY A 30 44.11 2.63 30.68
C GLY A 30 42.72 2.21 30.19
N SER A 31 41.69 2.17 31.05
CA SER A 31 40.31 1.92 30.62
C SER A 31 39.62 3.20 30.09
N CYS A 32 38.78 3.07 29.07
CA CYS A 32 38.10 4.21 28.43
C CYS A 32 36.58 4.05 28.46
N GLN A 33 35.86 5.15 28.69
CA GLN A 33 34.40 5.16 28.63
C GLN A 33 33.92 5.49 27.21
N VAL A 34 33.04 4.64 26.69
CA VAL A 34 32.45 4.80 25.35
C VAL A 34 30.95 4.68 25.43
N ARG A 35 30.26 5.50 24.63
CA ARG A 35 28.79 5.47 24.56
C ARG A 35 28.35 4.46 23.51
N CYS A 36 27.53 3.48 23.89
CA CYS A 36 27.02 2.49 22.94
C CYS A 36 26.24 3.17 21.80
N ALA A 37 26.58 2.85 20.56
CA ALA A 37 25.93 3.37 19.35
C ALA A 37 24.43 3.03 19.28
N GLY A 38 24.06 1.82 19.74
CA GLY A 38 22.69 1.34 19.83
C GLY A 38 21.89 1.96 20.98
N CYS A 39 22.15 1.53 22.22
CA CYS A 39 21.32 1.89 23.37
C CYS A 39 21.75 3.18 24.12
N LYS A 40 22.78 3.89 23.64
CA LYS A 40 23.31 5.16 24.17
C LYS A 40 23.79 5.15 25.64
N GLN A 41 23.87 3.97 26.27
CA GLN A 41 24.44 3.78 27.60
C GLN A 41 25.96 3.91 27.57
N ILE A 42 26.56 4.53 28.58
CA ILE A 42 28.01 4.65 28.72
C ILE A 42 28.55 3.34 29.28
N LEU A 43 29.56 2.79 28.61
CA LEU A 43 30.22 1.53 28.94
C LEU A 43 31.69 1.81 29.23
N THR A 44 32.24 1.17 30.25
CA THR A 44 33.69 1.18 30.50
C THR A 44 34.31 0.01 29.76
N VAL A 45 35.21 0.28 28.82
CA VAL A 45 35.93 -0.74 28.06
C VAL A 45 37.37 -0.81 28.56
N ALA A 46 37.84 -2.04 28.77
CA ALA A 46 39.18 -2.31 29.31
C ALA A 46 40.28 -1.93 28.30
N ALA A 47 41.44 -1.54 28.82
CA ALA A 47 42.61 -1.17 28.03
C ALA A 47 42.99 -2.30 27.05
N GLY A 48 43.15 -1.99 25.76
CA GLY A 48 43.64 -2.93 24.75
C GLY A 48 42.58 -3.79 24.04
N MET A 49 41.29 -3.69 24.42
CA MET A 49 40.21 -4.25 23.59
C MET A 49 39.94 -3.36 22.38
N THR A 50 39.81 -3.93 21.19
CA THR A 50 39.55 -3.20 19.94
C THR A 50 38.11 -3.34 19.47
N GLU A 51 37.47 -4.45 19.85
CA GLU A 51 36.07 -4.77 19.58
C GLU A 51 35.41 -5.21 20.88
N PHE A 52 34.18 -4.74 21.12
CA PHE A 52 33.41 -5.06 22.30
C PHE A 52 31.92 -5.08 21.95
N SER A 53 31.15 -5.95 22.59
CA SER A 53 29.70 -6.00 22.42
C SER A 53 29.02 -5.34 23.61
N CYS A 54 27.99 -4.54 23.35
CA CYS A 54 27.23 -3.94 24.44
C CYS A 54 26.49 -5.04 25.22
N PRO A 55 26.69 -5.17 26.54
CA PRO A 55 26.03 -6.23 27.32
C PRO A 55 24.49 -6.11 27.33
N LYS A 56 23.94 -4.91 27.05
CA LYS A 56 22.51 -4.66 27.05
C LYS A 56 21.81 -4.91 25.70
N CYS A 57 22.45 -4.56 24.59
CA CYS A 57 21.83 -4.69 23.25
C CYS A 57 22.57 -5.66 22.32
N GLN A 58 23.65 -6.26 22.80
CA GLN A 58 24.52 -7.21 22.10
C GLN A 58 25.06 -6.74 20.74
N LEU A 59 24.97 -5.44 20.43
CA LEU A 59 25.52 -4.87 19.20
C LEU A 59 27.07 -4.86 19.30
N PRO A 60 27.79 -5.59 18.42
CA PRO A 60 29.24 -5.55 18.36
C PRO A 60 29.71 -4.20 17.81
N GLN A 61 30.67 -3.59 18.49
CA GLN A 61 31.16 -2.24 18.20
C GLN A 61 32.67 -2.22 18.35
N MET A 62 33.33 -1.39 17.55
CA MET A 62 34.77 -1.16 17.68
C MET A 62 35.04 0.10 18.49
N LEU A 63 36.14 0.09 19.22
CA LEU A 63 36.66 1.28 19.88
C LEU A 63 37.13 2.28 18.82
N PRO A 64 36.75 3.57 18.90
CA PRO A 64 37.25 4.57 17.98
C PRO A 64 38.79 4.61 17.99
N PRO A 65 39.44 4.87 16.84
CA PRO A 65 40.91 4.84 16.73
C PRO A 65 41.61 5.77 17.74
N GLU A 66 40.95 6.86 18.14
CA GLU A 66 41.50 7.82 19.11
C GLU A 66 41.59 7.26 20.54
N LEU A 67 40.90 6.14 20.83
CA LEU A 67 40.86 5.49 22.14
C LEU A 67 41.55 4.10 22.13
N MET A 68 42.13 3.68 21.00
CA MET A 68 42.91 2.43 20.89
C MET A 68 44.36 2.66 21.32
N SER A 69 45.01 1.67 21.92
CA SER A 69 46.44 1.79 22.26
C SER A 69 47.32 1.81 21.01
N SER A 70 48.42 2.58 21.06
CA SER A 70 49.38 2.77 19.94
C SER A 70 49.84 1.44 19.30
N ALA A 71 50.01 0.38 20.10
CA ALA A 71 50.41 -0.94 19.62
C ALA A 71 49.29 -1.70 18.86
N ALA A 72 48.02 -1.53 19.25
CA ALA A 72 46.88 -2.17 18.59
C ALA A 72 46.50 -1.47 17.28
N ALA A 73 46.65 -0.14 17.23
CA ALA A 73 46.46 0.64 16.01
C ALA A 73 47.49 0.28 14.91
N ALA A 74 48.73 -0.01 15.31
CA ALA A 74 49.79 -0.45 14.39
C ALA A 74 49.53 -1.83 13.77
N ALA A 75 48.95 -2.78 14.53
CA ALA A 75 48.60 -4.11 14.03
C ALA A 75 47.41 -4.10 13.03
N ALA A 76 46.43 -3.21 13.25
CA ALA A 76 45.33 -2.99 12.31
C ALA A 76 45.80 -2.32 11.01
N ALA A 77 46.81 -1.44 11.08
CA ALA A 77 47.44 -0.81 9.92
C ALA A 77 48.33 -1.79 9.10
N ALA A 78 49.02 -2.73 9.76
CA ALA A 78 49.91 -3.70 9.10
C ALA A 78 49.17 -4.70 8.18
N ARG A 79 47.87 -4.98 8.41
CA ARG A 79 47.06 -5.80 7.50
C ARG A 79 46.64 -5.10 6.20
N ARG A 80 46.95 -3.80 6.04
CA ARG A 80 46.59 -3.01 4.83
C ARG A 80 47.78 -2.69 3.91
N GLY A 81 48.97 -3.25 4.13
CA GLY A 81 50.19 -2.90 3.37
C GLY A 81 51.06 -4.08 2.94
N LEU A 82 50.56 -4.96 2.08
CA LEU A 82 51.39 -5.75 1.17
C LEU A 82 51.26 -5.15 -0.24
N ASN A 83 52.41 -4.70 -0.75
CA ASN A 83 52.72 -4.09 -2.05
C ASN A 83 52.46 -2.58 -2.22
N GLY A 84 53.30 -1.77 -1.56
CA GLY A 84 53.75 -0.44 -2.02
C GLY A 84 54.85 -0.54 -3.10
N GLY A 85 55.45 0.53 -3.64
CA GLY A 85 55.38 1.98 -3.41
C GLY A 85 55.57 2.73 -4.74
N VAL A 86 55.82 4.04 -4.84
CA VAL A 86 56.36 5.06 -3.93
C VAL A 86 55.85 6.43 -4.42
N GLY A 87 55.41 7.30 -3.50
CA GLY A 87 55.23 8.75 -3.75
C GLY A 87 53.95 9.39 -3.19
N ALA A 88 54.09 10.07 -2.04
CA ALA A 88 53.24 11.13 -1.44
C ALA A 88 51.72 10.85 -1.21
N ALA A 89 51.33 10.88 0.07
CA ALA A 89 49.98 10.61 0.57
C ALA A 89 48.90 11.60 0.08
N PRO A 90 47.81 11.15 -0.57
CA PRO A 90 46.66 11.99 -0.89
C PRO A 90 45.77 12.20 0.35
N GLN A 91 45.46 13.47 0.64
CA GLN A 91 44.44 13.87 1.60
C GLN A 91 43.09 13.22 1.23
N GLY A 92 42.38 12.74 2.25
CA GLY A 92 41.04 12.16 2.08
C GLY A 92 40.10 13.11 1.33
N ILE A 93 39.32 12.54 0.41
CA ILE A 93 38.38 13.25 -0.45
C ILE A 93 37.16 13.63 0.38
N ASP A 94 36.98 14.93 0.63
CA ASP A 94 35.76 15.48 1.20
C ASP A 94 34.86 15.93 0.03
N PRO A 95 33.75 15.23 -0.27
CA PRO A 95 32.88 15.53 -1.41
C PRO A 95 32.12 16.86 -1.28
N THR A 96 32.27 17.57 -0.16
CA THR A 96 31.66 18.89 0.08
C THR A 96 32.61 20.08 -0.15
N LYS A 97 33.81 19.85 -0.71
CA LYS A 97 34.84 20.88 -0.98
C LYS A 97 35.39 20.77 -2.41
N ILE A 98 35.88 21.89 -2.95
CA ILE A 98 36.49 21.97 -4.29
C ILE A 98 37.92 21.45 -4.22
N GLN A 99 38.29 20.52 -5.09
CA GLN A 99 39.67 20.06 -5.20
C GLN A 99 40.45 20.90 -6.20
N LEU A 100 41.53 21.54 -5.74
CA LEU A 100 42.43 22.33 -6.58
C LEU A 100 43.87 21.83 -6.41
N PRO A 101 44.56 21.43 -7.48
CA PRO A 101 45.99 21.16 -7.41
C PRO A 101 46.75 22.48 -7.25
N CYS A 102 47.68 22.52 -6.31
CA CYS A 102 48.61 23.64 -6.21
C CYS A 102 49.54 23.65 -7.43
N ALA A 103 49.59 24.77 -8.17
CA ALA A 103 50.44 24.87 -9.36
C ALA A 103 51.95 24.69 -9.07
N HIS A 104 52.38 24.93 -7.83
CA HIS A 104 53.80 24.88 -7.46
C HIS A 104 54.24 23.52 -6.92
N CYS A 105 53.62 23.01 -5.86
CA CYS A 105 53.99 21.72 -5.25
C CYS A 105 53.20 20.52 -5.77
N LYS A 106 52.21 20.73 -6.65
CA LYS A 106 51.30 19.72 -7.22
C LYS A 106 50.45 18.93 -6.21
N ALA A 107 50.45 19.32 -4.94
CA ALA A 107 49.54 18.77 -3.94
C ALA A 107 48.08 19.11 -4.27
N ILE A 108 47.19 18.12 -4.17
CA ILE A 108 45.74 18.32 -4.32
C ILE A 108 45.19 18.86 -3.00
N LEU A 109 44.62 20.07 -3.05
CA LEU A 109 44.10 20.78 -1.89
C LEU A 109 42.58 20.74 -1.87
N ASN A 110 41.99 20.40 -0.72
CA ASN A 110 40.55 20.51 -0.50
C ASN A 110 40.19 21.94 -0.05
N VAL A 111 39.73 22.77 -0.98
CA VAL A 111 39.40 24.19 -0.75
C VAL A 111 37.88 24.34 -0.50
N PRO A 112 37.46 25.04 0.58
CA PRO A 112 36.05 25.33 0.84
C PRO A 112 35.39 26.11 -0.30
N HIS A 113 34.12 25.83 -0.60
CA HIS A 113 33.35 26.60 -1.57
C HIS A 113 33.18 28.08 -1.11
N GLY A 114 33.31 29.03 -2.03
CA GLY A 114 33.03 30.46 -1.80
C GLY A 114 34.24 31.35 -1.50
N LEU A 115 35.46 30.80 -1.40
CA LEU A 115 36.69 31.59 -1.27
C LEU A 115 37.22 31.98 -2.65
N SER A 116 37.71 33.21 -2.83
CA SER A 116 38.33 33.68 -4.09
C SER A 116 39.85 33.45 -4.13
N ARG A 117 40.49 33.31 -2.97
CA ARG A 117 41.93 33.00 -2.82
C ARG A 117 42.16 32.02 -1.67
N PHE A 118 43.12 31.10 -1.84
CA PHE A 118 43.47 30.08 -0.85
C PHE A 118 44.99 29.83 -0.86
N LYS A 119 45.67 29.95 0.28
CA LYS A 119 47.10 29.65 0.39
C LYS A 119 47.35 28.15 0.52
N CYS A 120 48.32 27.65 -0.24
CA CYS A 120 48.72 26.25 -0.17
C CYS A 120 49.42 25.95 1.15
N PRO A 121 48.92 25.05 2.01
CA PRO A 121 49.54 24.76 3.30
C PRO A 121 50.90 24.03 3.19
N GLN A 122 51.28 23.53 2.01
CA GLN A 122 52.57 22.84 1.81
C GLN A 122 53.69 23.74 1.27
N CYS A 123 53.37 24.79 0.50
CA CYS A 123 54.39 25.66 -0.11
C CYS A 123 54.06 27.15 -0.05
N ASP A 124 53.00 27.51 0.68
CA ASP A 124 52.55 28.87 1.02
C ASP A 124 52.21 29.80 -0.16
N VAL A 125 52.11 29.27 -1.38
CA VAL A 125 51.68 29.99 -2.58
C VAL A 125 50.17 30.29 -2.53
N GLU A 126 49.78 31.55 -2.79
CA GLU A 126 48.38 31.95 -2.98
C GLU A 126 47.81 31.40 -4.30
N LEU A 127 46.72 30.64 -4.20
CA LEU A 127 45.97 30.11 -5.33
C LEU A 127 44.68 30.91 -5.51
N ALA A 128 44.40 31.35 -6.75
CA ALA A 128 43.12 31.92 -7.11
C ALA A 128 42.10 30.80 -7.37
N VAL A 129 40.96 30.82 -6.68
CA VAL A 129 39.89 29.82 -6.78
C VAL A 129 38.90 30.33 -7.83
N ASP A 130 39.28 30.23 -9.10
CA ASP A 130 38.47 30.65 -10.25
C ASP A 130 37.75 29.44 -10.86
N LEU A 131 36.46 29.30 -10.57
CA LEU A 131 35.60 28.18 -11.00
C LEU A 131 35.53 28.01 -12.53
N SER A 132 35.89 29.03 -13.30
CA SER A 132 35.91 29.02 -14.77
C SER A 132 37.05 28.17 -15.36
N LYS A 133 38.16 27.99 -14.63
CA LYS A 133 39.42 27.47 -15.18
C LYS A 133 39.69 25.98 -14.90
N LEU A 134 38.88 25.33 -14.06
CA LEU A 134 38.97 23.89 -13.77
C LEU A 134 38.59 22.98 -14.97
N ARG A 135 37.98 23.53 -16.04
CA ARG A 135 37.70 22.80 -17.29
C ARG A 135 38.90 22.69 -18.25
N GLN A 136 40.01 23.40 -18.02
CA GLN A 136 41.14 23.44 -18.96
C GLN A 136 42.33 22.52 -18.61
N TYR A 137 42.37 21.93 -17.41
CA TYR A 137 43.53 21.12 -16.96
C TYR A 137 43.39 19.60 -17.13
N PHE A 138 42.22 19.09 -17.54
CA PHE A 138 42.04 17.70 -18.01
C PHE A 138 42.12 17.57 -19.54
N SER A 139 42.47 18.65 -20.25
CA SER A 139 42.63 18.65 -21.71
C SER A 139 44.08 18.97 -22.08
N SER A 140 44.99 18.03 -21.81
CA SER A 140 46.31 18.01 -22.44
C SER A 140 46.87 16.59 -22.52
N ALA A 141 46.12 15.73 -23.21
CA ALA A 141 46.63 14.55 -23.90
C ALA A 141 45.85 14.47 -25.21
N GLY A 142 46.46 14.93 -26.30
CA GLY A 142 45.90 14.87 -27.65
C GLY A 142 44.60 15.64 -27.85
N VAL A 143 44.66 16.83 -28.46
CA VAL A 143 43.49 17.43 -29.09
C VAL A 143 43.16 16.59 -30.31
N GLU A 144 42.39 15.52 -30.11
CA GLU A 144 41.41 15.11 -31.10
C GLU A 144 40.24 16.12 -31.04
N PRO A 145 39.63 16.48 -32.17
CA PRO A 145 38.52 17.45 -32.18
C PRO A 145 37.40 16.98 -31.25
N PRO A 146 36.59 17.91 -30.68
CA PRO A 146 35.45 17.53 -29.86
C PRO A 146 34.62 16.54 -30.67
N GLU A 147 34.50 15.30 -30.16
CA GLU A 147 33.77 14.25 -30.86
C GLU A 147 32.37 14.79 -31.21
N GLU A 148 32.06 14.79 -32.51
CA GLU A 148 30.72 15.08 -33.00
C GLU A 148 29.78 14.01 -32.46
N ILE A 149 29.11 14.32 -31.35
CA ILE A 149 28.09 13.45 -30.77
C ILE A 149 26.88 13.49 -31.70
N ASN A 150 26.64 12.39 -32.43
CA ASN A 150 25.48 12.26 -33.31
C ASN A 150 24.19 12.22 -32.46
N GLU A 151 23.53 13.37 -32.30
CA GLU A 151 22.28 13.53 -31.55
C GLU A 151 21.17 12.57 -32.05
N VAL A 152 21.14 12.27 -33.36
CA VAL A 152 20.18 11.34 -33.96
C VAL A 152 20.48 9.90 -33.53
N ALA A 153 21.76 9.53 -33.45
CA ALA A 153 22.16 8.22 -32.95
C ALA A 153 21.78 8.06 -31.47
N ILE A 154 21.95 9.11 -30.64
CA ILE A 154 21.49 9.10 -29.23
C ILE A 154 19.97 8.95 -29.13
N ASP A 155 19.21 9.66 -29.96
CA ASP A 155 17.75 9.55 -29.99
C ASP A 155 17.34 8.09 -30.30
N VAL A 156 17.99 7.47 -31.30
CA VAL A 156 17.78 6.05 -31.66
C VAL A 156 18.27 5.08 -30.58
N GLU A 157 19.42 5.34 -29.93
CA GLU A 157 19.90 4.53 -28.81
C GLU A 157 18.87 4.48 -27.68
N ARG A 158 18.28 5.64 -27.36
CA ARG A 158 17.27 5.74 -26.31
C ARG A 158 15.96 5.04 -26.71
N GLU A 159 15.54 5.15 -27.97
CA GLU A 159 14.36 4.44 -28.50
C GLU A 159 14.56 2.91 -28.48
N GLU A 160 15.73 2.42 -28.88
CA GLU A 160 16.05 0.98 -28.83
C GLU A 160 16.16 0.48 -27.38
N ASP A 161 16.61 1.33 -26.45
CA ASP A 161 16.69 0.99 -25.03
C ASP A 161 15.33 0.99 -24.30
N GLU A 162 14.37 1.82 -24.74
CA GLU A 162 12.98 1.85 -24.27
C GLU A 162 12.21 0.57 -24.61
N GLY A 163 12.59 -0.09 -25.70
CA GLY A 163 11.93 -1.30 -26.19
C GLY A 163 10.65 -1.03 -26.99
N GLY A 164 10.28 -1.96 -27.89
CA GLY A 164 9.08 -1.88 -28.73
C GLY A 164 7.73 -1.83 -27.98
N MET A 165 6.65 -1.66 -28.75
CA MET A 165 5.27 -1.55 -28.23
C MET A 165 4.77 -2.82 -27.52
N VAL A 166 3.87 -2.64 -26.54
CA VAL A 166 3.14 -3.73 -25.88
C VAL A 166 2.20 -4.43 -26.86
N GLY A 167 2.54 -5.61 -27.37
CA GLY A 167 1.63 -6.39 -28.24
C GLY A 167 0.60 -7.19 -27.45
N GLU A 168 -0.01 -8.18 -28.09
CA GLU A 168 -1.20 -8.87 -27.59
C GLU A 168 -1.02 -9.44 -26.18
N THR A 169 -1.97 -9.17 -25.28
CA THR A 169 -1.86 -9.48 -23.85
C THR A 169 -2.39 -10.89 -23.52
N PHE A 170 -3.35 -11.40 -24.30
CA PHE A 170 -4.01 -12.68 -24.06
C PHE A 170 -4.17 -13.48 -25.35
N MET A 171 -4.12 -14.80 -25.23
CA MET A 171 -4.29 -15.76 -26.31
C MET A 171 -5.38 -16.77 -25.95
N GLU A 172 -6.11 -17.29 -26.93
CA GLU A 172 -7.04 -18.38 -26.72
C GLU A 172 -6.29 -19.61 -26.20
N TYR A 173 -6.75 -20.16 -25.08
CA TYR A 173 -6.17 -21.35 -24.49
C TYR A 173 -6.78 -22.59 -25.13
N ARG A 174 -5.93 -23.45 -25.69
CA ARG A 174 -6.31 -24.79 -26.14
C ARG A 174 -5.43 -25.80 -25.42
N HIS A 175 -6.04 -26.84 -24.88
CA HIS A 175 -5.36 -27.92 -24.18
C HIS A 175 -4.38 -28.59 -25.16
N PRO A 176 -3.07 -28.47 -24.93
CA PRO A 176 -2.08 -28.81 -25.96
C PRO A 176 -1.74 -30.31 -26.00
N LYS A 177 -1.96 -31.05 -24.90
CA LYS A 177 -1.42 -32.41 -24.71
C LYS A 177 -2.40 -33.47 -24.20
N LEU A 178 -3.56 -33.08 -23.70
CA LEU A 178 -4.58 -33.99 -23.14
C LEU A 178 -5.84 -34.00 -24.02
N SER A 179 -6.30 -35.18 -24.41
CA SER A 179 -7.51 -35.40 -25.24
C SER A 179 -8.74 -35.87 -24.45
N ILE A 180 -8.71 -35.74 -23.12
CA ILE A 180 -9.74 -36.27 -22.22
C ILE A 180 -10.75 -35.17 -21.85
N GLY A 181 -12.05 -35.50 -21.87
CA GLY A 181 -13.13 -34.62 -21.42
C GLY A 181 -13.71 -33.71 -22.50
N ALA A 182 -14.87 -33.11 -22.21
CA ALA A 182 -15.54 -32.20 -23.13
C ALA A 182 -14.87 -30.81 -23.17
N PRO A 183 -14.92 -30.08 -24.30
CA PRO A 183 -14.47 -28.70 -24.36
C PRO A 183 -15.15 -27.83 -23.29
N HIS A 184 -14.41 -26.85 -22.76
CA HIS A 184 -14.98 -25.89 -21.82
C HIS A 184 -16.12 -25.10 -22.50
N PRO A 185 -17.26 -24.85 -21.81
CA PRO A 185 -18.48 -24.28 -22.43
C PRO A 185 -18.30 -22.88 -23.03
N ASP A 186 -17.31 -22.12 -22.54
CA ASP A 186 -16.98 -20.78 -23.01
C ASP A 186 -15.49 -20.65 -23.32
N PRO A 187 -15.09 -19.73 -24.22
CA PRO A 187 -13.69 -19.51 -24.55
C PRO A 187 -12.88 -19.10 -23.31
N VAL A 188 -11.75 -19.77 -23.10
CA VAL A 188 -10.80 -19.46 -22.04
C VAL A 188 -9.53 -18.93 -22.68
N VAL A 189 -8.91 -17.94 -22.04
CA VAL A 189 -7.67 -17.32 -22.48
C VAL A 189 -6.60 -17.44 -21.42
N GLU A 190 -5.34 -17.39 -21.83
CA GLU A 190 -4.21 -17.19 -20.93
C GLU A 190 -3.39 -15.99 -21.38
N THR A 191 -2.47 -15.49 -20.54
CA THR A 191 -1.59 -14.40 -20.96
C THR A 191 -0.71 -14.88 -22.11
N SER A 192 -0.43 -13.99 -23.04
CA SER A 192 0.42 -14.31 -24.19
C SER A 192 1.81 -14.80 -23.76
N SER A 193 2.36 -14.27 -22.66
CA SER A 193 3.61 -14.73 -22.06
C SER A 193 3.53 -16.18 -21.55
N LEU A 194 2.44 -16.55 -20.87
CA LEU A 194 2.21 -17.93 -20.45
C LEU A 194 1.97 -18.88 -21.64
N SER A 195 1.36 -18.40 -22.73
CA SER A 195 1.13 -19.21 -23.93
C SER A 195 2.41 -19.60 -24.68
N ALA A 196 3.50 -18.83 -24.51
CA ALA A 196 4.79 -19.15 -25.08
C ALA A 196 5.47 -20.35 -24.41
N VAL A 197 4.97 -20.78 -23.24
CA VAL A 197 5.53 -21.90 -22.47
C VAL A 197 4.49 -23.00 -22.34
N GLN A 198 4.91 -24.21 -22.70
CA GLN A 198 4.09 -25.40 -22.55
C GLN A 198 4.33 -26.06 -21.19
N PRO A 199 3.29 -26.62 -20.54
CA PRO A 199 3.47 -27.43 -19.34
C PRO A 199 4.20 -28.75 -19.69
N PRO A 200 4.75 -29.47 -18.68
CA PRO A 200 5.46 -30.73 -18.90
C PRO A 200 4.53 -31.80 -19.48
N GLU A 201 5.10 -32.92 -19.93
CA GLU A 201 4.28 -34.03 -20.41
C GLU A 201 3.39 -34.59 -19.28
N PRO A 202 2.08 -34.80 -19.54
CA PRO A 202 1.17 -35.40 -18.58
C PRO A 202 1.49 -36.89 -18.47
N THR A 203 1.99 -37.32 -17.30
CA THR A 203 2.37 -38.71 -17.01
C THR A 203 1.45 -39.39 -15.99
N TYR A 204 0.58 -38.61 -15.34
CA TYR A 204 -0.36 -39.11 -14.34
C TYR A 204 -1.65 -39.62 -14.99
N ASP A 205 -2.03 -40.86 -14.67
CA ASP A 205 -3.31 -41.45 -15.08
C ASP A 205 -4.35 -41.35 -13.95
N LEU A 206 -5.54 -40.82 -14.28
CA LEU A 206 -6.59 -40.56 -13.30
C LEU A 206 -7.39 -41.83 -13.02
N LYS A 207 -7.64 -42.16 -11.74
CA LYS A 207 -8.55 -43.25 -11.39
C LYS A 207 -10.00 -42.95 -11.76
N ILE A 208 -10.40 -41.68 -11.71
CA ILE A 208 -11.77 -41.25 -12.01
C ILE A 208 -12.02 -41.04 -13.52
N LYS A 209 -11.09 -41.42 -14.39
CA LYS A 209 -11.15 -41.12 -15.83
C LYS A 209 -12.42 -41.64 -16.50
N ASP A 210 -12.74 -42.92 -16.32
CA ASP A 210 -13.90 -43.56 -16.97
C ASP A 210 -15.23 -42.96 -16.50
N GLU A 211 -15.33 -42.63 -15.21
CA GLU A 211 -16.48 -41.94 -14.62
C GLU A 211 -16.66 -40.53 -15.21
N LEU A 212 -15.56 -39.79 -15.38
CA LEU A 212 -15.57 -38.43 -15.93
C LEU A 212 -15.90 -38.42 -17.43
N GLU A 213 -15.43 -39.39 -18.21
CA GLU A 213 -15.75 -39.49 -19.64
C GLU A 213 -17.23 -39.81 -19.86
N THR A 214 -17.81 -40.66 -19.01
CA THR A 214 -19.22 -41.03 -19.07
C THR A 214 -20.12 -39.88 -18.59
N SER A 215 -19.82 -39.30 -17.44
CA SER A 215 -20.63 -38.23 -16.83
C SER A 215 -20.48 -36.87 -17.53
N LYS A 216 -19.34 -36.63 -18.20
CA LYS A 216 -18.93 -35.33 -18.74
C LYS A 216 -19.00 -34.20 -17.69
N ALA A 217 -18.80 -34.57 -16.43
CA ALA A 217 -18.97 -33.68 -15.28
C ALA A 217 -17.86 -32.63 -15.15
N LEU A 218 -16.72 -32.80 -15.82
CA LEU A 218 -15.63 -31.82 -15.85
C LEU A 218 -15.19 -31.54 -17.29
N SER A 219 -14.76 -30.30 -17.55
CA SER A 219 -14.18 -29.94 -18.85
C SER A 219 -12.75 -30.45 -18.99
N SER A 220 -12.27 -30.62 -20.22
CA SER A 220 -10.89 -31.04 -20.50
C SER A 220 -9.85 -30.16 -19.81
N LEU A 221 -10.12 -28.86 -19.75
CA LEU A 221 -9.29 -27.84 -19.08
C LEU A 221 -9.20 -28.06 -17.55
N GLN A 222 -10.31 -28.46 -16.93
CA GLN A 222 -10.35 -28.78 -15.50
C GLN A 222 -9.63 -30.10 -15.22
N ILE A 223 -9.86 -31.12 -16.05
CA ILE A 223 -9.20 -32.43 -15.97
C ILE A 223 -7.69 -32.27 -16.09
N GLU A 224 -7.20 -31.47 -17.03
CA GLU A 224 -5.79 -31.15 -17.19
C GLU A 224 -5.15 -30.60 -15.90
N THR A 225 -5.88 -29.76 -15.17
CA THR A 225 -5.38 -29.23 -13.89
C THR A 225 -5.29 -30.30 -12.82
N ILE A 226 -6.25 -31.23 -12.80
CA ILE A 226 -6.25 -32.36 -11.87
C ILE A 226 -5.04 -33.26 -12.15
N VAL A 227 -4.78 -33.56 -13.43
CA VAL A 227 -3.61 -34.36 -13.86
C VAL A 227 -2.31 -33.71 -13.39
N TYR A 228 -2.09 -32.44 -13.71
CA TYR A 228 -0.85 -31.74 -13.33
C TYR A 228 -0.69 -31.59 -11.82
N ALA A 229 -1.78 -31.32 -11.09
CA ALA A 229 -1.74 -31.24 -9.64
C ALA A 229 -1.39 -32.59 -8.99
N CYS A 230 -2.03 -33.68 -9.43
CA CYS A 230 -1.73 -35.03 -8.95
C CYS A 230 -0.30 -35.46 -9.30
N GLN A 231 0.15 -35.18 -10.53
CA GLN A 231 1.53 -35.42 -10.96
C GLN A 231 2.52 -34.67 -10.06
N ARG A 232 2.28 -33.38 -9.80
CA ARG A 232 3.13 -32.58 -8.92
C ARG A 232 3.16 -33.13 -7.49
N HIS A 233 2.04 -33.62 -6.98
CA HIS A 233 1.94 -34.23 -5.66
C HIS A 233 2.71 -35.54 -5.49
N LEU A 234 3.20 -36.17 -6.57
CA LEU A 234 4.08 -37.33 -6.48
C LEU A 234 5.52 -36.97 -6.09
N HIS A 235 5.92 -35.70 -6.21
CA HIS A 235 7.28 -35.26 -5.95
C HIS A 235 7.46 -34.69 -4.53
N HIS A 236 8.65 -34.88 -3.98
CA HIS A 236 9.13 -34.22 -2.77
C HIS A 236 10.21 -33.20 -3.12
N LEU A 237 10.19 -32.06 -2.42
CA LEU A 237 11.24 -31.06 -2.45
C LEU A 237 12.50 -31.57 -1.73
N GLN A 238 13.65 -30.91 -1.92
CA GLN A 238 14.93 -31.36 -1.33
C GLN A 238 14.93 -31.44 0.21
N ASN A 239 14.05 -30.69 0.86
CA ASN A 239 13.84 -30.76 2.31
C ASN A 239 12.92 -31.93 2.73
N SER A 240 12.70 -32.91 1.86
CA SER A 240 11.86 -34.10 2.09
C SER A 240 10.39 -33.80 2.37
N VAL A 241 9.90 -32.63 1.93
CA VAL A 241 8.50 -32.24 2.05
C VAL A 241 7.80 -32.43 0.71
N ARG A 242 6.57 -32.93 0.70
CA ARG A 242 5.75 -33.01 -0.51
C ARG A 242 5.57 -31.67 -1.21
N ALA A 243 5.68 -31.66 -2.54
CA ALA A 243 5.48 -30.47 -3.35
C ALA A 243 3.99 -30.07 -3.43
N GLY A 244 3.75 -28.76 -3.54
CA GLY A 244 2.42 -28.18 -3.73
C GLY A 244 2.17 -27.75 -5.17
N PHE A 245 0.90 -27.45 -5.48
CA PHE A 245 0.46 -26.97 -6.80
C PHE A 245 -0.37 -25.69 -6.65
N PHE A 246 -0.24 -24.76 -7.60
CA PHE A 246 -0.95 -23.48 -7.59
C PHE A 246 -1.94 -23.39 -8.76
N ILE A 247 -3.23 -23.31 -8.42
CA ILE A 247 -4.34 -23.01 -9.34
C ILE A 247 -4.54 -21.49 -9.37
N GLY A 248 -3.99 -20.85 -10.40
CA GLY A 248 -4.10 -19.43 -10.67
C GLY A 248 -5.27 -19.05 -11.58
N ASP A 249 -6.21 -19.95 -11.84
CA ASP A 249 -7.32 -19.67 -12.75
C ASP A 249 -8.19 -18.47 -12.29
N GLY A 250 -8.64 -17.68 -13.24
CA GLY A 250 -9.52 -16.54 -13.07
C GLY A 250 -10.92 -16.92 -12.55
N ALA A 251 -11.74 -15.90 -12.28
CA ALA A 251 -13.15 -16.14 -11.99
C ALA A 251 -13.88 -16.73 -13.21
N GLY A 252 -14.85 -17.61 -12.97
CA GLY A 252 -15.68 -18.19 -14.05
C GLY A 252 -15.15 -19.47 -14.71
N VAL A 253 -13.86 -19.82 -14.54
CA VAL A 253 -13.26 -21.07 -15.10
C VAL A 253 -13.71 -22.35 -14.38
N GLY A 254 -14.26 -22.21 -13.16
CA GLY A 254 -14.81 -23.34 -12.40
C GLY A 254 -13.85 -23.97 -11.38
N LYS A 255 -13.00 -23.15 -10.72
CA LYS A 255 -12.05 -23.61 -9.69
C LYS A 255 -12.65 -24.51 -8.61
N GLY A 256 -13.86 -24.22 -8.13
CA GLY A 256 -14.53 -25.04 -7.13
C GLY A 256 -14.81 -26.47 -7.63
N ARG A 257 -15.23 -26.64 -8.89
CA ARG A 257 -15.38 -27.96 -9.54
C ARG A 257 -14.03 -28.65 -9.74
N THR A 258 -12.96 -27.91 -10.05
CA THR A 258 -11.60 -28.47 -10.11
C THR A 258 -11.14 -28.99 -8.73
N ILE A 259 -11.39 -28.23 -7.66
CA ILE A 259 -11.11 -28.66 -6.28
C ILE A 259 -11.93 -29.90 -5.91
N ALA A 260 -13.21 -29.92 -6.25
CA ALA A 260 -14.08 -31.07 -6.03
C ALA A 260 -13.58 -32.32 -6.77
N GLY A 261 -13.13 -32.18 -8.03
CA GLY A 261 -12.50 -33.26 -8.78
C GLY A 261 -11.19 -33.77 -8.16
N LEU A 262 -10.36 -32.88 -7.60
CA LEU A 262 -9.16 -33.27 -6.84
C LEU A 262 -9.51 -34.07 -5.59
N ILE A 263 -10.55 -33.64 -4.84
CA ILE A 263 -11.05 -34.37 -3.68
C ILE A 263 -11.55 -35.75 -4.10
N TRP A 264 -12.29 -35.83 -5.21
CA TRP A 264 -12.83 -37.09 -5.74
C TRP A 264 -11.74 -38.07 -6.17
N GLU A 265 -10.71 -37.61 -6.90
CA GLU A 265 -9.55 -38.44 -7.25
C GLU A 265 -8.85 -38.97 -5.99
N ASN A 266 -8.65 -38.11 -4.98
CA ASN A 266 -8.01 -38.53 -3.73
C ASN A 266 -8.87 -39.53 -2.94
N TRP A 267 -10.19 -39.40 -2.99
CA TRP A 267 -11.13 -40.33 -2.38
C TRP A 267 -10.95 -41.75 -2.94
N HIS A 268 -10.85 -41.90 -4.26
CA HIS A 268 -10.59 -43.19 -4.95
C HIS A 268 -9.18 -43.76 -4.71
N HIS A 269 -8.27 -42.98 -4.13
CA HIS A 269 -6.98 -43.45 -3.62
C HIS A 269 -7.00 -43.80 -2.12
N GLY A 270 -8.17 -43.88 -1.49
CA GLY A 270 -8.31 -44.21 -0.06
C GLY A 270 -8.01 -43.03 0.87
N ARG A 271 -7.80 -41.82 0.34
CA ARG A 271 -7.49 -40.62 1.12
C ARG A 271 -8.75 -39.85 1.43
N HIS A 272 -9.50 -40.34 2.43
CA HIS A 272 -10.86 -39.86 2.72
C HIS A 272 -10.92 -38.61 3.63
N LYS A 273 -9.79 -37.95 3.92
CA LYS A 273 -9.74 -36.74 4.76
C LYS A 273 -9.20 -35.55 3.96
N ALA A 274 -9.97 -34.46 3.92
CA ALA A 274 -9.55 -33.22 3.27
C ALA A 274 -9.89 -31.97 4.09
N LEU A 275 -9.01 -30.97 4.04
CA LEU A 275 -9.24 -29.64 4.62
C LEU A 275 -9.52 -28.63 3.50
N TRP A 276 -10.66 -27.94 3.55
CA TRP A 276 -11.03 -26.90 2.59
C TRP A 276 -11.16 -25.55 3.30
N ILE A 277 -10.09 -24.75 3.25
CA ILE A 277 -9.99 -23.44 3.91
C ILE A 277 -10.37 -22.35 2.90
N SER A 278 -11.42 -21.58 3.18
CA SER A 278 -11.91 -20.49 2.30
C SER A 278 -12.21 -19.20 3.08
N VAL A 279 -12.78 -18.19 2.43
CA VAL A 279 -12.98 -16.84 3.02
C VAL A 279 -14.24 -16.75 3.89
N GLY A 280 -15.34 -17.36 3.45
CA GLY A 280 -16.66 -17.24 4.09
C GLY A 280 -17.25 -18.61 4.41
N SER A 281 -18.07 -18.69 5.46
CA SER A 281 -18.76 -19.92 5.85
C SER A 281 -19.82 -20.35 4.83
N ASP A 282 -20.42 -19.39 4.13
CA ASP A 282 -21.53 -19.63 3.20
C ASP A 282 -21.07 -20.35 1.94
N LEU A 283 -19.77 -20.23 1.61
CA LEU A 283 -19.13 -20.97 0.51
C LEU A 283 -19.13 -22.49 0.74
N LYS A 284 -19.51 -22.97 1.92
CA LYS A 284 -19.77 -24.39 2.16
C LYS A 284 -20.87 -24.92 1.22
N PHE A 285 -21.91 -24.14 0.96
CA PHE A 285 -22.99 -24.56 0.07
C PHE A 285 -22.52 -24.65 -1.38
N ASP A 286 -21.64 -23.73 -1.80
CA ASP A 286 -20.95 -23.82 -3.09
C ASP A 286 -20.04 -25.06 -3.15
N ALA A 287 -19.25 -25.34 -2.11
CA ALA A 287 -18.40 -26.53 -2.05
C ALA A 287 -19.22 -27.83 -2.12
N ARG A 288 -20.39 -27.88 -1.45
CA ARG A 288 -21.32 -29.01 -1.55
C ARG A 288 -21.86 -29.18 -2.97
N ARG A 289 -22.37 -28.10 -3.57
CA ARG A 289 -22.83 -28.10 -4.97
C ARG A 289 -21.74 -28.57 -5.92
N ASP A 290 -20.52 -28.07 -5.76
CA ASP A 290 -19.41 -28.42 -6.66
C ASP A 290 -19.00 -29.90 -6.51
N LEU A 291 -19.11 -30.50 -5.32
CA LEU A 291 -18.95 -31.95 -5.10
C LEU A 291 -20.08 -32.76 -5.74
N ASP A 292 -21.33 -32.29 -5.63
CA ASP A 292 -22.48 -32.91 -6.29
C ASP A 292 -22.35 -32.85 -7.82
N ASP A 293 -21.93 -31.71 -8.36
CA ASP A 293 -21.72 -31.48 -9.80
C ASP A 293 -20.67 -32.42 -10.42
N VAL A 294 -19.72 -32.92 -9.63
CA VAL A 294 -18.70 -33.90 -10.08
C VAL A 294 -19.07 -35.35 -9.78
N GLY A 295 -20.23 -35.61 -9.17
CA GLY A 295 -20.70 -36.95 -8.81
C GLY A 295 -20.21 -37.46 -7.44
N ALA A 296 -19.48 -36.64 -6.66
CA ALA A 296 -18.94 -36.99 -5.35
C ALA A 296 -19.99 -36.89 -4.22
N MET A 297 -21.19 -37.44 -4.45
CA MET A 297 -22.32 -37.25 -3.54
C MET A 297 -22.10 -37.87 -2.15
N CYS A 298 -21.27 -38.91 -2.06
CA CYS A 298 -20.96 -39.60 -0.81
C CYS A 298 -19.97 -38.86 0.11
N VAL A 299 -19.32 -37.79 -0.36
CA VAL A 299 -18.32 -37.05 0.42
C VAL A 299 -19.01 -35.99 1.28
N GLU A 300 -19.11 -36.20 2.60
CA GLU A 300 -19.74 -35.22 3.49
C GLU A 300 -18.91 -33.95 3.67
N VAL A 301 -19.59 -32.80 3.82
CA VAL A 301 -18.96 -31.50 4.08
C VAL A 301 -19.35 -31.00 5.47
N HIS A 302 -18.38 -30.91 6.38
CA HIS A 302 -18.58 -30.52 7.78
C HIS A 302 -18.13 -29.08 8.02
N ALA A 303 -18.98 -28.25 8.64
CA ALA A 303 -18.67 -26.84 8.89
C ALA A 303 -17.97 -26.67 10.24
N LEU A 304 -16.68 -26.36 10.28
CA LEU A 304 -15.91 -26.31 11.54
C LEU A 304 -16.48 -25.31 12.55
N ASN A 305 -17.03 -24.19 12.09
CA ASN A 305 -17.63 -23.15 12.93
C ASN A 305 -18.85 -23.65 13.73
N LYS A 306 -19.58 -24.66 13.24
CA LYS A 306 -20.74 -25.26 13.93
C LYS A 306 -20.35 -26.43 14.84
N LEU A 307 -19.09 -26.87 14.82
CA LEU A 307 -18.61 -28.01 15.60
C LEU A 307 -18.01 -27.56 16.93
N PRO A 308 -18.13 -28.34 18.01
CA PRO A 308 -17.50 -28.03 19.29
C PRO A 308 -15.96 -28.06 19.20
N TYR A 309 -15.28 -27.47 20.20
CA TYR A 309 -13.81 -27.47 20.33
C TYR A 309 -13.24 -28.79 20.91
N SER A 310 -14.02 -29.87 20.90
CA SER A 310 -13.58 -31.23 21.25
C SER A 310 -12.92 -31.93 20.06
N LYS A 311 -12.30 -33.09 20.25
CA LYS A 311 -11.70 -33.82 19.13
C LYS A 311 -12.77 -34.14 18.06
N LEU A 312 -12.45 -33.95 16.78
CA LEU A 312 -13.41 -34.14 15.68
C LEU A 312 -13.84 -35.60 15.50
N ASP A 313 -12.93 -36.53 15.81
CA ASP A 313 -13.13 -37.98 15.79
C ASP A 313 -13.79 -38.54 17.07
N SER A 314 -14.08 -37.68 18.07
CA SER A 314 -14.70 -38.10 19.32
C SER A 314 -16.10 -38.66 19.11
N LYS A 315 -16.57 -39.53 20.01
CA LYS A 315 -17.95 -40.07 19.98
C LYS A 315 -19.04 -38.97 19.96
N SER A 316 -18.72 -37.77 20.49
CA SER A 316 -19.63 -36.62 20.50
C SER A 316 -19.73 -35.86 19.17
N VAL A 317 -18.73 -35.96 18.29
CA VAL A 317 -18.70 -35.22 17.00
C VAL A 317 -18.78 -36.19 15.82
N GLY A 318 -18.07 -37.32 15.89
CA GLY A 318 -18.23 -38.46 14.99
C GLY A 318 -17.60 -38.34 13.61
N ILE A 319 -16.79 -37.31 13.34
CA ILE A 319 -16.23 -37.05 12.00
C ILE A 319 -14.94 -37.85 11.80
N ARG A 320 -15.02 -38.93 11.02
CA ARG A 320 -13.88 -39.82 10.71
C ARG A 320 -13.28 -39.57 9.34
N ASP A 321 -14.12 -39.25 8.37
CA ASP A 321 -13.79 -38.96 6.98
C ASP A 321 -14.63 -37.77 6.48
N GLY A 322 -14.40 -37.36 5.22
CA GLY A 322 -15.07 -36.24 4.58
C GLY A 322 -14.21 -34.98 4.49
N VAL A 323 -14.87 -33.87 4.14
CA VAL A 323 -14.27 -32.55 3.97
C VAL A 323 -14.60 -31.69 5.19
N VAL A 324 -13.56 -31.25 5.91
CA VAL A 324 -13.72 -30.22 6.94
C VAL A 324 -13.59 -28.85 6.28
N PHE A 325 -14.71 -28.14 6.18
CA PHE A 325 -14.80 -26.80 5.63
C PHE A 325 -14.66 -25.75 6.74
N LEU A 326 -13.74 -24.81 6.55
CA LEU A 326 -13.41 -23.78 7.53
C LEU A 326 -13.00 -22.47 6.88
N THR A 327 -13.10 -21.38 7.64
CA THR A 327 -12.62 -20.07 7.19
C THR A 327 -11.20 -19.77 7.70
N TYR A 328 -10.47 -18.88 7.01
CA TYR A 328 -9.19 -18.36 7.52
C TYR A 328 -9.31 -17.76 8.93
N SER A 329 -10.45 -17.14 9.25
CA SER A 329 -10.75 -16.62 10.59
C SER A 329 -10.94 -17.74 11.62
N SER A 330 -11.56 -18.85 11.21
CA SER A 330 -11.74 -20.03 12.06
C SER A 330 -10.41 -20.73 12.35
N LEU A 331 -9.47 -20.70 11.41
CA LEU A 331 -8.14 -21.32 11.57
C LEU A 331 -7.37 -20.72 12.76
N ILE A 332 -7.48 -19.40 12.97
CA ILE A 332 -6.82 -18.69 14.07
C ILE A 332 -7.66 -18.60 15.35
N ALA A 333 -8.89 -19.14 15.33
CA ALA A 333 -9.80 -19.02 16.47
C ALA A 333 -9.38 -19.94 17.63
N SER A 334 -9.56 -19.45 18.85
CA SER A 334 -9.35 -20.20 20.09
C SER A 334 -10.61 -20.15 20.96
N SER A 335 -10.83 -21.20 21.76
CA SER A 335 -11.88 -21.21 22.77
C SER A 335 -11.49 -20.34 23.96
N GLU A 336 -12.46 -19.94 24.79
CA GLU A 336 -12.23 -19.29 26.10
C GLU A 336 -11.29 -20.11 27.01
N LYS A 337 -11.33 -21.45 26.90
CA LYS A 337 -10.45 -22.38 27.63
C LYS A 337 -9.06 -22.57 26.98
N GLY A 338 -8.68 -21.71 26.03
CA GLY A 338 -7.36 -21.71 25.37
C GLY A 338 -7.13 -22.77 24.27
N ARG A 339 -8.11 -23.61 23.93
CA ARG A 339 -7.97 -24.61 22.84
C ARG A 339 -8.02 -23.95 21.47
N SER A 340 -6.98 -24.17 20.66
CA SER A 340 -6.87 -23.64 19.29
C SER A 340 -7.57 -24.56 18.27
N ARG A 341 -8.27 -23.97 17.29
CA ARG A 341 -8.81 -24.70 16.14
C ARG A 341 -7.71 -25.34 15.29
N LEU A 342 -6.55 -24.69 15.14
CA LEU A 342 -5.42 -25.25 14.42
C LEU A 342 -4.95 -26.58 15.06
N GLN A 343 -4.83 -26.63 16.37
CA GLN A 343 -4.45 -27.85 17.09
C GLN A 343 -5.51 -28.96 16.95
N GLN A 344 -6.79 -28.58 16.98
CA GLN A 344 -7.90 -29.52 16.75
C GLN A 344 -7.81 -30.17 15.36
N LEU A 345 -7.47 -29.40 14.33
CA LEU A 345 -7.30 -29.89 12.96
C LEU A 345 -6.07 -30.78 12.83
N LEU A 346 -4.93 -30.37 13.39
CA LEU A 346 -3.70 -31.19 13.39
C LEU A 346 -3.93 -32.55 14.08
N GLN A 347 -4.72 -32.57 15.16
CA GLN A 347 -5.10 -33.82 15.83
C GLN A 347 -5.98 -34.71 14.95
N TRP A 348 -6.90 -34.14 14.18
CA TRP A 348 -7.78 -34.92 13.28
C TRP A 348 -7.04 -35.44 12.05
N CYS A 349 -6.10 -34.66 11.51
CA CYS A 349 -5.22 -35.06 10.43
C CYS A 349 -4.29 -36.20 10.85
N GLY A 350 -3.66 -36.09 12.02
CA GLY A 350 -2.61 -37.00 12.47
C GLY A 350 -1.23 -36.64 11.90
N ALA A 351 -0.18 -37.35 12.35
CA ALA A 351 1.20 -37.09 11.94
C ALA A 351 1.49 -37.54 10.50
N ASP A 352 0.89 -38.65 10.07
CA ASP A 352 1.10 -39.27 8.75
C ASP A 352 0.05 -38.80 7.72
N PHE A 353 -0.50 -37.62 7.91
CA PHE A 353 -1.55 -37.09 7.04
C PHE A 353 -1.01 -36.81 5.63
N ASP A 354 -1.46 -37.59 4.66
CA ASP A 354 -1.15 -37.42 3.25
C ASP A 354 -2.36 -36.89 2.43
N GLY A 355 -3.46 -36.54 3.10
CA GLY A 355 -4.65 -35.99 2.46
C GLY A 355 -4.47 -34.58 1.88
N LEU A 356 -5.56 -34.02 1.35
CA LEU A 356 -5.56 -32.70 0.71
C LEU A 356 -5.70 -31.56 1.74
N VAL A 357 -4.88 -30.53 1.58
CA VAL A 357 -5.05 -29.21 2.22
C VAL A 357 -5.22 -28.16 1.14
N ILE A 358 -6.43 -27.62 1.05
CA ILE A 358 -6.82 -26.64 0.03
C ILE A 358 -6.90 -25.27 0.68
N PHE A 359 -6.05 -24.35 0.22
CA PHE A 359 -6.14 -22.93 0.51
C PHE A 359 -6.88 -22.24 -0.64
N ASP A 360 -8.20 -22.16 -0.53
CA ASP A 360 -9.06 -21.44 -1.46
C ASP A 360 -9.04 -19.93 -1.16
N GLU A 361 -9.00 -19.10 -2.20
CA GLU A 361 -8.72 -17.67 -2.12
C GLU A 361 -7.49 -17.33 -1.24
N CYS A 362 -6.40 -18.07 -1.45
CA CYS A 362 -5.20 -18.02 -0.60
C CYS A 362 -4.52 -16.65 -0.47
N HIS A 363 -4.85 -15.68 -1.33
CA HIS A 363 -4.42 -14.28 -1.20
C HIS A 363 -4.81 -13.65 0.15
N LYS A 364 -5.73 -14.23 0.93
CA LYS A 364 -6.02 -13.82 2.31
C LYS A 364 -4.84 -14.00 3.28
N ALA A 365 -3.86 -14.85 2.94
CA ALA A 365 -2.65 -15.07 3.73
C ALA A 365 -1.46 -14.17 3.34
N LYS A 366 -1.65 -13.20 2.43
CA LYS A 366 -0.57 -12.43 1.78
C LYS A 366 0.26 -11.52 2.70
N ASN A 367 -0.32 -11.02 3.78
CA ASN A 367 0.33 -10.06 4.69
C ASN A 367 1.20 -10.78 5.74
N LEU A 368 2.03 -11.72 5.30
CA LEU A 368 3.01 -12.38 6.17
C LEU A 368 4.25 -11.50 6.35
N ILE A 369 4.64 -10.75 5.31
CA ILE A 369 5.75 -9.79 5.35
C ILE A 369 5.16 -8.39 5.15
N PRO A 370 4.95 -7.64 6.24
CA PRO A 370 4.32 -6.33 6.18
C PRO A 370 5.25 -5.30 5.50
N GLU A 371 4.66 -4.24 4.93
CA GLU A 371 5.40 -3.05 4.53
C GLU A 371 6.01 -2.39 5.78
N ALA A 372 7.18 -1.75 5.61
CA ALA A 372 8.08 -1.28 6.66
C ALA A 372 7.38 -0.84 7.97
N GLY A 373 7.57 -1.62 9.04
CA GLY A 373 7.11 -1.31 10.40
C GLY A 373 5.89 -2.06 10.93
N GLY A 374 5.24 -2.92 10.13
CA GLY A 374 4.11 -3.76 10.59
C GLY A 374 4.51 -5.09 11.23
N GLN A 375 3.54 -5.81 11.80
CA GLN A 375 3.67 -7.21 12.24
C GLN A 375 3.01 -8.17 11.24
N ALA A 376 3.51 -9.41 11.16
CA ALA A 376 2.91 -10.47 10.34
C ALA A 376 1.46 -10.76 10.79
N THR A 377 0.60 -11.10 9.83
CA THR A 377 -0.77 -11.50 10.18
C THR A 377 -0.80 -12.89 10.79
N ARG A 378 -1.55 -13.05 11.90
CA ARG A 378 -1.80 -14.35 12.55
C ARG A 378 -2.32 -15.40 11.57
N THR A 379 -3.11 -14.98 10.58
CA THR A 379 -3.61 -15.85 9.51
C THR A 379 -2.47 -16.41 8.65
N GLY A 380 -1.53 -15.56 8.20
CA GLY A 380 -0.37 -16.00 7.43
C GLY A 380 0.52 -16.94 8.24
N GLU A 381 0.73 -16.66 9.53
CA GLU A 381 1.48 -17.51 10.45
C GLU A 381 0.84 -18.90 10.61
N ALA A 382 -0.48 -18.95 10.85
CA ALA A 382 -1.20 -20.22 10.97
C ALA A 382 -1.18 -21.05 9.68
N VAL A 383 -1.23 -20.40 8.52
CA VAL A 383 -1.09 -21.06 7.20
C VAL A 383 0.31 -21.65 7.03
N LEU A 384 1.37 -20.99 7.50
CA LEU A 384 2.72 -21.57 7.50
C LEU A 384 2.85 -22.72 8.51
N GLU A 385 2.28 -22.56 9.70
CA GLU A 385 2.36 -23.54 10.78
C GLU A 385 1.69 -24.86 10.39
N ILE A 386 0.47 -24.82 9.83
CA ILE A 386 -0.23 -26.04 9.41
C ILE A 386 0.54 -26.80 8.32
N GLN A 387 1.15 -26.09 7.38
CA GLN A 387 1.98 -26.69 6.36
C GLN A 387 3.20 -27.34 7.00
N ALA A 388 3.94 -26.61 7.84
CA ALA A 388 5.13 -27.13 8.51
C ALA A 388 4.87 -28.39 9.36
N LYS A 389 3.70 -28.46 10.00
CA LYS A 389 3.29 -29.61 10.83
C LYS A 389 2.76 -30.80 10.03
N LEU A 390 2.37 -30.60 8.77
CA LEU A 390 1.89 -31.65 7.86
C LEU A 390 2.82 -31.74 6.63
N PRO A 391 4.01 -32.36 6.75
CA PRO A 391 5.01 -32.40 5.67
C PRO A 391 4.58 -33.26 4.48
N GLU A 392 3.78 -34.30 4.71
CA GLU A 392 3.30 -35.23 3.67
C GLU A 392 1.97 -34.79 3.02
N ALA A 393 1.36 -33.70 3.48
CA ALA A 393 0.09 -33.21 2.96
C ALA A 393 0.19 -32.75 1.51
N ARG A 394 -0.87 -33.03 0.74
CA ARG A 394 -1.04 -32.57 -0.64
C ARG A 394 -1.62 -31.16 -0.64
N VAL A 395 -0.76 -30.16 -0.84
CA VAL A 395 -1.16 -28.74 -0.75
C VAL A 395 -1.60 -28.21 -2.10
N ILE A 396 -2.77 -27.58 -2.12
CA ILE A 396 -3.30 -26.81 -3.24
C ILE A 396 -3.45 -25.35 -2.81
N TYR A 397 -2.77 -24.46 -3.52
CA TYR A 397 -3.06 -23.02 -3.45
C TYR A 397 -4.06 -22.70 -4.57
N CYS A 398 -5.14 -22.01 -4.25
CA CYS A 398 -6.16 -21.64 -5.22
C CYS A 398 -6.45 -20.14 -5.08
N SER A 399 -6.05 -19.34 -6.06
CA SER A 399 -6.33 -17.90 -6.08
C SER A 399 -5.97 -17.29 -7.43
N ALA A 400 -6.92 -16.58 -8.05
CA ALA A 400 -6.67 -15.82 -9.29
C ALA A 400 -5.63 -14.70 -9.09
N THR A 401 -5.49 -14.20 -7.86
CA THR A 401 -4.65 -13.03 -7.53
C THR A 401 -3.59 -13.36 -6.49
N GLY A 402 -3.29 -14.66 -6.30
CA GLY A 402 -2.34 -15.12 -5.29
C GLY A 402 -0.89 -14.64 -5.54
N ALA A 403 -0.52 -14.46 -6.82
CA ALA A 403 0.81 -14.05 -7.26
C ALA A 403 0.82 -12.64 -7.89
N SER A 404 -0.09 -11.75 -7.49
CA SER A 404 -0.17 -10.39 -8.05
C SER A 404 1.04 -9.50 -7.70
N GLU A 405 1.66 -9.75 -6.54
CA GLU A 405 2.87 -9.08 -6.08
C GLU A 405 3.81 -10.14 -5.50
N PRO A 406 5.14 -10.02 -5.72
CA PRO A 406 6.11 -11.00 -5.21
C PRO A 406 5.96 -11.28 -3.72
N ARG A 407 5.72 -10.23 -2.92
CA ARG A 407 5.55 -10.28 -1.45
C ARG A 407 4.40 -11.20 -1.02
N ASN A 408 3.34 -11.27 -1.83
CA ASN A 408 2.14 -12.03 -1.52
C ASN A 408 2.33 -13.54 -1.66
N MET A 409 3.48 -13.99 -2.20
CA MET A 409 3.78 -15.42 -2.37
C MET A 409 4.43 -16.06 -1.13
N ALA A 410 4.80 -15.29 -0.10
CA ALA A 410 5.63 -15.77 1.00
C ALA A 410 5.12 -17.02 1.74
N TYR A 411 3.80 -17.25 1.76
CA TYR A 411 3.19 -18.44 2.38
C TYR A 411 3.19 -19.69 1.48
N MET A 412 3.50 -19.55 0.18
CA MET A 412 3.47 -20.61 -0.82
C MET A 412 4.76 -21.45 -0.84
N VAL A 413 5.25 -21.82 0.35
CA VAL A 413 6.55 -22.48 0.53
C VAL A 413 6.63 -23.85 -0.14
N ARG A 414 5.50 -24.51 -0.41
CA ARG A 414 5.43 -25.83 -1.06
C ARG A 414 5.65 -25.77 -2.58
N LEU A 415 5.71 -24.58 -3.18
CA LEU A 415 6.08 -24.44 -4.58
C LEU A 415 7.57 -24.73 -4.81
N GLY A 416 8.44 -24.46 -3.83
CA GLY A 416 9.88 -24.70 -3.94
C GLY A 416 10.59 -23.68 -4.84
N LEU A 417 10.12 -22.43 -4.86
CA LEU A 417 10.78 -21.31 -5.57
C LEU A 417 11.99 -20.74 -4.82
N TRP A 418 12.06 -20.99 -3.51
CA TRP A 418 13.17 -20.64 -2.63
C TRP A 418 13.40 -21.76 -1.60
N GLY A 419 14.57 -21.75 -0.98
CA GLY A 419 15.01 -22.75 -0.01
C GLY A 419 16.12 -23.64 -0.55
N ALA A 420 16.40 -24.75 0.16
CA ALA A 420 17.46 -25.68 -0.21
C ALA A 420 17.26 -26.20 -1.66
N GLY A 421 18.32 -26.10 -2.47
CA GLY A 421 18.31 -26.55 -3.86
C GLY A 421 17.88 -25.53 -4.90
N THR A 422 17.63 -24.28 -4.49
CA THR A 422 17.23 -23.19 -5.38
C THR A 422 18.29 -22.09 -5.40
N CYS A 423 18.25 -21.19 -6.37
CA CYS A 423 19.13 -20.02 -6.42
C CYS A 423 18.91 -19.02 -5.28
N PHE A 424 17.79 -19.13 -4.57
CA PHE A 424 17.39 -18.22 -3.50
C PHE A 424 17.27 -18.99 -2.19
N ASN A 425 18.20 -18.79 -1.26
CA ASN A 425 18.19 -19.53 -0.01
C ASN A 425 17.00 -19.13 0.88
N LYS A 426 16.61 -17.85 0.80
CA LYS A 426 15.53 -17.25 1.60
C LYS A 426 14.59 -16.45 0.70
N PHE A 427 13.34 -16.33 1.13
CA PHE A 427 12.33 -15.52 0.43
C PHE A 427 12.75 -14.04 0.25
N GLN A 428 13.52 -13.46 1.18
CA GLN A 428 13.99 -12.07 1.05
C GLN A 428 14.96 -11.87 -0.13
N GLU A 429 15.77 -12.88 -0.45
CA GLU A 429 16.68 -12.85 -1.61
C GLU A 429 15.87 -12.94 -2.91
N PHE A 430 14.90 -13.86 -2.95
CA PHE A 430 13.93 -13.98 -4.05
C PHE A 430 13.15 -12.67 -4.28
N LEU A 431 12.63 -12.08 -3.20
CA LEU A 431 11.90 -10.81 -3.26
C LEU A 431 12.77 -9.67 -3.80
N GLY A 432 14.00 -9.53 -3.29
CA GLY A 432 14.93 -8.50 -3.77
C GLY A 432 15.29 -8.65 -5.25
N ALA A 433 15.39 -9.88 -5.75
CA ALA A 433 15.63 -10.15 -7.16
C ALA A 433 14.44 -9.73 -8.04
N LEU A 434 13.21 -10.05 -7.62
CA LEU A 434 12.00 -9.65 -8.35
C LEU A 434 11.76 -8.14 -8.33
N GLU A 435 12.02 -7.47 -7.21
CA GLU A 435 11.87 -6.01 -7.11
C GLU A 435 12.87 -5.25 -8.01
N LYS A 436 14.08 -5.78 -8.18
CA LYS A 436 15.06 -5.25 -9.16
C LYS A 436 14.65 -5.56 -10.60
N GLY A 437 14.08 -6.74 -10.84
CA GLY A 437 13.67 -7.22 -12.16
C GLY A 437 12.40 -6.57 -12.70
N GLY A 438 11.58 -5.94 -11.85
CA GLY A 438 10.36 -5.24 -12.25
C GLY A 438 9.22 -6.20 -12.61
N VAL A 439 8.25 -5.71 -13.40
CA VAL A 439 7.02 -6.46 -13.71
C VAL A 439 7.31 -7.70 -14.58
N GLY A 440 8.23 -7.58 -15.55
CA GLY A 440 8.59 -8.71 -16.43
C GLY A 440 9.21 -9.89 -15.69
N ALA A 441 9.90 -9.65 -14.57
CA ALA A 441 10.48 -10.71 -13.75
C ALA A 441 9.42 -11.61 -13.10
N LEU A 442 8.29 -11.04 -12.67
CA LEU A 442 7.19 -11.81 -12.10
C LEU A 442 6.50 -12.69 -13.15
N GLU A 443 6.42 -12.22 -14.38
CA GLU A 443 5.90 -13.01 -15.51
C GLU A 443 6.83 -14.17 -15.86
N LEU A 444 8.16 -13.96 -15.82
CA LEU A 444 9.13 -15.05 -15.96
C LEU A 444 8.98 -16.12 -14.88
N VAL A 445 8.72 -15.73 -13.62
CA VAL A 445 8.42 -16.69 -12.55
C VAL A 445 7.18 -17.52 -12.90
N ALA A 446 6.12 -16.88 -13.37
CA ALA A 446 4.88 -17.57 -13.74
C ALA A 446 5.11 -18.57 -14.90
N MET A 447 5.92 -18.18 -15.89
CA MET A 447 6.35 -19.04 -16.98
C MET A 447 7.17 -20.24 -16.50
N ASP A 448 8.18 -20.02 -15.65
CA ASP A 448 9.00 -21.08 -15.04
C ASP A 448 8.14 -22.05 -14.23
N MET A 449 7.17 -21.53 -13.47
CA MET A 449 6.22 -22.33 -12.71
C MET A 449 5.34 -23.20 -13.61
N LYS A 450 4.90 -22.69 -14.77
CA LYS A 450 4.14 -23.45 -15.77
C LYS A 450 5.01 -24.55 -16.41
N ALA A 451 6.23 -24.21 -16.83
CA ALA A 451 7.19 -25.17 -17.40
C ALA A 451 7.51 -26.33 -16.45
N ARG A 452 7.55 -26.06 -15.14
CA ARG A 452 7.80 -27.07 -14.08
C ARG A 452 6.55 -27.84 -13.65
N GLY A 453 5.39 -27.56 -14.24
CA GLY A 453 4.12 -28.22 -13.89
C GLY A 453 3.62 -27.94 -12.47
N MET A 454 3.96 -26.78 -11.90
CA MET A 454 3.51 -26.39 -10.56
C MET A 454 2.40 -25.32 -10.58
N TYR A 455 2.08 -24.79 -11.76
CA TYR A 455 1.16 -23.67 -11.93
C TYR A 455 0.41 -23.71 -13.24
N LEU A 456 -0.88 -23.42 -13.17
CA LEU A 456 -1.71 -23.08 -14.32
C LEU A 456 -2.56 -21.86 -13.97
N SER A 457 -2.66 -20.91 -14.90
CA SER A 457 -3.53 -19.75 -14.77
C SER A 457 -4.15 -19.39 -16.09
N ARG A 458 -5.47 -19.55 -16.14
CA ARG A 458 -6.31 -19.28 -17.30
C ARG A 458 -7.51 -18.46 -16.85
N THR A 459 -8.03 -17.60 -17.70
CA THR A 459 -9.14 -16.69 -17.36
C THR A 459 -10.24 -16.81 -18.41
N LEU A 460 -11.49 -16.67 -17.99
CA LEU A 460 -12.62 -16.64 -18.91
C LEU A 460 -12.47 -15.45 -19.88
N SER A 461 -12.66 -15.68 -21.18
CA SER A 461 -12.60 -14.61 -22.17
C SER A 461 -13.75 -13.63 -21.97
N TYR A 462 -13.46 -12.33 -21.98
CA TYR A 462 -14.48 -11.27 -22.03
C TYR A 462 -14.90 -10.94 -23.47
N LYS A 463 -14.66 -11.86 -24.42
CA LYS A 463 -15.13 -11.68 -25.80
C LYS A 463 -16.65 -11.43 -25.80
N GLY A 464 -17.06 -10.27 -26.31
CA GLY A 464 -18.47 -9.83 -26.35
C GLY A 464 -18.96 -9.06 -25.11
N ALA A 465 -18.12 -8.90 -24.07
CA ALA A 465 -18.40 -7.96 -22.99
C ALA A 465 -18.04 -6.54 -23.43
N GLU A 466 -18.86 -5.57 -23.05
CA GLU A 466 -18.65 -4.15 -23.37
C GLU A 466 -18.27 -3.40 -22.09
N PHE A 467 -17.31 -2.48 -22.17
CA PHE A 467 -16.91 -1.63 -21.05
C PHE A 467 -17.07 -0.16 -21.44
N GLU A 468 -17.84 0.57 -20.67
CA GLU A 468 -18.08 2.00 -20.87
C GLU A 468 -17.76 2.76 -19.58
N VAL A 469 -16.89 3.77 -19.68
CA VAL A 469 -16.62 4.71 -18.60
C VAL A 469 -17.58 5.88 -18.76
N ILE A 470 -18.42 6.11 -17.75
CA ILE A 470 -19.44 7.16 -17.78
C ILE A 470 -19.10 8.21 -16.74
N GLU A 471 -18.84 9.42 -17.21
CA GLU A 471 -18.77 10.60 -16.35
C GLU A 471 -20.17 11.07 -15.97
N ALA A 472 -20.44 11.12 -14.67
CA ALA A 472 -21.63 11.63 -14.02
C ALA A 472 -21.25 12.97 -13.34
N PRO A 473 -21.29 14.10 -14.08
CA PRO A 473 -20.93 15.39 -13.52
C PRO A 473 -21.86 15.76 -12.37
N LEU A 474 -21.33 16.46 -11.37
CA LEU A 474 -22.15 16.99 -10.28
C LEU A 474 -23.18 17.97 -10.83
N GLU A 475 -24.45 17.74 -10.49
CA GLU A 475 -25.53 18.71 -10.72
C GLU A 475 -25.30 19.97 -9.87
N GLU A 476 -25.88 21.10 -10.29
CA GLU A 476 -25.64 22.40 -9.67
C GLU A 476 -26.00 22.43 -8.17
N ASN A 477 -27.11 21.80 -7.80
CA ASN A 477 -27.53 21.60 -6.41
C ASN A 477 -26.50 20.81 -5.59
N MET A 478 -25.99 19.71 -6.14
CA MET A 478 -25.01 18.84 -5.48
C MET A 478 -23.64 19.52 -5.41
N MET A 479 -23.28 20.34 -6.38
CA MET A 479 -22.05 21.12 -6.40
C MET A 479 -22.04 22.17 -5.28
N ASP A 480 -23.15 22.92 -5.10
CA ASP A 480 -23.32 23.87 -4.00
C ASP A 480 -23.31 23.16 -2.63
N MET A 481 -24.03 22.03 -2.52
CA MET A 481 -24.04 21.20 -1.32
C MET A 481 -22.64 20.70 -0.95
N TYR A 482 -21.87 20.21 -1.93
CA TYR A 482 -20.50 19.74 -1.74
C TYR A 482 -19.58 20.87 -1.27
N LYS A 483 -19.71 22.06 -1.88
CA LYS A 483 -18.92 23.24 -1.52
C LYS A 483 -19.19 23.66 -0.07
N LYS A 484 -20.46 23.81 0.32
CA LYS A 484 -20.85 24.15 1.70
C LYS A 484 -20.35 23.11 2.71
N ALA A 485 -20.42 21.83 2.36
CA ALA A 485 -19.90 20.77 3.20
C ALA A 485 -18.37 20.85 3.37
N ALA A 486 -17.62 21.11 2.29
CA ALA A 486 -16.17 21.29 2.34
C ALA A 486 -15.75 22.50 3.20
N GLU A 487 -16.45 23.62 3.06
CA GLU A 487 -16.27 24.82 3.88
C GLU A 487 -16.54 24.51 5.37
N PHE A 488 -17.65 23.84 5.68
CA PHE A 488 -17.98 23.42 7.04
C PHE A 488 -16.93 22.50 7.66
N TRP A 489 -16.41 21.51 6.92
CA TRP A 489 -15.35 20.62 7.43
C TRP A 489 -14.06 21.39 7.76
N ALA A 490 -13.72 22.40 6.95
CA ALA A 490 -12.58 23.27 7.21
C ALA A 490 -12.79 24.13 8.47
N GLU A 491 -13.98 24.71 8.65
CA GLU A 491 -14.36 25.45 9.86
C GLU A 491 -14.34 24.56 11.11
N LEU A 492 -14.95 23.37 11.02
CA LEU A 492 -14.96 22.38 12.10
C LEU A 492 -13.53 22.00 12.52
N ARG A 493 -12.60 21.91 11.58
CA ARG A 493 -11.19 21.65 11.89
C ARG A 493 -10.58 22.75 12.74
N VAL A 494 -10.80 24.00 12.35
CA VAL A 494 -10.28 25.18 13.07
C VAL A 494 -10.88 25.20 14.48
N GLU A 495 -12.18 24.99 14.59
CA GLU A 495 -12.88 24.96 15.88
C GLU A 495 -12.38 23.82 16.80
N LEU A 496 -12.17 22.61 16.26
CA LEU A 496 -11.59 21.49 17.04
C LEU A 496 -10.14 21.77 17.47
N LEU A 497 -9.33 22.41 16.63
CA LEU A 497 -7.97 22.85 17.00
C LEU A 497 -8.04 23.86 18.15
N THR A 498 -8.87 24.88 18.02
CA THR A 498 -9.08 25.92 19.03
C THR A 498 -9.56 25.30 20.34
N ALA A 499 -10.56 24.43 20.30
CA ALA A 499 -11.08 23.74 21.48
C ALA A 499 -10.02 22.83 22.14
N SER A 500 -9.18 22.15 21.34
CA SER A 500 -8.08 21.32 21.87
C SER A 500 -6.96 22.12 22.54
N ALA A 501 -6.70 23.35 22.10
CA ALA A 501 -5.69 24.23 22.70
C ALA A 501 -6.04 24.65 24.13
N PHE A 502 -7.33 24.63 24.50
CA PHE A 502 -7.79 24.93 25.86
C PHE A 502 -7.65 23.76 26.85
N LEU A 503 -7.24 22.56 26.39
CA LEU A 503 -7.00 21.39 27.23
C LEU A 503 -5.50 21.32 27.59
N SER A 504 -5.13 21.71 28.81
CA SER A 504 -3.73 21.77 29.27
C SER A 504 -3.05 20.39 29.40
N GLU A 505 -1.90 20.25 28.72
CA GLU A 505 -0.72 19.36 28.82
C GLU A 505 -0.77 17.88 29.28
N GLU A 506 -1.86 17.30 29.79
CA GLU A 506 -1.87 15.88 30.15
C GLU A 506 -2.69 15.00 29.18
N ARG A 507 -1.97 14.23 28.34
CA ARG A 507 -2.25 12.86 27.80
C ARG A 507 -2.70 12.65 26.33
N PRO A 508 -2.50 11.42 25.77
CA PRO A 508 -2.46 11.06 24.32
C PRO A 508 -3.74 11.19 23.47
N ALA A 509 -4.80 11.82 23.97
CA ALA A 509 -6.13 11.84 23.34
C ALA A 509 -6.18 12.62 22.00
N SER A 510 -5.29 13.60 21.80
CA SER A 510 -5.21 14.40 20.56
C SER A 510 -4.95 13.53 19.32
N ASN A 511 -4.09 12.53 19.41
CA ASN A 511 -3.80 11.62 18.28
C ASN A 511 -4.97 10.68 17.95
N GLN A 512 -5.87 10.42 18.90
CA GLN A 512 -7.07 9.62 18.65
C GLN A 512 -8.12 10.46 17.93
N LEU A 513 -8.40 11.68 18.42
CA LEU A 513 -9.34 12.61 17.80
C LEU A 513 -9.03 12.83 16.31
N TRP A 514 -7.77 13.16 15.97
CA TRP A 514 -7.39 13.42 14.58
C TRP A 514 -7.49 12.17 13.70
N ARG A 515 -7.21 10.98 14.23
CA ARG A 515 -7.44 9.72 13.50
C ARG A 515 -8.92 9.52 13.20
N LEU A 516 -9.81 9.74 14.17
CA LEU A 516 -11.26 9.63 13.97
C LEU A 516 -11.81 10.71 13.04
N TYR A 517 -11.39 11.96 13.20
CA TYR A 517 -11.78 13.09 12.36
C TYR A 517 -11.47 12.79 10.89
N TRP A 518 -10.24 12.37 10.60
CA TRP A 518 -9.81 12.11 9.24
C TRP A 518 -10.42 10.85 8.62
N ALA A 519 -10.70 9.83 9.43
CA ALA A 519 -11.45 8.65 8.98
C ALA A 519 -12.90 9.02 8.66
N SER A 520 -13.53 9.85 9.48
CA SER A 520 -14.90 10.32 9.30
C SER A 520 -15.02 11.23 8.09
N HIS A 521 -14.11 12.20 7.94
CA HIS A 521 -14.00 13.08 6.78
C HIS A 521 -13.91 12.30 5.47
N GLN A 522 -13.04 11.29 5.39
CA GLN A 522 -12.91 10.47 4.17
C GLN A 522 -14.20 9.70 3.85
N ARG A 523 -14.86 9.13 4.86
CA ARG A 523 -16.13 8.41 4.68
C ARG A 523 -17.26 9.35 4.25
N PHE A 524 -17.29 10.56 4.80
CA PHE A 524 -18.27 11.60 4.47
C PHE A 524 -18.22 11.95 2.98
N PHE A 525 -17.06 12.37 2.46
CA PHE A 525 -16.97 12.81 1.06
C PHE A 525 -17.11 11.67 0.05
N ARG A 526 -16.75 10.43 0.41
CA ARG A 526 -17.11 9.27 -0.43
C ARG A 526 -18.60 9.08 -0.56
N HIS A 527 -19.32 9.21 0.55
CA HIS A 527 -20.77 9.08 0.55
C HIS A 527 -21.39 10.19 -0.31
N MET A 528 -20.87 11.42 -0.24
CA MET A 528 -21.25 12.51 -1.15
C MET A 528 -21.03 12.14 -2.62
N CYS A 529 -19.86 11.63 -3.00
CA CYS A 529 -19.59 11.17 -4.37
C CYS A 529 -20.55 10.04 -4.82
N MET A 530 -20.90 9.12 -3.93
CA MET A 530 -21.85 8.05 -4.24
C MET A 530 -23.26 8.60 -4.48
N SER A 531 -23.75 9.47 -3.58
CA SER A 531 -25.06 10.10 -3.72
C SER A 531 -25.14 10.95 -5.01
N ALA A 532 -24.06 11.66 -5.37
CA ALA A 532 -23.99 12.43 -6.62
C ALA A 532 -24.18 11.57 -7.88
N LYS A 533 -23.88 10.26 -7.81
CA LYS A 533 -24.01 9.33 -8.92
C LYS A 533 -25.37 8.64 -8.99
N VAL A 534 -26.21 8.74 -7.96
CA VAL A 534 -27.53 8.08 -7.89
C VAL A 534 -28.42 8.48 -9.09
N PRO A 535 -28.59 9.77 -9.46
CA PRO A 535 -29.44 10.15 -10.59
C PRO A 535 -28.99 9.50 -11.91
N ALA A 536 -27.68 9.50 -12.17
CA ALA A 536 -27.11 8.85 -13.35
C ALA A 536 -27.32 7.34 -13.33
N ALA A 537 -27.12 6.69 -12.18
CA ALA A 537 -27.31 5.24 -12.03
C ALA A 537 -28.76 4.82 -12.24
N VAL A 538 -29.72 5.54 -11.66
CA VAL A 538 -31.16 5.29 -11.84
C VAL A 538 -31.56 5.49 -13.30
N ARG A 539 -31.12 6.58 -13.94
CA ARG A 539 -31.38 6.85 -15.37
C ARG A 539 -30.86 5.72 -16.27
N LEU A 540 -29.62 5.28 -16.04
CA LEU A 540 -29.01 4.19 -16.80
C LEU A 540 -29.70 2.85 -16.55
N SER A 541 -30.13 2.59 -15.31
CA SER A 541 -30.88 1.39 -14.93
C SER A 541 -32.23 1.35 -15.64
N LYS A 542 -33.01 2.43 -15.56
CA LYS A 542 -34.32 2.54 -16.24
C LYS A 542 -34.18 2.39 -17.76
N LYS A 543 -33.15 2.99 -18.37
CA LYS A 543 -32.84 2.81 -19.79
C LYS A 543 -32.57 1.34 -20.13
N ALA A 544 -31.69 0.66 -19.38
CA ALA A 544 -31.39 -0.76 -19.59
C ALA A 544 -32.62 -1.66 -19.43
N LEU A 545 -33.47 -1.40 -18.43
CA LEU A 545 -34.72 -2.14 -18.22
C LEU A 545 -35.70 -1.94 -19.40
N SER A 546 -35.78 -0.73 -19.95
CA SER A 546 -36.61 -0.44 -21.14
C SER A 546 -36.09 -1.11 -22.41
N GLU A 547 -34.78 -1.39 -22.50
CA GLU A 547 -34.14 -2.15 -23.56
C GLU A 547 -34.26 -3.69 -23.37
N ASN A 548 -35.14 -4.14 -22.46
CA ASN A 548 -35.32 -5.55 -22.10
C ASN A 548 -34.04 -6.25 -21.56
N LYS A 549 -33.17 -5.50 -20.87
CA LYS A 549 -31.99 -6.02 -20.17
C LYS A 549 -32.26 -6.15 -18.67
N CYS A 550 -31.36 -6.81 -17.93
CA CYS A 550 -31.37 -6.86 -16.46
C CYS A 550 -30.24 -6.02 -15.89
N VAL A 551 -30.45 -5.42 -14.72
CA VAL A 551 -29.49 -4.50 -14.11
C VAL A 551 -28.90 -5.10 -12.86
N VAL A 552 -27.58 -4.98 -12.70
CA VAL A 552 -26.85 -5.30 -11.47
C VAL A 552 -26.07 -4.06 -11.04
N ILE A 553 -26.31 -3.56 -9.83
CA ILE A 553 -25.64 -2.37 -9.29
C ILE A 553 -24.66 -2.81 -8.21
N GLY A 554 -23.39 -2.43 -8.39
CA GLY A 554 -22.30 -2.74 -7.48
C GLY A 554 -21.96 -1.58 -6.53
N LEU A 555 -21.93 -1.88 -5.23
CA LEU A 555 -21.57 -0.95 -4.15
C LEU A 555 -20.53 -1.58 -3.21
N GLN A 556 -19.73 -0.80 -2.48
CA GLN A 556 -18.89 -1.34 -1.41
C GLN A 556 -19.55 -1.13 -0.05
N SER A 557 -20.06 0.07 0.21
CA SER A 557 -20.69 0.46 1.47
C SER A 557 -22.23 0.50 1.37
N THR A 558 -22.91 0.03 2.43
CA THR A 558 -24.39 -0.01 2.52
C THR A 558 -24.98 1.06 3.45
N GLY A 559 -24.13 1.77 4.22
CA GLY A 559 -24.55 2.76 5.20
C GLY A 559 -25.29 2.23 6.44
N GLU A 560 -25.47 0.91 6.56
CA GLU A 560 -26.35 0.27 7.56
C GLU A 560 -26.11 0.69 9.00
N ALA A 561 -24.86 0.71 9.46
CA ALA A 561 -24.55 1.03 10.85
C ALA A 561 -25.08 2.42 11.27
N ARG A 562 -25.22 3.35 10.31
CA ARG A 562 -25.81 4.68 10.56
C ARG A 562 -27.32 4.63 10.56
N THR A 563 -27.91 3.85 9.68
CA THR A 563 -29.36 3.61 9.67
C THR A 563 -29.82 2.97 10.98
N GLU A 564 -29.15 1.91 11.46
CA GLU A 564 -29.51 1.26 12.73
C GLU A 564 -29.36 2.18 13.94
N GLU A 565 -28.31 3.00 13.97
CA GLU A 565 -28.08 3.98 15.03
C GLU A 565 -29.17 5.06 15.05
N ALA A 566 -29.55 5.59 13.88
CA ALA A 566 -30.65 6.55 13.76
C ALA A 566 -31.99 5.94 14.19
N VAL A 567 -32.29 4.70 13.79
CA VAL A 567 -33.51 3.99 14.17
C VAL A 567 -33.56 3.75 15.69
N SER A 568 -32.43 3.39 16.31
CA SER A 568 -32.34 3.25 17.77
C SER A 568 -32.62 4.57 18.51
N LYS A 569 -32.25 5.70 17.91
CA LYS A 569 -32.36 7.04 18.51
C LYS A 569 -33.72 7.70 18.29
N TYR A 570 -34.27 7.62 17.09
CA TYR A 570 -35.48 8.34 16.67
C TYR A 570 -36.71 7.44 16.57
N GLY A 571 -36.54 6.11 16.62
CA GLY A 571 -37.62 5.13 16.51
C GLY A 571 -37.70 4.43 15.15
N LEU A 572 -38.70 3.56 15.00
CA LEU A 572 -38.90 2.73 13.80
C LEU A 572 -39.53 3.50 12.62
N GLU A 573 -40.23 4.60 12.90
CA GLU A 573 -40.87 5.47 11.90
C GLU A 573 -40.10 6.80 11.85
N LEU A 574 -39.69 7.21 10.64
CA LEU A 574 -38.92 8.42 10.40
C LEU A 574 -39.59 9.27 9.31
N ASP A 575 -39.34 10.58 9.32
CA ASP A 575 -39.93 11.52 8.36
C ASP A 575 -39.40 11.35 6.93
N ASP A 576 -38.13 10.95 6.77
CA ASP A 576 -37.50 10.64 5.49
C ASP A 576 -36.31 9.67 5.69
N PHE A 577 -35.70 9.23 4.59
CA PHE A 577 -34.49 8.41 4.62
C PHE A 577 -33.35 9.06 5.42
N VAL A 578 -32.56 8.22 6.10
CA VAL A 578 -31.45 8.70 6.93
C VAL A 578 -30.31 9.20 6.07
N SER A 579 -29.88 10.44 6.31
CA SER A 579 -28.66 10.99 5.73
C SER A 579 -27.43 10.42 6.44
N GLY A 580 -26.75 9.47 5.79
CA GLY A 580 -25.50 8.88 6.28
C GLY A 580 -24.39 9.90 6.59
N PRO A 581 -24.14 10.92 5.73
CA PRO A 581 -23.18 11.98 6.00
C PRO A 581 -23.53 12.81 7.25
N ARG A 582 -24.81 13.10 7.46
CA ARG A 582 -25.30 13.86 8.62
C ARG A 582 -25.08 13.11 9.93
N GLU A 583 -25.52 11.86 10.02
CA GLU A 583 -25.36 11.05 11.23
C GLU A 583 -23.89 10.82 11.57
N LEU A 584 -23.03 10.68 10.56
CA LEU A 584 -21.59 10.60 10.75
C LEU A 584 -21.01 11.87 11.39
N LEU A 585 -21.43 13.06 10.94
CA LEU A 585 -21.00 14.34 11.50
C LEU A 585 -21.52 14.53 12.93
N LEU A 586 -22.81 14.25 13.17
CA LEU A 586 -23.42 14.35 14.49
C LEU A 586 -22.69 13.48 15.50
N LYS A 587 -22.45 12.21 15.18
CA LYS A 587 -21.72 11.28 16.04
C LYS A 587 -20.29 11.73 16.31
N LEU A 588 -19.57 12.19 15.28
CA LEU A 588 -18.20 12.67 15.42
C LEU A 588 -18.13 13.81 16.45
N VAL A 589 -18.98 14.83 16.30
CA VAL A 589 -18.99 16.00 17.20
C VAL A 589 -19.56 15.64 18.56
N ASP A 590 -20.61 14.82 18.63
CA ASP A 590 -21.25 14.50 19.91
C ASP A 590 -20.33 13.67 20.82
N GLU A 591 -19.71 12.62 20.29
CA GLU A 591 -18.88 11.70 21.08
C GLU A 591 -17.44 12.22 21.30
N ASN A 592 -16.90 13.02 20.37
CA ASN A 592 -15.45 13.31 20.34
C ASN A 592 -15.08 14.79 20.47
N TYR A 593 -16.04 15.71 20.62
CA TYR A 593 -15.71 17.12 20.82
C TYR A 593 -14.92 17.32 22.13
N PRO A 594 -13.75 17.97 22.09
CA PRO A 594 -12.90 18.17 23.26
C PRO A 594 -13.58 19.09 24.28
N LEU A 595 -14.04 18.54 25.40
CA LEU A 595 -14.57 19.29 26.53
C LEU A 595 -13.57 19.31 27.69
N PRO A 596 -13.41 20.45 28.41
CA PRO A 596 -12.62 20.48 29.63
C PRO A 596 -13.23 19.54 30.69
N PRO A 597 -12.46 19.11 31.69
CA PRO A 597 -12.97 18.25 32.76
C PRO A 597 -14.15 18.94 33.45
N LYS A 598 -15.25 18.19 33.63
CA LYS A 598 -16.44 18.69 34.32
C LYS A 598 -16.07 18.96 35.79
N PRO A 599 -16.27 20.18 36.31
CA PRO A 599 -15.98 20.48 37.72
C PRO A 599 -16.89 19.66 38.62
N GLU A 600 -16.32 18.94 39.60
CA GLU A 600 -17.08 18.18 40.60
C GLU A 600 -17.73 19.16 41.60
N SER A 601 -19.04 19.04 41.80
CA SER A 601 -19.77 19.75 42.85
C SER A 601 -19.68 18.95 44.15
N MET A 602 -18.95 19.46 45.15
CA MET A 602 -18.92 18.86 46.49
C MET A 602 -20.06 19.43 47.36
N PRO A 603 -20.77 18.62 48.17
CA PRO A 603 -21.68 19.11 49.20
C PRO A 603 -20.91 19.95 50.23
N GLY A 604 -21.43 21.14 50.55
CA GLY A 604 -20.69 22.21 51.25
C GLY A 604 -20.18 21.92 52.67
N GLU A 605 -20.59 20.83 53.32
CA GLU A 605 -20.18 20.55 54.72
C GLU A 605 -18.96 19.61 54.85
N GLU A 606 -18.69 18.76 53.86
CA GLU A 606 -17.57 17.81 53.93
C GLU A 606 -16.22 18.45 53.57
N SER A 607 -16.21 19.48 52.70
CA SER A 607 -14.96 20.10 52.26
C SER A 607 -14.23 20.84 53.37
N VAL A 608 -14.96 21.41 54.34
CA VAL A 608 -14.40 22.11 55.51
C VAL A 608 -13.73 21.12 56.46
N LYS A 609 -14.40 19.98 56.73
CA LYS A 609 -13.89 18.90 57.58
C LYS A 609 -12.70 18.15 56.96
N GLU A 610 -12.65 18.05 55.63
CA GLU A 610 -11.51 17.44 54.92
C GLU A 610 -10.31 18.39 54.81
N LEU A 611 -10.53 19.70 54.71
CA LEU A 611 -9.48 20.73 54.75
C LEU A 611 -8.84 20.86 56.14
N GLN A 612 -9.64 20.79 57.21
CA GLN A 612 -9.13 20.69 58.57
C GLN A 612 -8.26 19.44 58.74
N ARG A 613 -8.73 18.25 58.31
CA ARG A 613 -7.93 17.00 58.32
C ARG A 613 -6.62 17.07 57.53
N LYS A 614 -6.61 17.72 56.36
CA LYS A 614 -5.40 17.87 55.53
C LYS A 614 -4.36 18.84 56.11
N ARG A 615 -4.76 19.80 56.98
CA ARG A 615 -3.81 20.65 57.72
C ARG A 615 -3.21 19.95 58.94
N HIS A 616 -3.95 19.09 59.65
CA HIS A 616 -3.40 18.25 60.73
C HIS A 616 -2.30 17.29 60.28
N SER A 617 -2.24 16.98 58.98
CA SER A 617 -1.21 16.11 58.38
C SER A 617 0.12 16.83 58.10
N ALA A 618 0.17 18.16 58.31
CA ALA A 618 1.35 18.99 58.10
C ALA A 618 1.84 19.54 59.45
N ALA A 619 2.49 18.69 60.24
CA ALA A 619 3.27 19.14 61.39
C ALA A 619 4.39 20.10 60.93
N PRO A 620 4.76 21.11 61.73
CA PRO A 620 5.66 22.17 61.32
C PRO A 620 7.13 21.76 61.57
N ASP A 621 7.66 20.78 60.82
CA ASP A 621 9.12 20.65 60.74
C ASP A 621 9.64 19.83 59.54
N VAL A 622 9.42 20.27 58.29
CA VAL A 622 10.29 19.89 57.14
C VAL A 622 10.31 20.99 56.06
N SER A 623 11.53 21.40 55.71
CA SER A 623 11.96 22.44 54.76
C SER A 623 11.25 22.52 53.39
N LEU A 624 11.07 23.76 52.93
CA LEU A 624 10.26 24.25 51.80
C LEU A 624 10.92 24.15 50.40
N LYS A 625 11.91 23.27 50.19
CA LYS A 625 12.53 23.08 48.85
C LYS A 625 12.39 21.64 48.36
N GLY A 626 11.17 21.24 48.00
CA GLY A 626 10.97 19.89 47.45
C GLY A 626 9.54 19.45 47.19
N ARG A 627 8.62 20.31 46.69
CA ARG A 627 7.28 19.87 46.25
C ARG A 627 6.77 20.63 45.03
N VAL A 628 7.48 20.47 43.91
CA VAL A 628 6.89 20.62 42.56
C VAL A 628 7.23 19.36 41.80
N ARG A 629 6.52 18.26 42.11
CA ARG A 629 6.43 16.98 41.35
C ARG A 629 5.81 15.93 42.28
N LYS A 630 4.48 15.95 42.42
CA LYS A 630 3.60 14.81 42.75
C LYS A 630 2.21 15.33 43.12
N ALA A 631 1.53 15.90 42.12
CA ALA A 631 0.08 16.00 42.09
C ALA A 631 -0.46 15.34 40.80
N ALA A 632 0.31 14.40 40.23
CA ALA A 632 -0.03 13.68 39.01
C ALA A 632 0.08 12.17 39.26
N LYS A 633 -0.89 11.63 40.01
CA LYS A 633 -1.34 10.23 39.92
C LYS A 633 -2.47 9.99 40.91
N TRP A 634 -3.70 10.21 40.47
CA TRP A 634 -4.84 9.41 40.94
C TRP A 634 -5.63 9.03 39.69
N ASN A 635 -5.41 7.80 39.22
CA ASN A 635 -6.28 7.13 38.27
C ASN A 635 -7.34 6.38 39.08
N VAL A 636 -8.55 6.44 38.55
CA VAL A 636 -9.75 5.68 38.92
C VAL A 636 -9.45 4.17 38.97
N SER A 637 -10.03 3.49 39.96
CA SER A 637 -10.20 2.03 39.98
C SER A 637 -11.69 1.72 40.14
N GLY A 638 -12.24 0.90 39.26
CA GLY A 638 -13.54 0.26 39.42
C GLY A 638 -13.47 -1.00 40.28
N GLU A 639 -14.63 -1.32 40.86
CA GLU A 639 -15.24 -2.60 41.28
C GLU A 639 -14.38 -3.77 41.81
N GLY A 640 -14.80 -4.32 42.96
CA GLY A 640 -14.69 -5.77 43.25
C GLY A 640 -14.43 -6.21 44.70
N PHE A 641 -15.50 -6.61 45.39
CA PHE A 641 -15.65 -7.75 46.33
C PHE A 641 -14.94 -7.86 47.71
N SER A 642 -15.80 -8.30 48.65
CA SER A 642 -15.66 -9.27 49.77
C SER A 642 -14.90 -8.95 51.06
N ASP A 643 -15.73 -9.01 52.12
CA ASP A 643 -15.64 -9.83 53.33
C ASP A 643 -14.87 -9.38 54.58
N GLU A 644 -15.55 -9.71 55.67
CA GLU A 644 -15.34 -9.51 57.09
C GLU A 644 -14.05 -10.14 57.65
N GLU A 645 -13.59 -9.57 58.77
CA GLU A 645 -13.42 -10.21 60.09
C GLU A 645 -12.42 -9.34 60.90
N SER A 646 -12.80 -8.69 62.00
CA SER A 646 -13.07 -9.19 63.36
C SER A 646 -11.84 -9.11 64.29
N LEU A 647 -12.05 -8.40 65.42
CA LEU A 647 -11.50 -8.60 66.80
C LEU A 647 -9.98 -8.37 67.05
N THR A 648 -9.43 -7.97 68.22
CA THR A 648 -9.79 -7.39 69.53
C THR A 648 -8.48 -7.22 70.34
N ALA A 649 -8.52 -6.44 71.44
CA ALA A 649 -7.67 -6.45 72.67
C ALA A 649 -6.33 -5.67 72.60
N SER A 650 -6.11 -4.61 73.41
CA SER A 650 -5.81 -4.51 74.87
C SER A 650 -4.51 -5.25 75.26
N ASP A 651 -3.57 -4.80 76.09
CA ASP A 651 -3.28 -3.65 76.98
C ASP A 651 -1.73 -3.41 76.87
N CYS A 652 -1.01 -2.45 77.46
CA CYS A 652 -0.94 -2.04 78.86
C CYS A 652 0.02 -0.84 79.06
N ASP A 653 -0.32 -0.04 80.08
CA ASP A 653 0.47 0.82 80.99
C ASP A 653 1.92 1.22 80.70
N SER A 654 2.20 2.51 80.89
CA SER A 654 3.25 2.99 81.83
C SER A 654 3.17 4.52 82.08
N THR A 655 2.74 4.88 83.29
CA THR A 655 3.32 5.82 84.28
C THR A 655 3.90 7.21 83.91
N GLU A 656 3.64 8.15 84.84
CA GLU A 656 4.37 9.42 85.16
C GLU A 656 4.03 10.65 84.30
N SER A 657 3.26 11.62 84.85
CA SER A 657 3.74 12.80 85.59
C SER A 657 4.57 13.75 84.73
N ASP A 658 3.93 14.81 84.19
CA ASP A 658 4.54 16.13 84.06
C ASP A 658 3.44 17.20 83.86
N ASP A 659 3.25 18.05 84.87
CA ASP A 659 2.53 19.32 84.76
C ASP A 659 3.42 20.31 83.97
N GLU A 660 3.40 20.22 82.64
CA GLU A 660 4.01 21.24 81.78
C GLU A 660 3.11 22.49 81.72
N PHE A 661 3.54 23.58 82.35
CA PHE A 661 2.92 24.89 82.24
C PHE A 661 3.00 25.40 80.80
N GLN A 662 1.83 25.67 80.18
CA GLN A 662 1.73 26.22 78.84
C GLN A 662 1.50 27.73 78.90
N ILE A 663 2.17 28.48 78.03
CA ILE A 663 2.17 29.94 78.01
C ILE A 663 1.17 30.44 76.96
N CYS A 664 0.41 31.48 77.30
CA CYS A 664 -0.46 32.14 76.33
C CYS A 664 0.36 32.91 75.29
N ASP A 665 0.21 32.59 74.00
CA ASP A 665 0.99 33.18 72.89
C ASP A 665 0.74 34.69 72.66
N ILE A 666 -0.33 35.25 73.23
CA ILE A 666 -0.66 36.69 73.13
C ILE A 666 -0.05 37.50 74.28
N CYS A 667 -0.19 37.05 75.53
CA CYS A 667 0.22 37.82 76.71
C CYS A 667 1.45 37.27 77.44
N ASN A 668 2.01 36.15 76.97
CA ASN A 668 3.21 35.49 77.50
C ASN A 668 3.20 35.17 79.01
N ASN A 669 2.01 35.03 79.61
CA ASN A 669 1.84 34.62 81.00
C ASN A 669 1.52 33.12 81.11
N GLU A 670 2.01 32.52 82.20
CA GLU A 670 1.76 31.12 82.57
C GLU A 670 0.30 30.93 82.99
N GLY A 671 -0.39 29.98 82.35
CA GLY A 671 -1.79 29.69 82.58
C GLY A 671 -2.07 28.20 82.72
N ASP A 672 -3.04 27.86 83.57
CA ASP A 672 -3.50 26.51 83.81
C ASP A 672 -4.10 25.93 82.50
N LYS A 673 -3.68 24.73 82.06
CA LYS A 673 -4.01 24.16 80.72
C LYS A 673 -5.51 24.11 80.42
N ARG A 674 -6.36 24.07 81.45
CA ARG A 674 -7.83 24.08 81.35
C ARG A 674 -8.44 25.45 81.00
N LYS A 675 -7.64 26.53 80.96
CA LYS A 675 -8.09 27.92 80.76
C LYS A 675 -7.58 28.57 79.45
N LEU A 676 -6.79 27.86 78.66
CA LEU A 676 -6.28 28.30 77.36
C LEU A 676 -7.09 27.64 76.22
N LEU A 677 -7.50 28.43 75.23
CA LEU A 677 -8.09 27.94 73.98
C LEU A 677 -6.97 27.56 73.02
N CYS A 678 -7.02 26.35 72.48
CA CYS A 678 -6.10 25.91 71.43
C CYS A 678 -6.76 26.06 70.05
N CYS A 679 -6.12 26.78 69.14
CA CYS A 679 -6.59 26.87 67.76
C CYS A 679 -6.39 25.52 67.05
N SER A 680 -7.49 24.89 66.61
CA SER A 680 -7.49 23.63 65.85
C SER A 680 -6.68 23.69 64.54
N CYS A 681 -6.43 24.88 63.99
CA CYS A 681 -5.69 25.06 62.73
C CYS A 681 -4.18 25.28 62.87
N CYS A 682 -3.72 25.98 63.92
CA CYS A 682 -2.31 26.37 64.08
C CYS A 682 -1.69 26.02 65.43
N GLY A 683 -2.47 25.46 66.37
CA GLY A 683 -2.01 25.05 67.68
C GLY A 683 -1.78 26.19 68.68
N GLN A 684 -2.01 27.46 68.30
CA GLN A 684 -1.83 28.61 69.19
C GLN A 684 -2.70 28.50 70.43
N LEU A 685 -2.10 28.77 71.60
CA LEU A 685 -2.74 28.71 72.92
C LEU A 685 -2.99 30.13 73.41
N VAL A 686 -4.26 30.49 73.60
CA VAL A 686 -4.64 31.87 73.96
C VAL A 686 -5.67 31.91 75.07
N HIS A 687 -5.59 32.89 75.96
CA HIS A 687 -6.65 33.13 76.93
C HIS A 687 -7.92 33.66 76.23
N PRO A 688 -9.13 33.22 76.62
CA PRO A 688 -10.40 33.76 76.11
C PRO A 688 -10.53 35.28 76.25
N SER A 689 -9.94 35.85 77.31
CA SER A 689 -9.92 37.28 77.61
C SER A 689 -8.86 38.08 76.84
N CYS A 690 -7.85 37.43 76.26
CA CYS A 690 -6.81 38.08 75.45
C CYS A 690 -7.20 38.19 73.97
N LEU A 691 -8.39 37.69 73.59
CA LEU A 691 -8.98 37.88 72.28
C LEU A 691 -9.68 39.25 72.22
N GLU A 692 -9.62 39.93 71.08
CA GLU A 692 -10.41 41.14 70.83
C GLU A 692 -11.49 40.83 69.76
N PRO A 693 -12.80 40.96 70.08
CA PRO A 693 -13.37 41.18 71.41
C PRO A 693 -13.26 39.93 72.34
N PRO A 694 -13.22 40.12 73.67
CA PRO A 694 -13.03 39.03 74.62
C PRO A 694 -14.23 38.08 74.66
N MET A 695 -13.95 36.78 74.60
CA MET A 695 -14.97 35.72 74.49
C MET A 695 -15.48 35.30 75.87
N THR A 696 -16.80 35.27 76.06
CA THR A 696 -17.46 34.98 77.36
C THR A 696 -18.37 33.74 77.36
N GLU A 697 -18.46 32.99 76.25
CA GLU A 697 -19.30 31.78 76.11
C GLU A 697 -18.48 30.47 76.01
N LEU A 698 -19.09 29.33 76.38
CA LEU A 698 -18.48 27.99 76.26
C LEU A 698 -18.18 27.65 74.80
N VAL A 699 -16.91 27.35 74.52
CA VAL A 699 -16.40 27.15 73.16
C VAL A 699 -16.45 25.65 72.78
N SER A 700 -16.90 25.36 71.56
CA SER A 700 -16.84 24.02 70.94
C SER A 700 -15.38 23.55 70.78
N GLU A 701 -15.13 22.24 70.82
CA GLU A 701 -13.78 21.64 70.73
C GLU A 701 -13.01 22.00 69.43
N ASP A 702 -13.70 22.52 68.40
CA ASP A 702 -13.14 22.84 67.07
C ASP A 702 -12.83 24.35 66.84
N TRP A 703 -12.47 25.11 67.87
CA TRP A 703 -12.21 26.56 67.74
C TRP A 703 -10.96 26.90 66.90
N SER A 704 -11.05 27.95 66.06
CA SER A 704 -9.92 28.47 65.27
C SER A 704 -9.75 29.99 65.43
N CYS A 705 -8.51 30.48 65.55
CA CYS A 705 -8.22 31.91 65.71
C CYS A 705 -8.59 32.76 64.48
N HIS A 706 -8.78 34.06 64.67
CA HIS A 706 -9.26 35.01 63.65
C HIS A 706 -8.41 34.99 62.37
N THR A 707 -7.08 35.02 62.49
CA THR A 707 -6.16 34.97 61.33
C THR A 707 -6.24 33.65 60.56
N CYS A 708 -6.47 32.53 61.24
CA CYS A 708 -6.69 31.23 60.57
C CYS A 708 -8.05 31.18 59.88
N LYS A 709 -9.07 31.81 60.46
CA LYS A 709 -10.40 31.94 59.87
C LYS A 709 -10.35 32.80 58.60
N GLU A 710 -9.74 33.98 58.66
CA GLU A 710 -9.54 34.86 57.49
C GLU A 710 -8.77 34.18 56.35
N LYS A 711 -7.62 33.53 56.64
CA LYS A 711 -6.86 32.79 55.60
C LYS A 711 -7.62 31.61 55.01
N THR A 712 -8.54 31.01 55.78
CA THR A 712 -9.37 29.90 55.31
C THR A 712 -10.50 30.42 54.44
N ASP A 713 -11.14 31.52 54.84
CA ASP A 713 -12.18 32.19 54.07
C ASP A 713 -11.63 32.77 52.76
N GLU A 714 -10.44 33.39 52.77
CA GLU A 714 -9.73 33.84 51.55
C GLU A 714 -9.41 32.67 50.60
N TYR A 715 -8.94 31.54 51.13
CA TYR A 715 -8.66 30.34 50.32
C TYR A 715 -9.95 29.73 49.75
N ILE A 716 -11.02 29.66 50.53
CA ILE A 716 -12.33 29.17 50.08
C ILE A 716 -12.89 30.10 48.99
N GLN A 717 -12.81 31.43 49.17
CA GLN A 717 -13.22 32.39 48.16
C GLN A 717 -12.37 32.28 46.88
N ALA A 718 -11.05 32.17 46.98
CA ALA A 718 -10.16 31.98 45.85
C ALA A 718 -10.44 30.66 45.11
N ARG A 719 -10.74 29.59 45.85
CA ARG A 719 -11.13 28.28 45.29
C ARG A 719 -12.51 28.31 44.65
N HIS A 720 -13.49 29.01 45.23
CA HIS A 720 -14.80 29.23 44.64
C HIS A 720 -14.69 30.05 43.36
N ALA A 721 -13.89 31.12 43.34
CA ALA A 721 -13.60 31.89 42.14
C ALA A 721 -12.93 31.05 41.05
N TYR A 722 -11.97 30.19 41.41
CA TYR A 722 -11.32 29.25 40.50
C TYR A 722 -12.29 28.20 39.93
N MET A 723 -13.16 27.63 40.78
CA MET A 723 -14.19 26.66 40.36
C MET A 723 -15.27 27.32 39.49
N ALA A 724 -15.69 28.54 39.79
CA ALA A 724 -16.61 29.31 38.98
C ALA A 724 -16.03 29.61 37.59
N GLU A 725 -14.74 29.96 37.52
CA GLU A 725 -14.03 30.16 36.25
C GLU A 725 -13.90 28.85 35.44
N LEU A 726 -13.64 27.71 36.09
CA LEU A 726 -13.64 26.40 35.44
C LEU A 726 -15.02 26.00 34.90
N LEU A 727 -16.09 26.21 35.67
CA LEU A 727 -17.47 25.97 35.26
C LEU A 727 -17.83 26.85 34.05
N LYS A 728 -17.50 28.14 34.09
CA LYS A 728 -17.73 29.07 32.99
C LYS A 728 -17.03 28.62 31.70
N ARG A 729 -15.80 28.11 31.77
CA ARG A 729 -15.08 27.55 30.62
C ARG A 729 -15.73 26.27 30.09
N TYR A 730 -16.20 25.39 30.98
CA TYR A 730 -16.90 24.16 30.62
C TYR A 730 -18.23 24.46 29.91
N GLU A 731 -19.04 25.36 30.45
CA GLU A 731 -20.30 25.79 29.85
C GLU A 731 -20.06 26.45 28.48
N ALA A 732 -19.09 27.36 28.37
CA ALA A 732 -18.76 27.99 27.09
C ALA A 732 -18.27 26.99 26.02
N ALA A 733 -17.61 25.89 26.40
CA ALA A 733 -17.23 24.82 25.49
C ALA A 733 -18.44 23.95 25.09
N LYS A 734 -19.34 23.67 26.04
CA LYS A 734 -20.59 22.93 25.79
C LYS A 734 -21.54 23.71 24.87
N ASP A 735 -21.61 25.02 25.01
CA ASP A 735 -22.40 25.89 24.13
C ASP A 735 -21.85 25.92 22.71
N ARG A 736 -20.51 25.98 22.56
CA ARG A 736 -19.86 25.86 21.25
C ARG A 736 -20.16 24.51 20.59
N LYS A 737 -20.01 23.40 21.34
CA LYS A 737 -20.42 22.06 20.88
C LYS A 737 -21.87 22.05 20.40
N SER A 738 -22.79 22.63 21.18
CA SER A 738 -24.23 22.65 20.85
C SER A 738 -24.53 23.45 19.58
N LYS A 739 -23.92 24.62 19.41
CA LYS A 739 -24.04 25.43 18.18
C LYS A 739 -23.58 24.68 16.94
N ILE A 740 -22.47 23.93 17.01
CA ILE A 740 -21.98 23.11 15.89
C ILE A 740 -22.99 22.00 15.55
N LEU A 741 -23.55 21.33 16.56
CA LEU A 741 -24.58 20.30 16.36
C LEU A 741 -25.84 20.88 15.69
N ASP A 742 -26.23 22.10 16.04
CA ASP A 742 -27.36 22.78 15.39
C ASP A 742 -27.07 23.14 13.94
N ILE A 743 -25.85 23.61 13.63
CA ILE A 743 -25.41 23.82 12.23
C ILE A 743 -25.47 22.49 11.45
N ILE A 744 -25.01 21.38 12.02
CA ILE A 744 -25.04 20.08 11.34
C ILE A 744 -26.49 19.65 11.02
N ARG A 745 -27.45 19.96 11.90
CA ARG A 745 -28.88 19.64 11.67
C ARG A 745 -29.50 20.48 10.55
N THR A 746 -28.99 21.69 10.29
CA THR A 746 -29.49 22.58 9.23
C THR A 746 -28.77 22.40 7.90
N LEU A 747 -27.59 21.74 7.88
CA LEU A 747 -26.88 21.42 6.64
C LEU A 747 -27.73 20.52 5.73
N ASP A 748 -27.97 20.97 4.51
CA ASP A 748 -28.55 20.14 3.45
C ASP A 748 -27.53 19.06 3.05
N LEU A 749 -27.90 17.78 3.24
CA LEU A 749 -27.02 16.64 3.04
C LEU A 749 -27.82 15.49 2.42
N PRO A 750 -27.21 14.69 1.53
CA PRO A 750 -27.96 13.71 0.76
C PRO A 750 -28.39 12.51 1.60
N ASN A 751 -29.44 11.84 1.14
CA ASN A 751 -29.94 10.58 1.70
C ASN A 751 -28.97 9.42 1.43
N ASN A 752 -29.18 8.31 2.14
CA ASN A 752 -28.44 7.07 1.90
C ASN A 752 -28.65 6.61 0.43
N PRO A 753 -27.58 6.48 -0.38
CA PRO A 753 -27.68 6.18 -1.80
C PRO A 753 -28.29 4.81 -2.08
N LEU A 754 -28.10 3.83 -1.19
CA LEU A 754 -28.68 2.50 -1.39
C LEU A 754 -30.21 2.54 -1.26
N ASP A 755 -30.71 3.20 -0.22
CA ASP A 755 -32.16 3.29 0.03
C ASP A 755 -32.83 4.16 -1.04
N ASP A 756 -32.18 5.26 -1.43
CA ASP A 756 -32.64 6.15 -2.51
C ASP A 756 -32.70 5.44 -3.88
N ILE A 757 -31.69 4.63 -4.23
CA ILE A 757 -31.71 3.81 -5.45
C ILE A 757 -32.86 2.81 -5.41
N ILE A 758 -33.08 2.13 -4.29
CA ILE A 758 -34.16 1.14 -4.15
C ILE A 758 -35.52 1.83 -4.32
N ASP A 759 -35.75 2.96 -3.64
CA ASP A 759 -37.00 3.74 -3.74
C ASP A 759 -37.26 4.18 -5.20
N GLN A 760 -36.28 4.80 -5.85
CA GLN A 760 -36.41 5.30 -7.22
C GLN A 760 -36.53 4.21 -8.30
N LEU A 761 -36.12 2.98 -7.99
CA LEU A 761 -36.31 1.80 -8.84
C LEU A 761 -37.62 1.04 -8.56
N GLY A 762 -38.48 1.57 -7.70
CA GLY A 762 -39.82 1.03 -7.43
C GLY A 762 -39.92 0.20 -6.16
N GLY A 763 -39.00 0.37 -5.21
CA GLY A 763 -39.05 -0.26 -3.88
C GLY A 763 -38.45 -1.67 -3.80
N PRO A 764 -38.45 -2.27 -2.59
CA PRO A 764 -37.80 -3.55 -2.30
C PRO A 764 -38.41 -4.75 -3.06
N ASP A 765 -39.67 -4.64 -3.50
CA ASP A 765 -40.32 -5.69 -4.28
C ASP A 765 -39.76 -5.82 -5.71
N ASN A 766 -39.22 -4.73 -6.27
CA ASN A 766 -38.68 -4.69 -7.63
C ASN A 766 -37.16 -4.89 -7.68
N VAL A 767 -36.46 -4.70 -6.56
CA VAL A 767 -35.01 -4.73 -6.46
C VAL A 767 -34.56 -5.89 -5.57
N ALA A 768 -33.73 -6.78 -6.13
CA ALA A 768 -33.11 -7.87 -5.38
C ALA A 768 -31.90 -7.35 -4.61
N GLU A 769 -32.02 -7.22 -3.29
CA GLU A 769 -30.93 -6.75 -2.44
C GLU A 769 -30.09 -7.92 -1.93
N MET A 770 -28.80 -7.98 -2.29
CA MET A 770 -27.83 -8.98 -1.83
C MET A 770 -26.64 -8.29 -1.15
N THR A 771 -26.93 -7.76 0.02
CA THR A 771 -26.01 -6.94 0.82
C THR A 771 -25.79 -7.57 2.19
N GLY A 772 -24.81 -7.04 2.94
CA GLY A 772 -24.53 -7.49 4.30
C GLY A 772 -25.52 -6.99 5.36
N ARG A 773 -26.52 -6.17 5.00
CA ARG A 773 -27.39 -5.53 5.99
C ARG A 773 -28.50 -6.42 6.54
N ARG A 774 -28.99 -6.12 7.74
CA ARG A 774 -30.02 -6.86 8.48
C ARG A 774 -31.41 -6.26 8.35
N GLY A 775 -31.51 -4.93 8.24
CA GLY A 775 -32.76 -4.22 8.03
C GLY A 775 -32.61 -3.08 7.03
N MET A 776 -33.75 -2.59 6.53
CA MET A 776 -33.87 -1.56 5.49
C MET A 776 -34.92 -0.52 5.89
N LEU A 777 -34.83 0.69 5.32
CA LEU A 777 -35.88 1.69 5.38
C LEU A 777 -36.73 1.61 4.12
N VAL A 778 -38.05 1.54 4.28
CA VAL A 778 -39.01 1.46 3.18
C VAL A 778 -40.02 2.60 3.31
N ARG A 779 -40.32 3.27 2.20
CA ARG A 779 -41.34 4.33 2.19
C ARG A 779 -42.70 3.76 2.58
N ALA A 780 -43.37 4.42 3.51
CA ALA A 780 -44.65 3.94 4.03
C ALA A 780 -45.74 3.94 2.93
N SER A 781 -46.69 2.99 3.00
CA SER A 781 -47.78 2.84 2.02
C SER A 781 -48.73 4.05 1.94
N ASN A 782 -48.74 4.89 2.97
CA ASN A 782 -49.47 6.16 3.02
C ASN A 782 -48.72 7.33 2.35
N GLY A 783 -47.51 7.10 1.81
CA GLY A 783 -46.66 8.10 1.18
C GLY A 783 -46.01 9.12 2.13
N LYS A 784 -46.19 8.99 3.44
CA LYS A 784 -45.64 9.88 4.46
C LYS A 784 -44.62 9.13 5.32
N GLY A 785 -43.36 9.52 5.24
CA GLY A 785 -42.27 8.94 6.03
C GLY A 785 -41.74 7.61 5.50
N VAL A 786 -40.80 7.05 6.26
CA VAL A 786 -40.15 5.75 6.02
C VAL A 786 -40.20 4.90 7.29
N ILE A 787 -40.31 3.59 7.13
CA ILE A 787 -40.42 2.62 8.21
C ILE A 787 -39.24 1.65 8.14
N TYR A 788 -38.62 1.39 9.28
CA TYR A 788 -37.58 0.36 9.40
C TYR A 788 -38.18 -1.04 9.44
N GLN A 789 -37.75 -1.91 8.52
CA GLN A 789 -38.16 -3.29 8.43
C GLN A 789 -36.94 -4.22 8.37
N ALA A 790 -37.03 -5.38 9.03
CA ALA A 790 -36.03 -6.43 8.85
C ALA A 790 -36.06 -6.98 7.41
N ARG A 791 -34.89 -7.31 6.84
CA ARG A 791 -34.80 -7.85 5.48
C ARG A 791 -35.35 -9.26 5.34
N ASN A 792 -35.38 -10.01 6.43
CA ASN A 792 -35.87 -11.37 6.42
C ASN A 792 -37.40 -11.40 6.48
N THR A 793 -38.01 -12.32 5.74
CA THR A 793 -39.42 -12.64 5.89
C THR A 793 -39.60 -13.65 7.02
N LYS A 794 -40.85 -13.87 7.46
CA LYS A 794 -41.16 -14.86 8.52
C LYS A 794 -40.70 -16.28 8.17
N ASP A 795 -40.61 -16.58 6.88
CA ASP A 795 -40.32 -17.92 6.36
C ASP A 795 -38.84 -18.13 5.97
N VAL A 796 -38.03 -17.07 5.94
CA VAL A 796 -36.62 -17.13 5.52
C VAL A 796 -35.72 -16.65 6.66
N SER A 797 -34.76 -17.47 7.07
CA SER A 797 -33.78 -17.06 8.09
C SER A 797 -32.84 -15.99 7.54
N MET A 798 -32.28 -15.15 8.43
CA MET A 798 -31.36 -14.06 8.05
C MET A 798 -30.16 -14.56 7.24
N GLU A 799 -29.65 -15.76 7.52
CA GLU A 799 -28.55 -16.40 6.79
C GLU A 799 -28.91 -16.74 5.33
N MET A 800 -30.19 -16.99 5.04
CA MET A 800 -30.65 -17.42 3.71
C MET A 800 -31.23 -16.28 2.85
N VAL A 801 -31.39 -15.07 3.40
CA VAL A 801 -32.01 -13.93 2.70
C VAL A 801 -31.30 -13.62 1.38
N ASN A 802 -29.97 -13.53 1.37
CA ASN A 802 -29.21 -13.22 0.16
C ASN A 802 -29.37 -14.29 -0.93
N MET A 803 -29.49 -15.57 -0.53
CA MET A 803 -29.72 -16.67 -1.48
C MET A 803 -31.15 -16.66 -2.03
N HIS A 804 -32.13 -16.30 -1.20
CA HIS A 804 -33.51 -16.11 -1.62
C HIS A 804 -33.65 -14.96 -2.62
N GLU A 805 -33.07 -13.79 -2.32
CA GLU A 805 -33.07 -12.62 -3.22
C GLU A 805 -32.36 -12.91 -4.55
N LYS A 806 -31.23 -13.62 -4.51
CA LYS A 806 -30.57 -14.14 -5.72
C LYS A 806 -31.54 -14.99 -6.55
N GLN A 807 -32.28 -15.90 -5.93
CA GLN A 807 -33.21 -16.77 -6.64
C GLN A 807 -34.34 -15.96 -7.30
N LEU A 808 -34.93 -14.98 -6.61
CA LEU A 808 -35.94 -14.09 -7.19
C LEU A 808 -35.42 -13.34 -8.43
N PHE A 809 -34.16 -12.91 -8.42
CA PHE A 809 -33.52 -12.29 -9.58
C PHE A 809 -33.29 -13.28 -10.74
N MET A 810 -32.78 -14.48 -10.44
CA MET A 810 -32.50 -15.52 -11.45
C MET A 810 -33.77 -16.16 -12.03
N ASP A 811 -34.87 -16.14 -11.29
CA ASP A 811 -36.21 -16.55 -11.76
C ASP A 811 -36.89 -15.45 -12.59
N GLY A 812 -36.33 -14.24 -12.62
CA GLY A 812 -36.87 -13.09 -13.36
C GLY A 812 -38.03 -12.38 -12.68
N LYS A 813 -38.31 -12.69 -11.40
CA LYS A 813 -39.32 -11.99 -10.58
C LYS A 813 -38.88 -10.56 -10.25
N LYS A 814 -37.56 -10.36 -10.04
CA LYS A 814 -36.93 -9.04 -9.90
C LYS A 814 -35.92 -8.85 -11.03
N LEU A 815 -35.91 -7.69 -11.68
CA LEU A 815 -35.04 -7.41 -12.85
C LEU A 815 -33.85 -6.50 -12.53
N ALA A 816 -33.86 -5.86 -11.36
CA ALA A 816 -32.74 -5.10 -10.81
C ALA A 816 -32.19 -5.82 -9.59
N ALA A 817 -30.87 -5.88 -9.47
CA ALA A 817 -30.18 -6.43 -8.32
C ALA A 817 -29.14 -5.45 -7.79
N ILE A 818 -28.97 -5.38 -6.47
CA ILE A 818 -27.90 -4.60 -5.83
C ILE A 818 -27.02 -5.54 -5.03
N ILE A 819 -25.72 -5.46 -5.26
CA ILE A 819 -24.71 -6.29 -4.58
C ILE A 819 -23.72 -5.43 -3.81
N SER A 820 -23.33 -5.89 -2.62
CA SER A 820 -22.19 -5.34 -1.88
C SER A 820 -21.06 -6.34 -1.68
N GLU A 821 -19.83 -5.87 -1.42
CA GLU A 821 -18.67 -6.75 -1.16
C GLU A 821 -18.97 -7.77 -0.05
N ALA A 822 -19.65 -7.33 1.03
CA ALA A 822 -19.97 -8.19 2.17
C ALA A 822 -21.08 -9.21 1.92
N GLY A 823 -22.07 -8.88 1.07
CA GLY A 823 -23.25 -9.73 0.84
C GLY A 823 -23.19 -10.61 -0.40
N SER A 824 -22.24 -10.36 -1.31
CA SER A 824 -22.16 -11.02 -2.62
C SER A 824 -21.14 -12.16 -2.71
N ALA A 825 -20.45 -12.48 -1.61
CA ALA A 825 -19.58 -13.66 -1.55
C ALA A 825 -20.40 -14.93 -1.89
N GLY A 826 -19.86 -15.80 -2.75
CA GLY A 826 -20.60 -16.98 -3.28
C GLY A 826 -21.76 -16.69 -4.24
N VAL A 827 -22.23 -15.43 -4.38
CA VAL A 827 -23.35 -15.09 -5.25
C VAL A 827 -22.92 -15.02 -6.71
N SER A 828 -23.78 -15.52 -7.60
CA SER A 828 -23.61 -15.52 -9.05
C SER A 828 -24.91 -15.08 -9.73
N LEU A 829 -24.83 -14.03 -10.55
CA LEU A 829 -25.93 -13.30 -11.20
C LEU A 829 -25.78 -13.25 -12.74
N HIS A 830 -24.84 -13.99 -13.31
CA HIS A 830 -24.67 -14.10 -14.76
C HIS A 830 -25.94 -14.62 -15.45
N ALA A 831 -26.04 -14.44 -16.77
CA ALA A 831 -27.14 -14.97 -17.56
C ALA A 831 -26.95 -16.48 -17.83
N ASP A 832 -27.06 -17.29 -16.77
CA ASP A 832 -26.88 -18.76 -16.84
C ASP A 832 -27.91 -19.41 -17.76
N ARG A 833 -27.47 -20.27 -18.68
CA ARG A 833 -28.35 -21.06 -19.56
C ARG A 833 -29.31 -21.98 -18.80
N ARG A 834 -29.00 -22.31 -17.54
CA ARG A 834 -29.84 -23.13 -16.66
C ARG A 834 -30.93 -22.33 -15.95
N ALA A 835 -30.81 -21.00 -15.91
CA ALA A 835 -31.77 -20.14 -15.23
C ALA A 835 -32.90 -19.71 -16.17
N ILE A 836 -34.04 -19.34 -15.58
CA ILE A 836 -35.19 -18.80 -16.31
C ILE A 836 -34.85 -17.40 -16.87
N ASN A 837 -34.23 -16.54 -16.06
CA ASN A 837 -33.84 -15.20 -16.48
C ASN A 837 -32.49 -15.20 -17.23
N GLN A 838 -32.56 -15.24 -18.55
CA GLN A 838 -31.40 -15.24 -19.45
C GLN A 838 -31.11 -13.89 -20.12
N LYS A 839 -31.75 -12.79 -19.68
CA LYS A 839 -31.59 -11.46 -20.28
C LYS A 839 -30.14 -10.93 -20.13
N ARG A 840 -29.66 -10.13 -21.09
CA ARG A 840 -28.31 -9.52 -21.01
C ARG A 840 -28.17 -8.69 -19.74
N ARG A 841 -27.02 -8.83 -19.05
CA ARG A 841 -26.75 -8.11 -17.79
C ARG A 841 -26.07 -6.78 -18.08
N VAL A 842 -26.58 -5.71 -17.50
CA VAL A 842 -25.94 -4.39 -17.43
C VAL A 842 -25.45 -4.20 -16.00
N HIS A 843 -24.14 -4.26 -15.81
CA HIS A 843 -23.49 -4.11 -14.51
C HIS A 843 -23.05 -2.65 -14.33
N LEU A 844 -23.76 -1.91 -13.47
CA LEU A 844 -23.41 -0.55 -13.08
C LEU A 844 -22.49 -0.58 -11.86
N THR A 845 -21.30 -0.01 -11.98
CA THR A 845 -20.38 0.09 -10.84
C THR A 845 -20.44 1.49 -10.26
N LEU A 846 -21.17 1.64 -9.15
CA LEU A 846 -21.39 2.93 -8.52
C LEU A 846 -20.22 3.30 -7.60
N GLU A 847 -19.68 2.32 -6.88
CA GLU A 847 -18.51 2.51 -6.01
C GLU A 847 -17.43 1.50 -6.40
N LEU A 848 -16.33 2.01 -6.96
CA LEU A 848 -15.21 1.16 -7.32
C LEU A 848 -14.35 0.82 -6.10
N PRO A 849 -14.01 -0.46 -5.91
CA PRO A 849 -13.07 -0.83 -4.88
C PRO A 849 -11.67 -0.32 -5.22
N TRP A 850 -10.90 -0.06 -4.17
CA TRP A 850 -9.51 0.43 -4.24
C TRP A 850 -8.54 -0.51 -4.95
N SER A 851 -8.87 -1.79 -4.94
CA SER A 851 -8.08 -2.84 -5.56
C SER A 851 -8.86 -3.34 -6.76
N ALA A 852 -8.23 -3.33 -7.93
CA ALA A 852 -8.85 -3.87 -9.13
C ALA A 852 -9.13 -5.38 -9.03
N ASP A 853 -8.39 -6.10 -8.19
CA ASP A 853 -8.65 -7.51 -7.91
C ASP A 853 -10.06 -7.69 -7.34
N ARG A 854 -10.46 -6.79 -6.44
CA ARG A 854 -11.82 -6.75 -5.88
C ARG A 854 -12.85 -6.33 -6.94
N ALA A 855 -12.49 -5.41 -7.85
CA ALA A 855 -13.38 -5.02 -8.94
C ALA A 855 -13.63 -6.19 -9.90
N ILE A 856 -12.60 -6.96 -10.26
CA ILE A 856 -12.73 -8.16 -11.09
C ILE A 856 -13.54 -9.24 -10.36
N GLN A 857 -13.36 -9.42 -9.06
CA GLN A 857 -14.19 -10.34 -8.27
C GLN A 857 -15.67 -9.92 -8.28
N GLN A 858 -15.95 -8.61 -8.35
CA GLN A 858 -17.30 -8.07 -8.48
C GLN A 858 -17.85 -8.26 -9.90
N PHE A 859 -17.07 -8.05 -10.95
CA PHE A 859 -17.45 -8.32 -12.34
C PHE A 859 -17.69 -9.81 -12.59
N GLY A 860 -16.90 -10.66 -11.95
CA GLY A 860 -17.11 -12.09 -11.90
C GLY A 860 -18.46 -12.49 -11.28
N ARG A 861 -19.22 -11.59 -10.65
CA ARG A 861 -20.61 -11.91 -10.23
C ARG A 861 -21.56 -11.97 -11.40
N THR A 862 -21.29 -11.24 -12.48
CA THR A 862 -22.12 -11.20 -13.70
C THR A 862 -21.49 -11.86 -14.91
N HIS A 863 -20.19 -12.20 -14.84
CA HIS A 863 -19.45 -12.88 -15.92
C HIS A 863 -18.90 -14.23 -15.44
N ARG A 864 -19.50 -15.31 -15.93
CA ARG A 864 -19.17 -16.70 -15.58
C ARG A 864 -19.34 -17.58 -16.82
N SER A 865 -18.80 -18.79 -16.75
CA SER A 865 -19.06 -19.82 -17.75
C SER A 865 -20.54 -20.22 -17.76
N ASN A 866 -20.95 -20.85 -18.85
CA ASN A 866 -22.31 -21.24 -19.21
C ASN A 866 -23.29 -20.05 -19.38
N GLN A 867 -22.79 -18.89 -19.79
CA GLN A 867 -23.65 -17.71 -20.02
C GLN A 867 -24.28 -17.71 -21.43
N THR A 868 -25.49 -17.16 -21.57
CA THR A 868 -26.14 -16.92 -22.86
C THR A 868 -25.59 -15.69 -23.58
N SER A 869 -25.29 -14.65 -22.81
CA SER A 869 -24.78 -13.37 -23.32
C SER A 869 -23.77 -12.78 -22.35
N ALA A 870 -22.70 -12.17 -22.89
CA ALA A 870 -21.73 -11.43 -22.10
C ALA A 870 -22.31 -10.08 -21.60
N PRO A 871 -21.90 -9.61 -20.40
CA PRO A 871 -22.44 -8.41 -19.77
C PRO A 871 -21.94 -7.10 -20.40
N GLU A 872 -22.71 -6.02 -20.20
CA GLU A 872 -22.28 -4.62 -20.39
C GLU A 872 -21.85 -4.06 -19.04
N TYR A 873 -20.62 -3.59 -18.92
CA TYR A 873 -20.10 -2.91 -17.73
C TYR A 873 -20.14 -1.40 -17.94
N ARG A 874 -20.80 -0.69 -17.03
CA ARG A 874 -20.78 0.78 -17.00
C ARG A 874 -20.19 1.23 -15.69
N ILE A 875 -19.06 1.93 -15.77
CA ILE A 875 -18.29 2.36 -14.61
C ILE A 875 -18.52 3.86 -14.42
N LEU A 876 -19.13 4.25 -13.30
CA LEU A 876 -19.56 5.63 -13.06
C LEU A 876 -18.56 6.42 -12.22
N PHE A 877 -18.22 7.63 -12.69
CA PHE A 877 -17.32 8.56 -11.99
C PHE A 877 -17.87 9.97 -11.98
N THR A 878 -17.61 10.71 -10.91
CA THR A 878 -17.82 12.16 -10.91
C THR A 878 -16.69 12.90 -11.63
N ASN A 879 -16.95 14.15 -11.98
CA ASN A 879 -15.96 15.09 -12.51
C ASN A 879 -14.98 15.63 -11.44
N LEU A 880 -14.94 15.02 -10.25
CA LEU A 880 -14.04 15.40 -9.15
C LEU A 880 -12.69 14.68 -9.27
N GLY A 881 -11.59 15.44 -9.30
CA GLY A 881 -10.23 14.92 -9.42
C GLY A 881 -9.87 13.93 -8.32
N GLY A 882 -10.42 14.10 -7.11
CA GLY A 882 -10.24 13.14 -6.01
C GLY A 882 -10.88 11.78 -6.26
N GLU A 883 -11.90 11.68 -7.11
CA GLU A 883 -12.53 10.41 -7.50
C GLU A 883 -11.93 9.83 -8.78
N ARG A 884 -11.44 10.67 -9.70
CA ARG A 884 -10.78 10.23 -10.95
C ARG A 884 -9.57 9.31 -10.70
N ARG A 885 -8.91 9.39 -9.55
CA ARG A 885 -7.90 8.41 -9.08
C ARG A 885 -8.44 6.97 -8.98
N PHE A 886 -9.68 6.76 -8.54
CA PHE A 886 -10.23 5.42 -8.39
C PHE A 886 -10.49 4.77 -9.75
N ALA A 887 -10.93 5.58 -10.70
CA ALA A 887 -11.10 5.18 -12.10
C ALA A 887 -9.82 4.64 -12.70
N SER A 888 -8.82 5.50 -12.59
CA SER A 888 -7.43 5.39 -12.95
C SER A 888 -6.77 4.05 -12.53
N ILE A 889 -6.81 3.71 -11.24
CA ILE A 889 -6.15 2.50 -10.70
C ILE A 889 -6.87 1.23 -11.17
N VAL A 890 -8.21 1.25 -11.19
CA VAL A 890 -9.00 0.09 -11.57
C VAL A 890 -8.95 -0.13 -13.07
N ALA A 891 -9.10 0.91 -13.87
CA ALA A 891 -9.01 0.85 -15.32
C ALA A 891 -7.66 0.29 -15.79
N LYS A 892 -6.53 0.77 -15.23
CA LYS A 892 -5.19 0.25 -15.53
C LYS A 892 -5.06 -1.26 -15.26
N ARG A 893 -5.56 -1.73 -14.13
CA ARG A 893 -5.47 -3.16 -13.79
C ARG A 893 -6.50 -4.00 -14.55
N LEU A 894 -7.67 -3.47 -14.90
CA LEU A 894 -8.62 -4.13 -15.80
C LEU A 894 -8.00 -4.33 -17.18
N GLU A 895 -7.30 -3.31 -17.71
CA GLU A 895 -6.50 -3.42 -18.94
C GLU A 895 -5.41 -4.50 -18.84
N THR A 896 -4.76 -4.62 -17.67
CA THR A 896 -3.66 -5.57 -17.45
C THR A 896 -4.16 -7.01 -17.21
N LEU A 897 -5.33 -7.19 -16.57
CA LEU A 897 -5.80 -8.50 -16.07
C LEU A 897 -6.82 -9.19 -16.97
N GLY A 898 -7.37 -8.53 -17.99
CA GLY A 898 -8.27 -9.20 -18.91
C GLY A 898 -8.96 -8.27 -19.88
N ALA A 899 -8.62 -8.42 -21.16
CA ALA A 899 -9.49 -8.13 -22.29
C ALA A 899 -9.77 -6.66 -22.64
N LEU A 900 -8.98 -6.16 -23.59
CA LEU A 900 -9.58 -5.50 -24.75
C LEU A 900 -9.14 -6.28 -25.98
N THR A 901 -10.04 -7.13 -26.47
CA THR A 901 -9.87 -7.91 -27.71
C THR A 901 -9.53 -6.98 -28.88
N GLN A 902 -8.76 -7.48 -29.85
CA GLN A 902 -8.10 -6.81 -31.00
C GLN A 902 -8.78 -5.56 -31.64
N GLY A 903 -10.09 -5.38 -31.54
CA GLY A 903 -10.82 -4.25 -32.14
C GLY A 903 -10.62 -2.90 -31.45
N ASP A 904 -10.47 -2.85 -30.12
CA ASP A 904 -10.60 -1.60 -29.35
C ASP A 904 -9.35 -1.10 -28.63
N ARG A 905 -8.17 -1.62 -29.00
CA ARG A 905 -6.90 -0.93 -28.66
C ARG A 905 -6.84 0.52 -29.16
N ARG A 906 -7.69 0.90 -30.13
CA ARG A 906 -7.83 2.30 -30.59
C ARG A 906 -8.38 3.24 -29.50
N ALA A 907 -9.12 2.73 -28.52
CA ALA A 907 -9.56 3.51 -27.34
C ALA A 907 -8.57 3.44 -26.15
N GLY A 908 -7.68 2.42 -26.13
CA GLY A 908 -6.77 2.09 -25.03
C GLY A 908 -5.54 3.00 -24.85
N LEU A 909 -5.42 4.09 -25.61
CA LEU A 909 -4.43 5.14 -25.32
C LEU A 909 -4.77 5.91 -24.03
N SER A 910 -6.00 5.80 -23.50
CA SER A 910 -6.44 6.65 -22.41
C SER A 910 -6.11 6.12 -21.00
N LEU A 911 -6.32 4.85 -20.63
CA LEU A 911 -6.42 4.51 -19.20
C LEU A 911 -5.08 4.20 -18.50
N SER A 912 -3.99 4.00 -19.26
CA SER A 912 -2.63 3.82 -18.72
C SER A 912 -2.00 5.11 -18.19
N ALA A 913 -2.51 6.28 -18.59
CA ALA A 913 -2.04 7.61 -18.19
C ALA A 913 -2.24 7.92 -16.69
N TYR A 914 -2.90 7.04 -15.95
CA TYR A 914 -3.40 7.35 -14.62
C TYR A 914 -2.74 6.58 -13.45
N ASN A 915 -1.52 6.04 -13.58
CA ASN A 915 -0.85 5.31 -12.47
C ASN A 915 -0.16 6.21 -11.43
N TYR A 916 -0.95 6.74 -10.51
CA TYR A 916 -0.51 7.76 -9.55
C TYR A 916 0.27 7.24 -8.34
N ASP A 917 0.14 5.98 -7.97
CA ASP A 917 0.89 5.39 -6.83
C ASP A 917 2.16 4.67 -7.30
N SER A 918 2.82 5.24 -8.31
CA SER A 918 4.12 4.80 -8.79
C SER A 918 5.25 5.54 -8.06
N THR A 919 6.49 5.06 -8.20
CA THR A 919 7.67 5.80 -7.78
C THR A 919 7.71 7.20 -8.40
N TYR A 920 7.24 7.33 -9.65
CA TYR A 920 7.07 8.60 -10.35
C TYR A 920 5.97 9.46 -9.74
N GLY A 921 4.83 8.88 -9.35
CA GLY A 921 3.76 9.61 -8.66
C GLY A 921 4.19 10.16 -7.29
N LYS A 922 4.96 9.38 -6.52
CA LYS A 922 5.55 9.86 -5.26
C LYS A 922 6.51 11.03 -5.49
N LYS A 923 7.37 10.94 -6.52
CA LYS A 923 8.27 12.04 -6.92
C LYS A 923 7.48 13.27 -7.41
N ALA A 924 6.44 13.08 -8.21
CA ALA A 924 5.57 14.15 -8.71
C ALA A 924 4.91 14.90 -7.56
N LEU A 925 4.43 14.17 -6.56
CA LEU A 925 3.83 14.75 -5.37
C LEU A 925 4.82 15.60 -4.57
N VAL A 926 6.04 15.10 -4.37
CA VAL A 926 7.13 15.86 -3.70
C VAL A 926 7.42 17.15 -4.46
N MET A 927 7.58 17.07 -5.78
CA MET A 927 7.84 18.25 -6.63
C MET A 927 6.70 19.26 -6.57
N MET A 928 5.45 18.80 -6.64
CA MET A 928 4.28 19.65 -6.51
C MET A 928 4.26 20.38 -5.16
N TYR A 929 4.48 19.66 -4.06
CA TYR A 929 4.52 20.24 -2.72
C TYR A 929 5.64 21.27 -2.56
N ARG A 930 6.86 20.97 -3.02
CA ARG A 930 7.98 21.93 -2.95
C ARG A 930 7.72 23.17 -3.80
N ALA A 931 7.11 23.01 -4.97
CA ALA A 931 6.74 24.12 -5.84
C ALA A 931 5.65 25.00 -5.22
N ILE A 932 4.59 24.40 -4.65
CA ILE A 932 3.53 25.15 -3.94
C ILE A 932 4.11 25.84 -2.70
N MET A 933 5.05 25.23 -1.99
CA MET A 933 5.74 25.82 -0.85
C MET A 933 6.78 26.88 -1.24
N GLU A 934 6.94 27.18 -2.53
CA GLU A 934 7.93 28.12 -3.07
C GLU A 934 9.38 27.77 -2.69
N GLN A 935 9.66 26.48 -2.46
CA GLN A 935 11.02 25.97 -2.17
C GLN A 935 11.79 25.68 -3.46
N ASP A 936 11.09 25.19 -4.48
CA ASP A 936 11.60 24.88 -5.80
C ASP A 936 10.80 25.66 -6.88
N PRO A 937 11.37 25.95 -8.06
CA PRO A 937 10.61 26.55 -9.16
C PRO A 937 9.49 25.63 -9.65
N LEU A 938 8.42 26.22 -10.18
CA LEU A 938 7.32 25.46 -10.78
C LEU A 938 7.83 24.61 -11.95
N PRO A 939 7.72 23.27 -11.90
CA PRO A 939 8.19 22.39 -12.96
C PRO A 939 7.33 22.49 -14.24
N VAL A 940 6.06 22.86 -14.08
CA VAL A 940 5.09 23.03 -15.18
C VAL A 940 4.17 24.20 -14.83
N THR A 941 3.66 24.92 -15.82
CA THR A 941 2.66 25.98 -15.60
C THR A 941 1.32 25.35 -15.21
N PRO A 942 0.70 25.73 -14.08
CA PRO A 942 -0.62 25.21 -13.70
C PRO A 942 -1.70 25.52 -14.74
N PHE A 943 -2.66 24.62 -14.89
CA PHE A 943 -3.76 24.76 -15.86
C PHE A 943 -4.58 26.04 -15.61
N GLY A 944 -4.82 26.82 -16.68
CA GLY A 944 -5.51 28.11 -16.61
C GLY A 944 -4.64 29.29 -16.16
N CYS A 945 -3.35 29.07 -15.90
CA CYS A 945 -2.36 30.12 -15.67
C CYS A 945 -1.53 30.35 -16.95
N SER A 946 -1.03 31.56 -17.15
CA SER A 946 -0.11 31.90 -18.25
C SER A 946 1.19 32.48 -17.71
N SER A 947 2.32 32.09 -18.30
CA SER A 947 3.63 32.70 -18.03
C SER A 947 3.68 34.19 -18.35
N GLU A 948 2.76 34.68 -19.19
CA GLU A 948 2.60 36.08 -19.55
C GLU A 948 1.84 36.89 -18.48
N LYS A 949 1.14 36.22 -17.54
CA LYS A 949 0.36 36.85 -16.46
C LYS A 949 0.75 36.28 -15.09
N PRO A 950 1.85 36.75 -14.48
CA PRO A 950 2.38 36.22 -13.22
C PRO A 950 1.39 36.25 -12.03
N SER A 951 0.44 37.19 -12.05
CA SER A 951 -0.60 37.31 -11.01
C SER A 951 -1.50 36.08 -10.91
N THR A 952 -1.77 35.39 -12.03
CA THR A 952 -2.60 34.18 -12.05
C THR A 952 -1.92 32.99 -11.37
N ILE A 953 -0.59 32.90 -11.51
CA ILE A 953 0.22 31.86 -10.87
C ILE A 953 0.26 32.11 -9.36
N GLN A 954 0.46 33.37 -8.94
CA GLN A 954 0.49 33.71 -7.52
C GLN A 954 -0.85 33.46 -6.82
N ASP A 955 -1.98 33.79 -7.48
CA ASP A 955 -3.32 33.48 -6.97
C ASP A 955 -3.54 31.97 -6.82
N PHE A 956 -3.10 31.17 -7.80
CA PHE A 956 -3.16 29.71 -7.70
C PHE A 956 -2.34 29.19 -6.51
N ILE A 957 -1.08 29.63 -6.33
CA ILE A 957 -0.23 29.20 -5.22
C ILE A 957 -0.87 29.56 -3.87
N LEU A 958 -1.42 30.77 -3.74
CA LEU A 958 -2.08 31.22 -2.52
C LEU A 958 -3.30 30.34 -2.17
N LYS A 959 -4.16 30.08 -3.16
CA LYS A 959 -5.34 29.21 -3.00
C LYS A 959 -4.94 27.76 -2.73
N ALA A 960 -3.91 27.25 -3.39
CA ALA A 960 -3.37 25.92 -3.17
C ALA A 960 -2.82 25.75 -1.75
N LYS A 961 -2.05 26.71 -1.23
CA LYS A 961 -1.57 26.71 0.16
C LYS A 961 -2.72 26.68 1.15
N ALA A 962 -3.70 27.58 0.99
CA ALA A 962 -4.88 27.63 1.86
C ALA A 962 -5.67 26.31 1.84
N ALA A 963 -5.86 25.72 0.66
CA ALA A 963 -6.50 24.43 0.50
C ALA A 963 -5.74 23.32 1.24
N LEU A 964 -4.41 23.19 1.05
CA LEU A 964 -3.60 22.17 1.71
C LEU A 964 -3.54 22.34 3.25
N VAL A 965 -3.65 23.57 3.76
CA VAL A 965 -3.80 23.86 5.20
C VAL A 965 -5.16 23.39 5.70
N SER A 966 -6.25 23.66 4.96
CA SER A 966 -7.62 23.28 5.35
C SER A 966 -7.76 21.76 5.53
N VAL A 967 -7.09 20.96 4.67
CA VAL A 967 -7.08 19.49 4.76
C VAL A 967 -5.91 18.94 5.56
N GLY A 968 -5.21 19.79 6.31
CA GLY A 968 -4.16 19.40 7.26
C GLY A 968 -2.98 18.63 6.66
N ILE A 969 -2.70 18.85 5.37
CA ILE A 969 -1.45 18.40 4.73
C ILE A 969 -0.31 19.35 5.16
N ILE A 970 -0.56 20.65 5.07
CA ILE A 970 0.31 21.67 5.66
C ILE A 970 -0.11 21.86 7.11
N ARG A 971 0.83 21.69 8.04
CA ARG A 971 0.60 21.92 9.47
C ARG A 971 1.16 23.30 9.83
N ASP A 972 0.29 24.18 10.30
CA ASP A 972 0.68 25.53 10.71
C ASP A 972 1.10 25.53 12.19
N SER A 973 2.27 26.10 12.50
CA SER A 973 2.75 26.24 13.89
C SER A 973 2.08 27.41 14.62
N VAL A 974 1.49 28.36 13.88
CA VAL A 974 1.01 29.64 14.41
C VAL A 974 -0.35 29.52 15.10
N LEU A 975 -1.19 28.54 14.75
CA LEU A 975 -2.50 28.32 15.41
C LEU A 975 -2.38 27.85 16.87
N ALA A 976 -1.17 27.52 17.35
CA ALA A 976 -0.92 27.21 18.76
C ALA A 976 -0.67 28.45 19.63
N ASN A 977 -0.23 29.57 19.04
CA ASN A 977 0.10 30.79 19.77
C ASN A 977 -0.51 31.99 19.03
N GLY A 978 -1.69 32.43 19.46
CA GLY A 978 -2.53 33.45 18.81
C GLY A 978 -1.98 34.87 18.77
N LYS A 979 -0.74 35.10 18.34
CA LYS A 979 -0.20 36.42 18.03
C LYS A 979 0.64 36.35 16.76
N GLU A 980 0.32 37.25 15.82
CA GLU A 980 0.91 37.49 14.48
C GLU A 980 0.22 36.79 13.29
N GLY A 981 -0.67 37.54 12.63
CA GLY A 981 -1.09 37.25 11.26
C GLY A 981 -0.08 37.81 10.26
N GLY A 982 0.34 37.00 9.28
CA GLY A 982 1.09 37.56 8.15
C GLY A 982 1.69 36.58 7.14
N LYS A 983 2.22 35.41 7.53
CA LYS A 983 2.79 34.45 6.58
C LYS A 983 2.53 33.01 7.02
N ILE A 984 1.86 32.23 6.15
CA ILE A 984 1.69 30.78 6.31
C ILE A 984 3.09 30.15 6.16
N THR A 985 3.73 29.81 7.28
CA THR A 985 5.06 29.17 7.33
C THR A 985 4.97 27.65 7.51
N GLY A 986 3.77 27.09 7.39
CA GLY A 986 3.49 25.69 7.73
C GLY A 986 4.38 24.67 7.02
N ARG A 987 4.67 23.54 7.69
CA ARG A 987 5.55 22.48 7.19
C ARG A 987 4.75 21.23 6.82
N ILE A 988 5.18 20.55 5.76
CA ILE A 988 4.72 19.20 5.40
C ILE A 988 5.69 18.20 6.03
N VAL A 989 5.16 17.19 6.70
CA VAL A 989 5.98 16.14 7.36
C VAL A 989 6.50 15.17 6.30
N ASP A 990 7.73 14.67 6.46
CA ASP A 990 8.38 13.78 5.48
C ASP A 990 7.59 12.50 5.18
N SER A 991 6.84 11.99 6.18
CA SER A 991 5.92 10.86 6.01
C SER A 991 4.80 11.16 5.01
N ASP A 992 4.31 12.40 5.00
CA ASP A 992 3.18 12.85 4.18
C ASP A 992 3.63 13.28 2.77
N MET A 993 4.93 13.57 2.61
CA MET A 993 5.53 14.02 1.35
C MET A 993 5.46 12.95 0.24
N HIS A 994 5.54 11.67 0.60
CA HIS A 994 5.57 10.54 -0.34
C HIS A 994 4.26 9.76 -0.39
N ASP A 995 3.22 10.23 0.33
CA ASP A 995 1.96 9.52 0.49
C ASP A 995 0.88 10.05 -0.46
N VAL A 996 0.90 9.52 -1.70
CA VAL A 996 -0.13 9.79 -2.72
C VAL A 996 -1.51 9.30 -2.28
N GLY A 997 -1.53 8.21 -1.51
CA GLY A 997 -2.68 7.69 -0.74
C GLY A 997 -3.41 8.81 -0.01
N ARG A 998 -2.72 9.41 0.94
CA ARG A 998 -3.20 10.48 1.81
C ARG A 998 -3.53 11.74 1.04
N PHE A 999 -2.67 12.19 0.10
CA PHE A 999 -2.93 13.38 -0.72
C PHE A 999 -4.30 13.32 -1.39
N LEU A 1000 -4.58 12.26 -2.14
CA LEU A 1000 -5.82 12.16 -2.92
C LEU A 1000 -7.05 11.91 -2.02
N ASN A 1001 -6.88 11.23 -0.89
CA ASN A 1001 -7.94 11.10 0.12
C ASN A 1001 -8.29 12.44 0.78
N ARG A 1002 -7.31 13.32 0.96
CA ARG A 1002 -7.51 14.67 1.48
C ARG A 1002 -8.10 15.61 0.45
N LEU A 1003 -7.74 15.41 -0.82
CA LEU A 1003 -8.23 16.19 -1.94
C LEU A 1003 -9.76 16.14 -2.05
N LEU A 1004 -10.41 15.02 -1.72
CA LEU A 1004 -11.87 14.92 -1.65
C LEU A 1004 -12.52 15.93 -0.69
N GLY A 1005 -11.81 16.42 0.33
CA GLY A 1005 -12.36 17.41 1.27
C GLY A 1005 -12.36 18.85 0.79
N LEU A 1006 -11.91 19.10 -0.44
CA LEU A 1006 -11.78 20.43 -0.99
C LEU A 1006 -12.99 20.79 -1.87
N PRO A 1007 -13.31 22.08 -2.00
CA PRO A 1007 -14.26 22.54 -3.01
C PRO A 1007 -13.87 22.07 -4.42
N PRO A 1008 -14.83 21.65 -5.27
CA PRO A 1008 -14.56 21.05 -6.58
C PRO A 1008 -13.59 21.84 -7.49
N ASP A 1009 -13.69 23.18 -7.50
CA ASP A 1009 -12.86 24.03 -8.37
C ASP A 1009 -11.37 23.94 -8.04
N ILE A 1010 -10.99 24.13 -6.78
CA ILE A 1010 -9.59 24.06 -6.35
C ILE A 1010 -9.08 22.62 -6.31
N GLN A 1011 -9.98 21.67 -6.00
CA GLN A 1011 -9.73 20.24 -6.05
C GLN A 1011 -9.22 19.81 -7.42
N ASN A 1012 -9.97 20.16 -8.48
CA ASN A 1012 -9.65 19.79 -9.85
C ASN A 1012 -8.36 20.47 -10.32
N ARG A 1013 -8.16 21.76 -10.01
CA ARG A 1013 -6.91 22.46 -10.39
C ARG A 1013 -5.67 21.86 -9.75
N LEU A 1014 -5.72 21.49 -8.46
CA LEU A 1014 -4.61 20.82 -7.77
C LEU A 1014 -4.33 19.44 -8.37
N PHE A 1015 -5.39 18.70 -8.71
CA PHE A 1015 -5.25 17.40 -9.34
C PHE A 1015 -4.57 17.50 -10.71
N GLU A 1016 -5.06 18.37 -11.59
CA GLU A 1016 -4.48 18.56 -12.94
C GLU A 1016 -3.01 19.01 -12.90
N PHE A 1017 -2.66 19.84 -11.91
CA PHE A 1017 -1.26 20.23 -11.71
C PHE A 1017 -0.38 19.03 -11.30
N PHE A 1018 -0.85 18.17 -10.41
CA PHE A 1018 -0.17 16.91 -10.07
C PHE A 1018 -0.01 15.99 -11.30
N ILE A 1019 -1.04 15.88 -12.14
CA ILE A 1019 -0.99 15.07 -13.37
C ILE A 1019 0.06 15.59 -14.33
N SER A 1020 0.07 16.90 -14.59
CA SER A 1020 1.02 17.52 -15.51
C SER A 1020 2.49 17.26 -15.09
N ILE A 1021 2.78 17.26 -13.79
CA ILE A 1021 4.11 16.93 -13.25
C ILE A 1021 4.43 15.46 -13.44
N LEU A 1022 3.47 14.58 -13.18
CA LEU A 1022 3.66 13.14 -13.38
C LEU A 1022 3.95 12.83 -14.85
N ASP A 1023 3.21 13.42 -15.78
CA ASP A 1023 3.42 13.23 -17.21
C ASP A 1023 4.82 13.69 -17.64
N LEU A 1024 5.29 14.82 -17.11
CA LEU A 1024 6.65 15.30 -17.33
C LEU A 1024 7.71 14.30 -16.78
N LEU A 1025 7.49 13.74 -15.60
CA LEU A 1025 8.41 12.76 -15.00
C LEU A 1025 8.41 11.44 -15.76
N VAL A 1026 7.25 10.95 -16.19
CA VAL A 1026 7.14 9.75 -17.03
C VAL A 1026 7.81 9.99 -18.38
N TYR A 1027 7.59 11.15 -18.99
CA TYR A 1027 8.24 11.57 -20.22
C TYR A 1027 9.77 11.62 -20.06
N ASN A 1028 10.28 12.24 -19.00
CA ASN A 1028 11.72 12.28 -18.73
C ASN A 1028 12.29 10.89 -18.42
N ALA A 1029 11.57 10.05 -17.68
CA ALA A 1029 12.01 8.69 -17.37
C ALA A 1029 12.04 7.79 -18.61
N ARG A 1030 11.11 7.99 -19.54
CA ARG A 1030 11.17 7.40 -20.89
C ARG A 1030 12.41 7.93 -21.62
N ASN A 1031 12.58 9.25 -21.69
CA ASN A 1031 13.74 9.90 -22.33
C ASN A 1031 15.09 9.38 -21.82
N GLU A 1032 15.20 9.11 -20.53
CA GLU A 1032 16.40 8.62 -19.85
C GLU A 1032 16.54 7.08 -19.87
N GLY A 1033 15.58 6.32 -20.44
CA GLY A 1033 15.59 4.86 -20.51
C GLY A 1033 15.37 4.15 -19.18
N HIS A 1034 14.82 4.84 -18.18
CA HIS A 1034 14.59 4.31 -16.82
C HIS A 1034 13.17 3.79 -16.61
N PHE A 1035 12.26 3.98 -17.58
CA PHE A 1035 10.87 3.54 -17.47
C PHE A 1035 10.75 2.01 -17.64
N ASP A 1036 9.99 1.35 -16.76
CA ASP A 1036 9.69 -0.08 -16.86
C ASP A 1036 8.41 -0.31 -17.67
N SER A 1037 8.55 -0.76 -18.92
CA SER A 1037 7.43 -1.06 -19.82
C SER A 1037 6.88 -2.49 -19.66
N GLY A 1038 7.49 -3.33 -18.82
CA GLY A 1038 7.15 -4.76 -18.71
C GLY A 1038 7.76 -5.60 -19.83
N ILE A 1039 7.02 -6.59 -20.35
CA ILE A 1039 7.46 -7.36 -21.52
C ILE A 1039 7.37 -6.52 -22.79
N VAL A 1040 8.47 -6.51 -23.52
CA VAL A 1040 8.64 -5.73 -24.74
C VAL A 1040 8.59 -6.64 -25.96
N ASP A 1041 7.83 -6.25 -26.98
CA ASP A 1041 7.86 -6.98 -28.26
C ASP A 1041 8.96 -6.47 -29.17
N ILE A 1042 9.71 -7.41 -29.71
CA ILE A 1042 10.63 -7.15 -30.80
C ILE A 1042 9.84 -7.19 -32.10
N LYS A 1043 9.42 -6.01 -32.57
CA LYS A 1043 8.79 -5.83 -33.87
C LYS A 1043 9.85 -5.63 -34.95
N ALA A 1044 9.72 -6.36 -36.04
CA ALA A 1044 10.55 -6.25 -37.22
C ALA A 1044 9.81 -6.79 -38.43
N ASN A 1045 10.29 -6.43 -39.63
CA ASN A 1045 9.71 -6.91 -40.88
C ASN A 1045 10.11 -8.36 -41.16
N LEU A 1046 11.31 -8.74 -40.73
CA LEU A 1046 11.82 -10.11 -40.80
C LEU A 1046 12.47 -10.48 -39.46
N VAL A 1047 12.10 -11.64 -38.93
CA VAL A 1047 12.70 -12.24 -37.73
C VAL A 1047 12.99 -13.71 -38.01
N GLU A 1048 14.26 -14.04 -38.12
CA GLU A 1048 14.72 -15.40 -38.42
C GLU A 1048 15.60 -15.95 -37.30
N LEU A 1049 15.37 -17.21 -36.94
CA LEU A 1049 16.21 -17.92 -35.97
C LEU A 1049 17.53 -18.35 -36.65
N GLN A 1050 18.65 -17.98 -36.04
CA GLN A 1050 19.99 -18.26 -36.53
C GLN A 1050 20.53 -19.55 -35.92
N GLY A 1051 20.52 -20.63 -36.71
CA GLY A 1051 21.02 -21.95 -36.29
C GLY A 1051 20.14 -22.66 -35.26
N PRO A 1052 20.54 -23.86 -34.80
CA PRO A 1052 19.82 -24.59 -33.76
C PRO A 1052 19.93 -23.88 -32.39
N PRO A 1053 18.85 -23.83 -31.59
CA PRO A 1053 18.90 -23.28 -30.24
C PRO A 1053 19.90 -24.03 -29.35
N LYS A 1054 20.67 -23.30 -28.54
CA LYS A 1054 21.70 -23.89 -27.67
C LYS A 1054 21.16 -24.13 -26.27
N THR A 1055 21.12 -25.38 -25.81
CA THR A 1055 20.78 -25.70 -24.43
C THR A 1055 21.91 -25.29 -23.49
N VAL A 1056 21.61 -24.45 -22.52
CA VAL A 1056 22.59 -23.87 -21.58
C VAL A 1056 22.49 -24.49 -20.19
N HIS A 1057 21.30 -24.94 -19.79
CA HIS A 1057 21.06 -25.60 -18.52
C HIS A 1057 19.86 -26.56 -18.64
N VAL A 1058 19.85 -27.63 -17.85
CA VAL A 1058 18.72 -28.56 -17.73
C VAL A 1058 18.44 -28.78 -16.26
N ASP A 1059 17.19 -28.59 -15.85
CA ASP A 1059 16.77 -28.79 -14.47
C ASP A 1059 16.58 -30.28 -14.18
N ASN A 1060 17.35 -30.79 -13.21
CA ASN A 1060 17.35 -32.22 -12.85
C ASN A 1060 16.00 -32.76 -12.35
N THR A 1061 15.08 -31.90 -11.91
CA THR A 1061 13.79 -32.35 -11.32
C THR A 1061 12.66 -32.39 -12.33
N SER A 1062 12.65 -31.46 -13.28
CA SER A 1062 11.58 -31.29 -14.26
C SER A 1062 11.97 -31.71 -15.68
N GLY A 1063 13.27 -31.86 -15.97
CA GLY A 1063 13.78 -32.09 -17.32
C GLY A 1063 13.64 -30.87 -18.25
N ALA A 1064 13.11 -29.75 -17.76
CA ALA A 1064 12.97 -28.53 -18.53
C ALA A 1064 14.34 -27.83 -18.69
N SER A 1065 14.57 -27.24 -19.86
CA SER A 1065 15.85 -26.63 -20.22
C SER A 1065 15.79 -25.11 -20.27
N THR A 1066 16.95 -24.49 -20.06
CA THR A 1066 17.25 -23.10 -20.41
C THR A 1066 17.93 -23.11 -21.77
N VAL A 1067 17.40 -22.35 -22.72
CA VAL A 1067 17.86 -22.38 -24.11
C VAL A 1067 18.18 -20.96 -24.58
N LEU A 1068 19.35 -20.80 -25.20
CA LEU A 1068 19.76 -19.57 -25.87
C LEU A 1068 19.32 -19.60 -27.34
N PHE A 1069 18.49 -18.64 -27.70
CA PHE A 1069 18.04 -18.39 -29.06
C PHE A 1069 18.76 -17.17 -29.61
N THR A 1070 19.32 -17.30 -30.81
CA THR A 1070 19.94 -16.18 -31.54
C THR A 1070 19.06 -15.87 -32.74
N PHE A 1071 18.61 -14.62 -32.86
CA PHE A 1071 17.75 -14.17 -33.94
C PHE A 1071 18.46 -13.11 -34.79
N THR A 1072 18.23 -13.17 -36.10
CA THR A 1072 18.51 -12.07 -37.01
C THR A 1072 17.21 -11.29 -37.23
N VAL A 1073 17.25 -9.99 -36.92
CA VAL A 1073 16.09 -9.10 -36.93
C VAL A 1073 16.32 -7.98 -37.94
N ASP A 1074 15.48 -7.86 -38.97
CA ASP A 1074 15.51 -6.76 -39.96
C ASP A 1074 14.31 -5.82 -39.75
N ARG A 1075 14.59 -4.61 -39.26
CA ARG A 1075 13.58 -3.58 -38.94
C ARG A 1075 13.41 -2.52 -40.02
N GLY A 1076 14.13 -2.65 -41.13
CA GLY A 1076 14.22 -1.58 -42.12
C GLY A 1076 12.94 -1.38 -42.91
N ILE A 1077 12.58 -0.13 -43.18
CA ILE A 1077 11.47 0.21 -44.08
C ILE A 1077 11.99 0.50 -45.49
N THR A 1078 11.48 -0.22 -46.48
CA THR A 1078 11.78 0.06 -47.90
C THR A 1078 11.15 1.38 -48.34
N TRP A 1079 11.71 1.97 -49.40
CA TRP A 1079 11.21 3.21 -49.96
C TRP A 1079 9.75 3.08 -50.44
N GLU A 1080 9.41 1.95 -51.06
CA GLU A 1080 8.09 1.66 -51.60
C GLU A 1080 7.04 1.64 -50.49
N TYR A 1081 7.37 1.01 -49.35
CA TYR A 1081 6.47 0.97 -48.20
C TYR A 1081 6.32 2.36 -47.56
N ALA A 1082 7.41 3.08 -47.34
CA ALA A 1082 7.38 4.46 -46.82
C ALA A 1082 6.51 5.39 -47.69
N ARG A 1083 6.62 5.25 -49.02
CA ARG A 1083 5.80 6.00 -49.97
C ARG A 1083 4.31 5.63 -49.87
N SER A 1084 3.99 4.33 -49.77
CA SER A 1084 2.60 3.88 -49.64
C SER A 1084 1.91 4.43 -48.37
N LEU A 1085 2.63 4.50 -47.24
CA LEU A 1085 2.13 5.08 -45.99
C LEU A 1085 1.72 6.55 -46.16
N LEU A 1086 2.52 7.34 -46.90
CA LEU A 1086 2.21 8.74 -47.20
C LEU A 1086 0.98 8.87 -48.11
N GLU A 1087 0.88 8.01 -49.13
CA GLU A 1087 -0.24 8.02 -50.09
C GLU A 1087 -1.58 7.61 -49.44
N GLU A 1088 -1.58 6.62 -48.53
CA GLU A 1088 -2.78 6.23 -47.77
C GLU A 1088 -3.26 7.36 -46.86
N LYS A 1089 -2.34 8.00 -46.12
CA LYS A 1089 -2.69 9.13 -45.26
C LYS A 1089 -3.24 10.34 -46.01
N GLN A 1090 -2.77 10.57 -47.24
CA GLN A 1090 -3.31 11.60 -48.11
C GLN A 1090 -4.73 11.29 -48.59
N LYS A 1091 -5.11 10.02 -48.72
CA LYS A 1091 -6.47 9.60 -49.09
C LYS A 1091 -7.48 9.72 -47.94
N ASP A 1092 -7.04 9.61 -46.69
CA ASP A 1092 -7.89 9.70 -45.48
C ASP A 1092 -8.43 11.13 -45.18
N GLY A 1093 -8.11 12.14 -45.98
CA GLY A 1093 -8.65 13.51 -45.85
C GLY A 1093 -8.12 14.34 -44.68
N ASN A 1094 -7.32 13.75 -43.79
CA ASN A 1094 -6.71 14.38 -42.61
C ASN A 1094 -5.22 14.78 -42.82
N ALA A 1095 -4.77 14.98 -44.06
CA ALA A 1095 -3.37 15.29 -44.34
C ALA A 1095 -3.00 16.73 -43.97
N SER A 1096 -1.98 16.88 -43.13
CA SER A 1096 -1.42 18.17 -42.75
C SER A 1096 -0.49 18.70 -43.83
N ASN A 1097 -0.41 20.03 -43.98
CA ASN A 1097 0.54 20.64 -44.91
C ASN A 1097 2.02 20.38 -44.52
N SER A 1098 2.25 19.95 -43.27
CA SER A 1098 3.56 19.58 -42.75
C SER A 1098 3.91 18.10 -42.97
N ASP A 1099 3.03 17.26 -43.54
CA ASP A 1099 3.33 15.84 -43.76
C ASP A 1099 4.30 15.64 -44.93
N GLY A 1100 5.26 14.72 -44.81
CA GLY A 1100 6.17 14.36 -45.90
C GLY A 1100 7.57 13.93 -45.46
N PHE A 1101 8.49 13.86 -46.42
CA PHE A 1101 9.89 13.46 -46.20
C PHE A 1101 10.77 14.63 -45.74
N TYR A 1102 11.72 14.34 -44.87
CA TYR A 1102 12.61 15.29 -44.22
C TYR A 1102 14.07 14.81 -44.27
N GLU A 1103 15.01 15.75 -44.44
CA GLU A 1103 16.46 15.50 -44.34
C GLU A 1103 17.05 16.24 -43.13
N SER A 1104 18.07 15.67 -42.48
CA SER A 1104 18.74 16.31 -41.35
C SER A 1104 19.43 17.61 -41.80
N ARG A 1105 19.31 18.67 -40.98
CA ARG A 1105 19.98 19.95 -41.29
C ARG A 1105 21.49 19.87 -41.12
N ARG A 1106 21.94 19.10 -40.13
CA ARG A 1106 23.36 18.81 -39.87
C ARG A 1106 23.76 17.53 -40.60
N GLU A 1107 24.99 17.53 -41.06
CA GLU A 1107 25.67 16.35 -41.62
C GLU A 1107 26.48 15.70 -40.51
N TRP A 1108 26.31 14.39 -40.32
CA TRP A 1108 26.95 13.64 -39.24
C TRP A 1108 27.86 12.58 -39.85
N LEU A 1109 29.16 12.64 -39.54
CA LEU A 1109 30.16 11.69 -40.05
C LEU A 1109 30.14 11.54 -41.59
N GLY A 1110 29.88 12.66 -42.29
CA GLY A 1110 29.85 12.76 -43.76
C GLY A 1110 28.54 12.31 -44.41
N ARG A 1111 27.42 12.22 -43.67
CA ARG A 1111 26.10 11.84 -44.21
C ARG A 1111 24.94 12.64 -43.61
N ARG A 1112 23.88 12.81 -44.38
CA ARG A 1112 22.59 13.37 -43.92
C ARG A 1112 21.59 12.23 -43.74
N HIS A 1113 20.82 12.30 -42.66
CA HIS A 1113 19.81 11.30 -42.32
C HIS A 1113 18.45 11.71 -42.87
N PHE A 1114 17.68 10.74 -43.35
CA PHE A 1114 16.34 10.92 -43.91
C PHE A 1114 15.29 10.31 -42.99
N LEU A 1115 14.13 10.96 -42.92
CA LEU A 1115 12.95 10.43 -42.22
C LEU A 1115 11.66 10.86 -42.91
N LEU A 1116 10.58 10.19 -42.56
CA LEU A 1116 9.23 10.50 -42.99
C LEU A 1116 8.40 10.88 -41.76
N ALA A 1117 7.67 11.99 -41.84
CA ALA A 1117 6.90 12.51 -40.71
C ALA A 1117 5.45 12.80 -41.11
N PHE A 1118 4.51 12.44 -40.25
CA PHE A 1118 3.07 12.72 -40.41
C PHE A 1118 2.43 13.17 -39.11
N GLU A 1119 1.43 14.04 -39.17
CA GLU A 1119 0.68 14.48 -38.01
C GLU A 1119 -0.14 13.32 -37.38
N GLY A 1120 -0.02 13.18 -36.05
CA GLY A 1120 -0.71 12.17 -35.25
C GLY A 1120 -2.16 12.53 -34.92
N SER A 1121 -2.76 11.81 -33.97
CA SER A 1121 -4.13 12.05 -33.50
C SER A 1121 -4.27 13.36 -32.72
N ALA A 1122 -3.18 13.86 -32.14
CA ALA A 1122 -3.10 15.13 -31.44
C ALA A 1122 -2.43 16.18 -32.34
N SER A 1123 -3.11 17.31 -32.56
CA SER A 1123 -2.62 18.36 -33.46
C SER A 1123 -1.26 18.91 -33.02
N GLY A 1124 -0.32 19.04 -33.96
CA GLY A 1124 1.03 19.59 -33.75
C GLY A 1124 2.10 18.57 -33.35
N ILE A 1125 1.74 17.30 -33.21
CA ILE A 1125 2.63 16.20 -32.85
C ILE A 1125 2.80 15.24 -34.04
N PHE A 1126 4.04 14.91 -34.40
CA PHE A 1126 4.38 14.17 -35.61
C PHE A 1126 4.94 12.78 -35.29
N LYS A 1127 4.38 11.75 -35.93
CA LYS A 1127 4.94 10.40 -35.96
C LYS A 1127 6.07 10.32 -36.97
N LEU A 1128 7.19 9.67 -36.61
CA LEU A 1128 8.38 9.61 -37.43
C LEU A 1128 8.66 8.18 -37.90
N TYR A 1129 9.16 8.04 -39.12
CA TYR A 1129 9.60 6.77 -39.71
C TYR A 1129 11.01 6.93 -40.27
N ARG A 1130 11.92 6.02 -39.93
CA ARG A 1130 13.32 6.03 -40.37
C ARG A 1130 13.64 4.81 -41.25
N PRO A 1131 14.53 4.92 -42.25
CA PRO A 1131 14.92 3.80 -43.13
C PRO A 1131 15.47 2.59 -42.36
N ALA A 1132 16.28 2.84 -41.32
CA ALA A 1132 16.98 1.79 -40.58
C ALA A 1132 16.12 1.09 -39.50
N VAL A 1133 15.27 1.84 -38.80
CA VAL A 1133 14.62 1.38 -37.55
C VAL A 1133 13.10 1.26 -37.67
N GLY A 1134 12.52 1.87 -38.71
CA GLY A 1134 11.07 1.87 -38.93
C GLY A 1134 10.34 3.00 -38.20
N GLU A 1135 9.12 2.73 -37.73
CA GLU A 1135 8.32 3.68 -36.91
C GLU A 1135 9.05 3.98 -35.60
N SER A 1136 9.27 5.26 -35.33
CA SER A 1136 9.83 5.72 -34.07
C SER A 1136 8.76 5.65 -32.97
N LEU A 1137 9.16 5.16 -31.80
CA LEU A 1137 8.30 5.15 -30.60
C LEU A 1137 7.99 6.55 -30.08
N ARG A 1138 8.82 7.53 -30.45
CA ARG A 1138 8.72 8.91 -29.98
C ARG A 1138 8.09 9.78 -31.05
N GLU A 1139 7.02 10.45 -30.66
CA GLU A 1139 6.44 11.50 -31.48
C GLU A 1139 7.19 12.82 -31.25
N MET A 1140 7.33 13.63 -32.28
CA MET A 1140 8.11 14.87 -32.26
C MET A 1140 7.21 16.09 -32.47
N PRO A 1141 7.28 17.13 -31.62
CA PRO A 1141 6.57 18.37 -31.85
C PRO A 1141 7.02 19.05 -33.15
N LEU A 1142 6.11 19.76 -33.81
CA LEU A 1142 6.42 20.48 -35.06
C LEU A 1142 7.60 21.45 -34.93
N THR A 1143 7.76 22.08 -33.76
CA THR A 1143 8.86 23.01 -33.46
C THR A 1143 10.21 22.30 -33.47
N GLU A 1144 10.30 21.13 -32.84
CA GLU A 1144 11.51 20.31 -32.79
C GLU A 1144 11.84 19.73 -34.17
N LEU A 1145 10.84 19.22 -34.89
CA LEU A 1145 11.00 18.68 -36.25
C LEU A 1145 11.58 19.72 -37.21
N LYS A 1146 11.06 20.95 -37.18
CA LYS A 1146 11.57 22.05 -38.01
C LYS A 1146 12.97 22.51 -37.60
N ASN A 1147 13.35 22.36 -36.34
CA ASN A 1147 14.68 22.71 -35.84
C ASN A 1147 15.73 21.68 -36.26
N LYS A 1148 15.42 20.38 -36.15
CA LYS A 1148 16.36 19.28 -36.46
C LYS A 1148 16.43 18.96 -37.96
N TYR A 1149 15.31 19.08 -38.67
CA TYR A 1149 15.16 18.62 -40.06
C TYR A 1149 14.65 19.70 -41.01
N ARG A 1150 14.83 19.45 -42.32
CA ARG A 1150 14.30 20.27 -43.41
C ARG A 1150 13.45 19.40 -44.33
N LYS A 1151 12.22 19.85 -44.62
CA LYS A 1151 11.31 19.14 -45.54
C LYS A 1151 11.93 19.07 -46.94
N VAL A 1152 11.87 17.90 -47.56
CA VAL A 1152 12.39 17.65 -48.90
C VAL A 1152 11.26 17.81 -49.91
N SER A 1153 11.43 18.69 -50.89
CA SER A 1153 10.45 18.92 -51.95
C SER A 1153 10.61 18.00 -53.17
N SER A 1154 11.82 17.48 -53.41
CA SER A 1154 12.11 16.55 -54.50
C SER A 1154 11.99 15.11 -54.01
N ILE A 1155 11.05 14.36 -54.61
CA ILE A 1155 10.83 12.94 -54.32
C ILE A 1155 12.06 12.11 -54.72
N ASP A 1156 12.74 12.44 -55.83
CA ASP A 1156 13.94 11.71 -56.28
C ASP A 1156 15.10 11.85 -55.28
N LYS A 1157 15.26 13.03 -54.69
CA LYS A 1157 16.28 13.27 -53.66
C LYS A 1157 15.98 12.48 -52.39
N ALA A 1158 14.71 12.46 -51.97
CA ALA A 1158 14.28 11.66 -50.82
C ALA A 1158 14.44 10.16 -51.08
N CYS A 1159 14.10 9.67 -52.28
CA CYS A 1159 14.24 8.28 -52.71
C CYS A 1159 15.69 7.81 -52.61
N LYS A 1160 16.60 8.54 -53.26
CA LYS A 1160 18.02 8.19 -53.27
C LYS A 1160 18.60 8.22 -51.86
N GLY A 1161 18.30 9.27 -51.09
CA GLY A 1161 18.76 9.40 -49.70
C GLY A 1161 18.24 8.28 -48.79
N TRP A 1162 16.98 7.89 -48.94
CA TRP A 1162 16.37 6.80 -48.17
C TRP A 1162 16.99 5.45 -48.51
N GLN A 1163 17.19 5.15 -49.80
CA GLN A 1163 17.80 3.89 -50.25
C GLN A 1163 19.27 3.78 -49.82
N ASP A 1164 20.05 4.86 -49.95
CA ASP A 1164 21.45 4.90 -49.50
C ASP A 1164 21.56 4.62 -47.99
N GLU A 1165 20.69 5.23 -47.18
CA GLU A 1165 20.66 4.99 -45.73
C GLU A 1165 20.15 3.59 -45.37
N TYR A 1166 19.16 3.08 -46.09
CA TYR A 1166 18.61 1.73 -45.94
C TYR A 1166 19.65 0.63 -46.24
N GLU A 1167 20.50 0.82 -47.26
CA GLU A 1167 21.55 -0.12 -47.59
C GLU A 1167 22.69 -0.11 -46.57
N VAL A 1168 23.19 1.07 -46.19
CA VAL A 1168 24.35 1.13 -45.31
C VAL A 1168 24.01 0.73 -43.87
N SER A 1169 22.81 1.05 -43.39
CA SER A 1169 22.36 0.64 -42.06
C SER A 1169 22.32 -0.88 -41.86
N SER A 1170 22.34 -1.69 -42.93
CA SER A 1170 22.45 -3.16 -42.81
C SER A 1170 23.78 -3.64 -42.20
N LYS A 1171 24.87 -2.89 -42.38
CA LYS A 1171 26.24 -3.32 -41.99
C LYS A 1171 26.89 -2.38 -40.98
N GLN A 1172 26.42 -1.14 -40.87
CA GLN A 1172 27.07 -0.08 -40.13
C GLN A 1172 26.11 0.56 -39.13
N CYS A 1173 26.56 0.76 -37.89
CA CYS A 1173 25.79 1.50 -36.89
C CYS A 1173 25.71 2.99 -37.24
N MET A 1174 24.71 3.70 -36.71
CA MET A 1174 24.53 5.15 -36.94
C MET A 1174 25.67 6.03 -36.40
N HIS A 1175 26.51 5.49 -35.51
CA HIS A 1175 27.77 6.11 -35.06
C HIS A 1175 28.90 6.06 -36.09
N GLY A 1176 28.67 5.49 -37.27
CA GLY A 1176 29.67 5.38 -38.32
C GLY A 1176 30.80 4.39 -38.03
N PRO A 1177 31.90 4.44 -38.80
CA PRO A 1177 32.92 3.39 -38.82
C PRO A 1177 33.92 3.48 -37.65
N LYS A 1178 33.98 4.62 -36.96
CA LYS A 1178 34.86 4.88 -35.80
C LYS A 1178 34.13 4.73 -34.45
N CYS A 1179 33.10 3.90 -34.39
CA CYS A 1179 32.30 3.73 -33.18
C CYS A 1179 33.15 3.19 -32.01
N LYS A 1180 33.07 3.83 -30.83
CA LYS A 1180 33.80 3.44 -29.60
C LYS A 1180 33.46 2.05 -29.08
N VAL A 1181 32.25 1.56 -29.38
CA VAL A 1181 31.76 0.24 -28.96
C VAL A 1181 32.27 -0.86 -29.90
N GLY A 1182 32.84 -0.50 -31.05
CA GLY A 1182 33.42 -1.44 -32.02
C GLY A 1182 32.38 -2.27 -32.77
N SER A 1183 32.76 -3.50 -33.15
CA SER A 1183 31.94 -4.42 -33.95
C SER A 1183 30.61 -4.81 -33.29
N TYR A 1184 30.55 -4.78 -31.95
CA TYR A 1184 29.37 -5.14 -31.16
C TYR A 1184 28.28 -4.05 -31.12
N CYS A 1185 28.53 -2.87 -31.70
CA CYS A 1185 27.54 -1.79 -31.75
C CYS A 1185 26.43 -2.10 -32.76
N THR A 1186 25.22 -2.35 -32.26
CA THR A 1186 24.02 -2.61 -33.08
C THR A 1186 23.16 -1.37 -33.32
N VAL A 1187 23.51 -0.23 -32.71
CA VAL A 1187 22.66 0.96 -32.67
C VAL A 1187 22.33 1.48 -34.06
N GLY A 1188 21.02 1.55 -34.34
CA GLY A 1188 20.50 2.05 -35.61
C GLY A 1188 20.99 1.23 -36.81
N ARG A 1189 21.47 0.00 -36.58
CA ARG A 1189 21.61 -0.99 -37.63
C ARG A 1189 20.24 -1.54 -37.97
N ARG A 1190 20.00 -1.69 -39.26
CA ARG A 1190 18.78 -2.27 -39.82
C ARG A 1190 18.66 -3.75 -39.47
N VAL A 1191 19.77 -4.47 -39.63
CA VAL A 1191 19.90 -5.89 -39.32
C VAL A 1191 20.66 -6.02 -38.01
N GLN A 1192 20.02 -6.63 -37.02
CA GLN A 1192 20.57 -6.83 -35.68
C GLN A 1192 20.54 -8.30 -35.30
N GLU A 1193 21.63 -8.74 -34.68
CA GLU A 1193 21.64 -10.01 -33.97
C GLU A 1193 21.12 -9.79 -32.55
N VAL A 1194 20.09 -10.55 -32.18
CA VAL A 1194 19.41 -10.47 -30.90
C VAL A 1194 19.49 -11.83 -30.21
N ASN A 1195 20.08 -11.84 -29.01
CA ASN A 1195 20.24 -13.04 -28.21
C ASN A 1195 19.19 -13.08 -27.08
N VAL A 1196 18.37 -14.12 -27.05
CA VAL A 1196 17.28 -14.28 -26.09
C VAL A 1196 17.45 -15.61 -25.35
N LEU A 1197 17.55 -15.55 -24.02
CA LEU A 1197 17.54 -16.73 -23.17
C LEU A 1197 16.10 -17.07 -22.80
N GLY A 1198 15.58 -18.16 -23.32
CA GLY A 1198 14.23 -18.67 -23.04
C GLY A 1198 14.25 -19.97 -22.23
N GLY A 1199 13.06 -20.45 -21.86
CA GLY A 1199 12.92 -21.62 -21.00
C GLY A 1199 13.05 -21.26 -19.52
N LEU A 1200 13.70 -22.10 -18.72
CA LEU A 1200 13.84 -21.86 -17.28
C LEU A 1200 14.87 -20.77 -16.96
N ILE A 1201 14.46 -19.67 -16.34
CA ILE A 1201 15.35 -18.54 -16.05
C ILE A 1201 15.74 -18.46 -14.57
N LEU A 1202 14.86 -18.86 -13.65
CA LEU A 1202 15.13 -18.77 -12.21
C LEU A 1202 16.39 -19.55 -11.76
N PRO A 1203 16.70 -20.75 -12.27
CA PRO A 1203 17.91 -21.51 -11.89
C PRO A 1203 19.22 -20.86 -12.33
N VAL A 1204 19.16 -19.96 -13.31
CA VAL A 1204 20.34 -19.31 -13.89
C VAL A 1204 20.40 -17.83 -13.56
N TRP A 1205 19.44 -17.32 -12.79
CA TRP A 1205 19.27 -15.90 -12.47
C TRP A 1205 20.54 -15.26 -11.91
N GLY A 1206 21.18 -15.92 -10.94
CA GLY A 1206 22.39 -15.40 -10.30
C GLY A 1206 23.58 -15.26 -11.27
N ALA A 1207 23.73 -16.19 -12.21
CA ALA A 1207 24.78 -16.13 -13.23
C ALA A 1207 24.52 -14.98 -14.22
N ILE A 1208 23.26 -14.78 -14.61
CA ILE A 1208 22.86 -13.69 -15.49
C ILE A 1208 23.07 -12.33 -14.83
N GLU A 1209 22.59 -12.13 -13.59
CA GLU A 1209 22.76 -10.85 -12.89
C GLU A 1209 24.25 -10.50 -12.74
N LYS A 1210 25.09 -11.50 -12.46
CA LYS A 1210 26.55 -11.35 -12.43
C LYS A 1210 27.12 -10.96 -13.80
N ALA A 1211 26.70 -11.58 -14.90
CA ALA A 1211 27.16 -11.25 -16.25
C ALA A 1211 26.71 -9.85 -16.72
N LEU A 1212 25.47 -9.46 -16.40
CA LEU A 1212 24.93 -8.14 -16.74
C LEU A 1212 25.55 -7.02 -15.89
N SER A 1213 25.87 -7.27 -14.62
CA SER A 1213 26.50 -6.26 -13.75
C SER A 1213 27.85 -5.74 -14.27
N LYS A 1214 28.55 -6.55 -15.08
CA LYS A 1214 29.85 -6.24 -15.69
C LYS A 1214 29.75 -5.41 -16.98
N GLN A 1215 28.55 -5.14 -17.49
CA GLN A 1215 28.35 -4.42 -18.75
C GLN A 1215 28.65 -2.93 -18.60
N ALA A 1216 29.24 -2.31 -19.64
CA ALA A 1216 29.60 -0.89 -19.61
C ALA A 1216 28.38 0.04 -19.69
N ARG A 1217 27.34 -0.34 -20.44
CA ARG A 1217 26.11 0.45 -20.64
C ARG A 1217 25.12 0.22 -19.51
N GLN A 1218 24.55 1.30 -18.97
CA GLN A 1218 23.60 1.23 -17.87
C GLN A 1218 22.29 0.50 -18.26
N SER A 1219 21.81 0.67 -19.50
CA SER A 1219 20.67 -0.07 -20.04
C SER A 1219 20.91 -1.58 -20.15
N HIS A 1220 22.15 -1.99 -20.43
CA HIS A 1220 22.56 -3.39 -20.52
C HIS A 1220 22.80 -4.05 -19.15
N LYS A 1221 22.83 -3.28 -18.05
CA LYS A 1221 22.91 -3.83 -16.68
C LYS A 1221 21.57 -4.33 -16.17
N ARG A 1222 20.47 -3.95 -16.82
CA ARG A 1222 19.11 -4.28 -16.39
C ARG A 1222 18.60 -5.52 -17.10
N LEU A 1223 17.86 -6.35 -16.38
CA LEU A 1223 17.12 -7.48 -16.93
C LEU A 1223 15.97 -6.95 -17.78
N ARG A 1224 15.94 -7.29 -19.08
CA ARG A 1224 14.87 -6.94 -20.00
C ARG A 1224 14.22 -8.21 -20.50
N VAL A 1225 12.91 -8.33 -20.31
CA VAL A 1225 12.13 -9.46 -20.82
C VAL A 1225 11.55 -9.06 -22.17
N VAL A 1226 11.84 -9.87 -23.18
CA VAL A 1226 11.44 -9.62 -24.55
C VAL A 1226 10.60 -10.78 -25.08
N ARG A 1227 9.69 -10.45 -25.98
CA ARG A 1227 8.95 -11.41 -26.78
C ARG A 1227 9.32 -11.23 -28.25
N VAL A 1228 9.58 -12.36 -28.89
CA VAL A 1228 9.97 -12.46 -30.29
C VAL A 1228 9.00 -13.39 -30.99
N GLU A 1229 8.46 -12.95 -32.12
CA GLU A 1229 7.64 -13.78 -33.02
C GLU A 1229 8.39 -13.89 -34.35
N THR A 1230 8.72 -15.11 -34.74
CA THR A 1230 9.43 -15.38 -35.99
C THR A 1230 8.49 -15.23 -37.19
N THR A 1231 9.00 -14.65 -38.28
CA THR A 1231 8.15 -14.32 -39.44
C THR A 1231 7.90 -15.50 -40.37
N ALA A 1232 8.77 -16.51 -40.37
CA ALA A 1232 8.65 -17.66 -41.25
C ALA A 1232 7.64 -18.71 -40.74
N ASP A 1233 7.64 -18.96 -39.43
CA ASP A 1233 6.89 -20.06 -38.79
C ASP A 1233 5.98 -19.60 -37.63
N ASN A 1234 5.86 -18.29 -37.38
CA ASN A 1234 5.03 -17.69 -36.33
C ASN A 1234 5.29 -18.30 -34.93
N ARG A 1235 6.53 -18.74 -34.67
CA ARG A 1235 6.93 -19.24 -33.35
C ARG A 1235 7.18 -18.06 -32.43
N ARG A 1236 6.53 -18.11 -31.26
CA ARG A 1236 6.65 -17.10 -30.23
C ARG A 1236 7.59 -17.56 -29.14
N ILE A 1237 8.59 -16.75 -28.86
CA ILE A 1237 9.61 -17.02 -27.85
C ILE A 1237 9.63 -15.83 -26.90
N VAL A 1238 9.46 -16.12 -25.61
CA VAL A 1238 9.53 -15.12 -24.55
C VAL A 1238 10.71 -15.49 -23.66
N GLY A 1239 11.56 -14.51 -23.36
CA GLY A 1239 12.76 -14.76 -22.61
C GLY A 1239 13.50 -13.49 -22.24
N LEU A 1240 14.67 -13.65 -21.65
CA LEU A 1240 15.53 -12.55 -21.27
C LEU A 1240 16.41 -12.12 -22.44
N LEU A 1241 16.43 -10.83 -22.76
CA LEU A 1241 17.37 -10.26 -23.71
C LEU A 1241 18.78 -10.25 -23.10
N VAL A 1242 19.71 -10.96 -23.74
CA VAL A 1242 21.13 -10.99 -23.37
C VAL A 1242 21.88 -10.08 -24.36
N PRO A 1243 22.50 -8.98 -23.90
CA PRO A 1243 23.32 -8.15 -24.78
C PRO A 1243 24.46 -8.97 -25.41
N ASN A 1244 24.79 -8.71 -26.67
CA ASN A 1244 25.81 -9.49 -27.40
C ASN A 1244 27.17 -9.56 -26.66
N ALA A 1245 27.56 -8.46 -25.99
CA ALA A 1245 28.78 -8.40 -25.16
C ALA A 1245 28.72 -9.24 -23.85
N ALA A 1246 27.54 -9.70 -23.44
CA ALA A 1246 27.32 -10.51 -22.24
C ALA A 1246 27.19 -12.01 -22.54
N VAL A 1247 26.96 -12.40 -23.80
CA VAL A 1247 26.65 -13.79 -24.18
C VAL A 1247 27.75 -14.76 -23.77
N GLU A 1248 29.01 -14.44 -24.05
CA GLU A 1248 30.15 -15.31 -23.69
C GLU A 1248 30.28 -15.50 -22.18
N LEU A 1249 30.08 -14.43 -21.40
CA LEU A 1249 30.13 -14.50 -19.93
C LEU A 1249 29.00 -15.38 -19.37
N VAL A 1250 27.81 -15.30 -19.95
CA VAL A 1250 26.66 -16.15 -19.56
C VAL A 1250 26.96 -17.62 -19.88
N LEU A 1251 27.51 -17.91 -21.06
CA LEU A 1251 27.84 -19.28 -21.46
C LEU A 1251 28.97 -19.89 -20.62
N GLN A 1252 29.98 -19.08 -20.24
CA GLN A 1252 31.08 -19.51 -19.36
C GLN A 1252 30.61 -19.85 -17.95
N ASP A 1253 29.80 -18.99 -17.33
CA ASP A 1253 29.34 -19.17 -15.94
C ASP A 1253 28.33 -20.35 -15.83
N LEU A 1254 27.63 -20.71 -16.92
CA LEU A 1254 26.61 -21.77 -16.93
C LEU A 1254 27.13 -23.15 -17.35
N SER A 1255 28.46 -23.32 -17.51
CA SER A 1255 29.11 -24.58 -17.88
C SER A 1255 28.39 -25.28 -19.04
N TRP A 1256 28.40 -24.62 -20.21
CA TRP A 1256 27.77 -25.12 -21.45
C TRP A 1256 27.90 -26.65 -21.56
N VAL A 1257 26.76 -27.35 -21.54
CA VAL A 1257 26.71 -28.79 -21.78
C VAL A 1257 27.15 -28.97 -23.24
N GLN A 1258 28.42 -29.31 -23.45
CA GLN A 1258 28.86 -29.82 -24.74
C GLN A 1258 27.90 -30.96 -25.09
N GLU A 1259 27.32 -30.90 -26.30
CA GLU A 1259 26.66 -32.04 -26.92
C GLU A 1259 27.55 -33.26 -26.66
N ILE A 1260 27.00 -34.24 -25.94
CA ILE A 1260 27.53 -35.59 -25.98
C ILE A 1260 27.23 -36.02 -27.41
N ASP A 1261 28.26 -35.97 -28.26
CA ASP A 1261 28.23 -36.66 -29.54
C ASP A 1261 27.92 -38.14 -29.28
N ASP A 1262 26.99 -38.65 -30.10
CA ASP A 1262 26.43 -40.01 -30.23
C ASP A 1262 25.19 -40.40 -29.39
#